data_AF-A0A521SVF1-F1
#
_entry.id   AF-A0A521SVF1-F1
#
_cell.length_a   1.000
_cell.length_b   1.000
_cell.length_c   1.000
_cell.angle_alpha   90.00
_cell.angle_beta   90.00
_cell.angle_gamma   90.00
#
_symmetry.space_group_name_H-M   'P 1'
#
loop_
_entity.id
_entity.type
_entity.pdbx_description
1 polymer ?
#
loop_
_entity_poly.entity_id
_entity_poly.type
_entity_poly.pdbx_seq_one_letter_code
_entity_poly.pdbx_strand_id
1 'polypeptide(L)'
;MDKSTGQELRLTAQLWRALMVTGAAGIIVFLFFAQSVVMPQASLLVVLGVLALFAAVLHLFPITFLDSEWSLVHALVLGAAVLYGPLAAMGIALTGLAIGAFAGGLLAGRLKKNRQRFGKYQLIRRPIFAHLYEAGRLVVPLGLAVWLADWHTAPTTLPALGFSAAVRFTILYSLLHTALLLPEFALGLRPALRSIQHNVTTLALLEWLAMPFVTAAALAYPSLGVVSLTFLVGVPTLLTLLLNESNTMRSDLERRRQDLTALNEISEMMRYSLDLDTLLGAVQSQVSALMKMDNFYVALFDERKSHLSYPLAVKRGHTQTWPARPLADRLTDRVIKQRRAILLAHDAYKEMADIGVPVGDELIFAWLGVPLATPARTLGCLAVYSYRPGASFTQADQEVLVTLASQVSVALENALLFTEAQNRARQLEALNITSATISASLNLNEVFATITESVSEVSRGQRGAIFLLDDTEQEVVLLHGRGISEAFQKKHHLVRRDSGLARTLETGQPTLQPDIRKAQSQPYLDDLLAEGVHAYADLPLTTPEGQLGYLTVYYDEPQVFENEEIELLSTFALQAALAVGNARQYAQADQALARRAEQLRMLEIIGRQNSAALRSDDLFSLLLEYALEFTRSPWGALVLYNAGREVFEVKAQVGYQMEEDSIDGMQGITGRVARNRTPEIVNNVTVDPDFLDVTGGETASQLTVPIIHKNSLLGLIVLESPVPDEYTQSELSFVVQLADQAALAVQNADLYDQAQRRLHEQATLNMVSTRLAGSQDLNRILDAVVQTMSATLDSHLAGIYLWDEGREVFALQASMTRSEDFPGELPETLAPAALDIPTGARMATGGLNISHEQTGVATALLLCETCRALVFPLNAGSQTLGLVLAHAPANTQPKADDLNLPRLVAAQGALALQNAWLFSDVSQGRDRLEAVLNAVGEGVLMVNAEGRITLANHPAETLTGLSIHALTGSTLAELPAEARAAFGLPDDEIKALLAPPAGRADRPARQPYAHHQRFLERTTAPVWGLHDDPLGWVIVIRDITEEHQLNQARDLITETLVHDLRSPIGTVQTTLQLLQESLDAETGDDFTRKSLGIAERSLARVLTLVNSLLDISRLEAGSMDLRLETAALTPLVEEALAEMAGTARELGITLDNAFPAGLPSIKMDSGLIRRVLTNLLDNALKFTPEGGHIRVFAALAGTGDRVILSVSDSGPGVPPEYRQEIFKRFGQTPGTRGRKRGTGLGLTYCRLAVEAHGGEIWVDSNPDGPGAVFKFALPVSAAR
;
A
#
# COMPACT_ATOMS: atom_id res chain seq x y z
N MET A 1 -0.07 -40.85 42.46
CA MET A 1 0.16 -41.02 43.92
C MET A 1 1.11 -39.94 44.39
N ASP A 2 0.77 -39.02 45.27
CA ASP A 2 -0.49 -38.32 45.36
C ASP A 2 -0.16 -36.88 45.80
N LYS A 3 -0.37 -35.91 44.89
CA LYS A 3 -0.40 -34.46 45.21
C LYS A 3 -1.50 -34.19 46.27
N SER A 4 -2.42 -35.15 46.48
CA SER A 4 -3.35 -35.14 47.61
C SER A 4 -2.63 -35.08 48.94
N THR A 5 -1.57 -35.86 49.22
CA THR A 5 -1.09 -35.99 50.61
C THR A 5 -0.56 -34.71 51.26
N GLY A 6 0.05 -33.80 50.50
CA GLY A 6 0.54 -32.50 51.01
C GLY A 6 -0.54 -31.43 51.07
N GLN A 7 -1.47 -31.47 50.13
CA GLN A 7 -2.66 -30.61 50.10
C GLN A 7 -3.65 -31.05 51.19
N GLU A 8 -3.81 -32.36 51.40
CA GLU A 8 -4.53 -33.02 52.49
C GLU A 8 -3.88 -32.71 53.83
N LEU A 9 -2.55 -32.63 53.99
CA LEU A 9 -1.97 -32.24 55.29
C LEU A 9 -2.22 -30.76 55.65
N ARG A 10 -2.34 -29.87 54.66
CA ARG A 10 -2.71 -28.46 54.88
C ARG A 10 -4.22 -28.27 55.02
N LEU A 11 -5.02 -28.95 54.20
CA LEU A 11 -6.47 -29.01 54.33
C LEU A 11 -6.85 -29.64 55.65
N THR A 12 -6.22 -30.74 56.07
CA THR A 12 -6.47 -31.37 57.38
C THR A 12 -6.02 -30.47 58.51
N ALA A 13 -4.92 -29.73 58.41
CA ALA A 13 -4.55 -28.75 59.45
C ALA A 13 -5.53 -27.58 59.53
N GLN A 14 -6.05 -27.09 58.39
CA GLN A 14 -7.07 -26.04 58.34
C GLN A 14 -8.46 -26.55 58.78
N LEU A 15 -8.85 -27.75 58.36
CA LEU A 15 -10.03 -28.49 58.82
C LEU A 15 -9.93 -28.79 60.31
N TRP A 16 -8.76 -29.13 60.85
CA TRP A 16 -8.56 -29.32 62.29
C TRP A 16 -8.67 -28.02 63.08
N ARG A 17 -8.18 -26.89 62.54
CA ARG A 17 -8.40 -25.57 63.17
C ARG A 17 -9.87 -25.16 63.11
N ALA A 18 -10.52 -25.35 61.97
CA ALA A 18 -11.94 -25.08 61.78
C ALA A 18 -12.78 -26.01 62.67
N LEU A 19 -12.52 -27.32 62.73
CA LEU A 19 -13.19 -28.30 63.60
C LEU A 19 -12.92 -28.05 65.09
N MET A 20 -11.73 -27.59 65.49
CA MET A 20 -11.50 -27.29 66.91
C MET A 20 -12.25 -26.04 67.33
N VAL A 21 -12.30 -25.00 66.50
CA VAL A 21 -13.03 -23.76 66.82
C VAL A 21 -14.53 -23.97 66.71
N THR A 22 -15.02 -24.62 65.65
CA THR A 22 -16.46 -24.95 65.49
C THR A 22 -16.92 -26.06 66.43
N GLY A 23 -16.06 -27.02 66.76
CA GLY A 23 -16.33 -28.08 67.74
C GLY A 23 -16.32 -27.55 69.17
N ALA A 24 -15.39 -26.68 69.56
CA ALA A 24 -15.42 -26.04 70.87
C ALA A 24 -16.59 -25.07 71.00
N ALA A 25 -16.86 -24.23 69.98
CA ALA A 25 -18.03 -23.35 69.96
C ALA A 25 -19.34 -24.14 69.94
N GLY A 26 -19.41 -25.24 69.18
CA GLY A 26 -20.56 -26.12 69.09
C GLY A 26 -20.81 -26.90 70.38
N ILE A 27 -19.76 -27.41 71.04
CA ILE A 27 -19.87 -28.06 72.37
C ILE A 27 -20.30 -27.04 73.43
N ILE A 28 -19.81 -25.80 73.38
CA ILE A 28 -20.19 -24.76 74.34
C ILE A 28 -21.62 -24.25 74.10
N VAL A 29 -22.02 -24.04 72.84
CA VAL A 29 -23.41 -23.72 72.46
C VAL A 29 -24.34 -24.88 72.82
N PHE A 30 -23.92 -26.12 72.62
CA PHE A 30 -24.65 -27.32 73.02
C PHE A 30 -24.74 -27.47 74.54
N LEU A 31 -23.69 -27.16 75.28
CA LEU A 31 -23.71 -27.12 76.76
C LEU A 31 -24.62 -26.00 77.26
N PHE A 32 -24.66 -24.85 76.60
CA PHE A 32 -25.60 -23.76 76.90
C PHE A 32 -27.05 -24.15 76.60
N PHE A 33 -27.29 -24.78 75.44
CA PHE A 33 -28.61 -25.28 75.04
C PHE A 33 -29.07 -26.37 76.01
N ALA A 34 -28.21 -27.35 76.32
CA ALA A 34 -28.47 -28.41 77.29
C ALA A 34 -28.69 -27.85 78.70
N GLN A 35 -27.94 -26.83 79.13
CA GLN A 35 -28.12 -26.18 80.43
C GLN A 35 -29.43 -25.39 80.50
N SER A 36 -29.82 -24.69 79.42
CA SER A 36 -31.10 -23.96 79.33
C SER A 36 -32.32 -24.89 79.34
N VAL A 37 -32.17 -26.13 78.83
CA VAL A 37 -33.23 -27.15 78.78
C VAL A 37 -33.28 -28.01 80.05
N VAL A 38 -32.13 -28.33 80.67
CA VAL A 38 -32.05 -29.29 81.78
C VAL A 38 -32.03 -28.62 83.16
N MET A 39 -31.54 -27.38 83.28
CA MET A 39 -31.39 -26.66 84.56
C MET A 39 -31.84 -25.19 84.41
N PRO A 40 -33.16 -24.90 84.31
CA PRO A 40 -33.67 -23.54 84.14
C PRO A 40 -33.38 -22.59 85.32
N GLN A 41 -32.93 -23.13 86.47
CA GLN A 41 -32.45 -22.38 87.64
C GLN A 41 -30.94 -22.55 87.88
N ALA A 42 -30.13 -22.64 86.82
CA ALA A 42 -28.67 -22.71 86.99
C ALA A 42 -28.17 -21.56 87.88
N SER A 43 -27.31 -21.87 88.85
CA SER A 43 -26.73 -20.85 89.72
C SER A 43 -25.90 -19.87 88.91
N LEU A 44 -26.01 -18.58 89.24
CA LEU A 44 -25.30 -17.47 88.58
C LEU A 44 -23.80 -17.79 88.33
N LEU A 45 -23.16 -18.48 89.28
CA LEU A 45 -21.77 -18.92 89.20
C LEU A 45 -21.46 -19.81 87.99
N VAL A 46 -22.35 -20.71 87.59
CA VAL A 46 -22.11 -21.60 86.44
C VAL A 46 -22.16 -20.79 85.15
N VAL A 47 -23.12 -19.87 85.02
CA VAL A 47 -23.24 -19.00 83.83
C VAL A 47 -22.01 -18.09 83.70
N LEU A 48 -21.56 -17.50 84.81
CA LEU A 48 -20.33 -16.70 84.84
C LEU A 48 -19.09 -17.53 84.50
N GLY A 49 -19.02 -18.79 84.95
CA GLY A 49 -17.92 -19.70 84.64
C GLY A 49 -17.84 -20.06 83.14
N VAL A 50 -18.98 -20.30 82.48
CA VAL A 50 -18.99 -20.58 81.03
C VAL A 50 -18.64 -19.33 80.23
N LEU A 51 -19.13 -18.15 80.63
CA LEU A 51 -18.73 -16.88 80.01
C LEU A 51 -17.22 -16.61 80.15
N ALA A 52 -16.63 -16.93 81.31
CA ALA A 52 -15.19 -16.84 81.51
C ALA A 52 -14.40 -17.80 80.61
N LEU A 53 -14.86 -19.05 80.47
CA LEU A 53 -14.24 -20.01 79.54
C LEU A 53 -14.32 -19.52 78.08
N PHE A 54 -15.42 -18.87 77.71
CA PHE A 54 -15.58 -18.32 76.36
C PHE A 54 -14.67 -17.12 76.11
N ALA A 55 -14.53 -16.21 77.09
CA ALA A 55 -13.56 -15.13 77.05
C ALA A 55 -12.13 -15.68 76.89
N ALA A 56 -11.80 -16.81 77.53
CA ALA A 56 -10.51 -17.49 77.37
C ALA A 56 -10.28 -17.97 75.92
N VAL A 57 -11.30 -18.57 75.29
CA VAL A 57 -11.24 -19.05 73.90
C VAL A 57 -11.06 -17.88 72.92
N LEU A 58 -11.85 -16.81 73.05
CA LEU A 58 -11.72 -15.63 72.18
C LEU A 58 -10.37 -14.91 72.35
N HIS A 59 -9.72 -15.04 73.52
CA HIS A 59 -8.35 -14.58 73.73
C HIS A 59 -7.29 -15.49 73.10
N LEU A 60 -7.52 -16.81 73.09
CA LEU A 60 -6.62 -17.80 72.51
C LEU A 60 -6.66 -17.81 70.97
N PHE A 61 -7.74 -17.32 70.36
CA PHE A 61 -7.95 -17.30 68.92
C PHE A 61 -8.28 -15.88 68.41
N PRO A 62 -7.30 -14.94 68.46
CA PRO A 62 -7.51 -13.60 67.93
C PRO A 62 -7.56 -13.61 66.39
N ILE A 63 -8.26 -12.63 65.82
CA ILE A 63 -8.32 -12.37 64.38
C ILE A 63 -7.05 -11.64 63.96
N THR A 64 -6.28 -12.20 63.04
CA THR A 64 -5.14 -11.53 62.42
C THR A 64 -5.62 -10.65 61.27
N PHE A 65 -5.45 -9.33 61.39
CA PHE A 65 -5.80 -8.36 60.36
C PHE A 65 -4.62 -7.42 60.11
N LEU A 66 -4.12 -7.42 58.87
CA LEU A 66 -2.97 -6.62 58.39
C LEU A 66 -1.85 -6.46 59.45
N ASP A 67 -1.28 -7.60 59.84
CA ASP A 67 -0.16 -7.75 60.80
C ASP A 67 -0.44 -7.48 62.29
N SER A 68 -1.69 -7.24 62.68
CA SER A 68 -2.10 -7.12 64.10
C SER A 68 -3.21 -8.09 64.49
N GLU A 69 -3.15 -8.61 65.71
CA GLU A 69 -4.11 -9.58 66.27
C GLU A 69 -5.17 -8.86 67.13
N TRP A 70 -6.44 -9.00 66.78
CA TRP A 70 -7.60 -8.38 67.45
C TRP A 70 -8.52 -9.43 68.08
N SER A 71 -9.21 -9.10 69.17
CA SER A 71 -10.08 -10.05 69.89
C SER A 71 -11.40 -9.39 70.28
N LEU A 72 -12.52 -10.09 70.06
CA LEU A 72 -13.88 -9.62 70.38
C LEU A 72 -14.28 -9.85 71.84
N VAL A 73 -13.34 -10.17 72.74
CA VAL A 73 -13.61 -10.41 74.17
C VAL A 73 -14.31 -9.21 74.83
N HIS A 74 -14.03 -7.99 74.40
CA HIS A 74 -14.65 -6.78 74.96
C HIS A 74 -16.17 -6.74 74.76
N ALA A 75 -16.69 -7.21 73.62
CA ALA A 75 -18.13 -7.26 73.37
C ALA A 75 -18.84 -8.25 74.32
N LEU A 76 -18.20 -9.39 74.61
CA LEU A 76 -18.69 -10.39 75.56
C LEU A 76 -18.69 -9.85 77.00
N VAL A 77 -17.58 -9.23 77.42
CA VAL A 77 -17.43 -8.64 78.77
C VAL A 77 -18.43 -7.51 78.98
N LEU A 78 -18.65 -6.67 77.96
CA LEU A 78 -19.64 -5.60 78.00
C LEU A 78 -21.06 -6.12 78.12
N GLY A 79 -21.44 -7.13 77.33
CA GLY A 79 -22.77 -7.74 77.45
C GLY A 79 -22.99 -8.43 78.80
N ALA A 80 -21.97 -9.10 79.32
CA ALA A 80 -22.03 -9.66 80.68
C ALA A 80 -22.20 -8.56 81.74
N ALA A 81 -21.59 -7.38 81.56
CA ALA A 81 -21.71 -6.26 82.49
C ALA A 81 -23.12 -5.66 82.50
N VAL A 82 -23.74 -5.55 81.34
CA VAL A 82 -25.12 -5.07 81.20
C VAL A 82 -26.12 -6.07 81.79
N LEU A 83 -25.89 -7.38 81.61
CA LEU A 83 -26.81 -8.44 82.02
C LEU A 83 -26.71 -8.83 83.51
N TYR A 84 -25.50 -8.97 84.03
CA TYR A 84 -25.22 -9.53 85.36
C TYR A 84 -24.56 -8.53 86.31
N GLY A 85 -24.36 -7.30 85.83
CA GLY A 85 -23.70 -6.26 86.57
C GLY A 85 -22.17 -6.29 86.42
N PRO A 86 -21.53 -5.20 86.84
CA PRO A 86 -20.14 -4.93 86.51
C PRO A 86 -19.12 -5.77 87.27
N LEU A 87 -19.42 -6.12 88.52
CA LEU A 87 -18.56 -7.01 89.33
C LEU A 87 -18.47 -8.41 88.73
N ALA A 88 -19.60 -8.92 88.22
CA ALA A 88 -19.67 -10.22 87.57
C ALA A 88 -18.89 -10.21 86.23
N ALA A 89 -19.01 -9.14 85.45
CA ALA A 89 -18.25 -8.98 84.21
C ALA A 89 -16.75 -8.83 84.43
N MET A 90 -16.34 -8.09 85.46
CA MET A 90 -14.94 -7.99 85.86
C MET A 90 -14.39 -9.37 86.27
N GLY A 91 -15.18 -10.15 87.03
CA GLY A 91 -14.87 -11.53 87.35
C GLY A 91 -14.71 -12.42 86.11
N ILE A 92 -15.64 -12.34 85.15
CA ILE A 92 -15.57 -13.08 83.88
C ILE A 92 -14.29 -12.73 83.11
N ALA A 93 -14.00 -11.44 82.97
CA ALA A 93 -12.84 -10.95 82.23
C ALA A 93 -11.52 -11.45 82.86
N LEU A 94 -11.36 -11.27 84.18
CA LEU A 94 -10.15 -11.68 84.89
C LEU A 94 -9.97 -13.20 84.89
N THR A 95 -11.05 -13.96 85.12
CA THR A 95 -10.99 -15.42 85.17
C THR A 95 -10.76 -16.01 83.78
N GLY A 96 -11.42 -15.49 82.75
CA GLY A 96 -11.22 -15.93 81.38
C GLY A 96 -9.82 -15.63 80.85
N LEU A 97 -9.27 -14.47 81.21
CA LEU A 97 -7.91 -14.09 80.81
C LEU A 97 -6.86 -14.95 81.53
N ALA A 98 -7.07 -15.28 82.81
CA ALA A 98 -6.23 -16.21 83.55
C ALA A 98 -6.26 -17.63 82.97
N ILE A 99 -7.45 -18.15 82.63
CA ILE A 99 -7.63 -19.46 82.00
C ILE A 99 -6.98 -19.48 80.61
N GLY A 100 -7.17 -18.42 79.81
CA GLY A 100 -6.60 -18.29 78.48
C GLY A 100 -5.07 -18.26 78.49
N ALA A 101 -4.47 -17.48 79.40
CA ALA A 101 -3.02 -17.43 79.58
C ALA A 101 -2.45 -18.79 80.04
N PHE A 102 -3.12 -19.47 80.98
CA PHE A 102 -2.71 -20.79 81.48
C PHE A 102 -2.79 -21.88 80.40
N ALA A 103 -3.91 -21.96 79.67
CA ALA A 103 -4.10 -22.91 78.59
C ALA A 103 -3.11 -22.67 77.42
N GLY A 104 -2.88 -21.40 77.06
CA GLY A 104 -1.88 -21.02 76.06
C GLY A 104 -0.46 -21.47 76.43
N GLY A 105 -0.08 -21.30 77.70
CA GLY A 105 1.21 -21.77 78.24
C GLY A 105 1.36 -23.30 78.24
N LEU A 106 0.30 -24.05 78.53
CA LEU A 106 0.28 -25.52 78.51
C LEU A 106 0.39 -26.09 77.08
N LEU A 107 -0.31 -25.49 76.12
CA LEU A 107 -0.23 -25.83 74.70
C LEU A 107 1.17 -25.55 74.12
N ALA A 108 1.85 -24.50 74.59
CA ALA A 108 3.25 -24.18 74.26
C ALA A 108 4.23 -25.30 74.66
N GLY A 109 4.01 -25.89 75.84
CA GLY A 109 4.88 -26.92 76.40
C GLY A 109 4.84 -28.24 75.63
N ARG A 110 3.65 -28.68 75.17
CA ARG A 110 3.47 -29.97 74.47
C ARG A 110 3.91 -29.95 73.00
N LEU A 111 3.80 -28.81 72.31
CA LEU A 111 4.14 -28.68 70.88
C LEU A 111 5.65 -28.50 70.61
N LYS A 112 6.45 -28.24 71.66
CA LYS A 112 7.91 -28.06 71.58
C LYS A 112 8.67 -29.33 71.11
N LYS A 113 8.04 -30.50 71.19
CA LYS A 113 8.66 -31.81 70.84
C LYS A 113 8.62 -32.15 69.34
N ASN A 114 7.87 -31.41 68.52
CA ASN A 114 7.74 -31.65 67.07
C ASN A 114 8.06 -30.37 66.27
N ARG A 115 9.35 -29.99 66.30
CA ARG A 115 9.85 -28.67 65.84
C ARG A 115 9.78 -28.44 64.32
N GLN A 116 9.74 -29.49 63.49
CA GLN A 116 9.83 -29.36 62.03
C GLN A 116 8.48 -29.25 61.29
N ARG A 117 7.35 -29.69 61.88
CA ARG A 117 6.03 -29.62 61.21
C ARG A 117 5.22 -28.34 61.50
N PHE A 118 5.54 -27.60 62.57
CA PHE A 118 4.68 -26.52 63.08
C PHE A 118 5.38 -25.15 63.22
N GLY A 119 6.51 -24.94 62.54
CA GLY A 119 7.34 -23.73 62.67
C GLY A 119 6.73 -22.37 62.25
N LYS A 120 5.45 -22.33 61.82
CA LYS A 120 4.77 -21.10 61.38
C LYS A 120 3.66 -20.61 62.33
N TYR A 121 3.46 -21.23 63.48
CA TYR A 121 2.37 -20.87 64.39
C TYR A 121 2.86 -19.86 65.45
N GLN A 122 2.68 -18.56 65.17
CA GLN A 122 3.02 -17.47 66.11
C GLN A 122 2.11 -17.39 67.36
N LEU A 123 0.95 -18.07 67.34
CA LEU A 123 -0.09 -17.97 68.37
C LEU A 123 0.36 -18.30 69.81
N ILE A 124 1.45 -19.05 69.97
CA ILE A 124 1.81 -19.66 71.26
C ILE A 124 2.92 -18.87 71.99
N ARG A 125 3.22 -17.65 71.51
CA ARG A 125 4.42 -16.91 71.89
C ARG A 125 4.17 -15.58 72.63
N ARG A 126 2.92 -15.26 73.02
CA ARG A 126 2.63 -14.00 73.72
C ARG A 126 3.18 -14.01 75.16
N PRO A 127 3.97 -12.99 75.56
CA PRO A 127 4.46 -12.87 76.94
C PRO A 127 3.32 -12.48 77.89
N ILE A 128 3.44 -12.86 79.17
CA ILE A 128 2.46 -12.58 80.24
C ILE A 128 2.11 -11.07 80.31
N PHE A 129 3.09 -10.19 80.05
CA PHE A 129 2.87 -8.74 79.98
C PHE A 129 1.87 -8.31 78.90
N ALA A 130 1.83 -8.97 77.74
CA ALA A 130 0.85 -8.67 76.71
C ALA A 130 -0.58 -9.06 77.16
N HIS A 131 -0.72 -10.12 77.97
CA HIS A 131 -2.00 -10.51 78.53
C HIS A 131 -2.45 -9.56 79.65
N LEU A 132 -1.54 -9.14 80.54
CA LEU A 132 -1.83 -8.13 81.57
C LEU A 132 -2.21 -6.77 80.96
N TYR A 133 -1.56 -6.40 79.86
CA TYR A 133 -1.85 -5.19 79.12
C TYR A 133 -3.27 -5.21 78.53
N GLU A 134 -3.63 -6.29 77.83
CA GLU A 134 -5.00 -6.51 77.33
C GLU A 134 -6.03 -6.53 78.47
N ALA A 135 -5.68 -7.11 79.63
CA ALA A 135 -6.52 -7.11 80.81
C ALA A 135 -6.80 -5.68 81.31
N GLY A 136 -5.77 -4.85 81.40
CA GLY A 136 -5.91 -3.44 81.77
C GLY A 136 -6.80 -2.67 80.78
N ARG A 137 -6.61 -2.91 79.48
CA ARG A 137 -7.38 -2.27 78.40
C ARG A 137 -8.88 -2.62 78.41
N LEU A 138 -9.24 -3.79 78.94
CA LEU A 138 -10.62 -4.26 79.08
C LEU A 138 -11.26 -3.83 80.42
N VAL A 139 -10.53 -3.97 81.53
CA VAL A 139 -11.06 -3.82 82.89
C VAL A 139 -11.09 -2.37 83.35
N VAL A 140 -10.10 -1.55 83.00
CA VAL A 140 -10.04 -0.13 83.39
C VAL A 140 -11.22 0.68 82.82
N PRO A 141 -11.52 0.60 81.51
CA PRO A 141 -12.65 1.35 80.99
C PRO A 141 -14.00 0.81 81.49
N LEU A 142 -14.09 -0.48 81.80
CA LEU A 142 -15.28 -1.08 82.39
C LEU A 142 -15.52 -0.50 83.79
N GLY A 143 -14.50 -0.49 84.64
CA GLY A 143 -14.60 0.06 85.99
C GLY A 143 -14.94 1.55 86.01
N LEU A 144 -14.35 2.34 85.10
CA LEU A 144 -14.60 3.78 85.04
C LEU A 144 -15.98 4.12 84.45
N ALA A 145 -16.44 3.39 83.42
CA ALA A 145 -17.79 3.58 82.88
C ALA A 145 -18.87 3.24 83.91
N VAL A 146 -18.63 2.23 84.75
CA VAL A 146 -19.52 1.83 85.85
C VAL A 146 -19.58 2.90 86.94
N TRP A 147 -18.42 3.48 87.27
CA TRP A 147 -18.31 4.55 88.25
C TRP A 147 -19.00 5.83 87.77
N LEU A 148 -18.78 6.23 86.51
CA LEU A 148 -19.39 7.42 85.90
C LEU A 148 -20.91 7.29 85.67
N ALA A 149 -21.42 6.07 85.54
CA ALA A 149 -22.85 5.81 85.34
C ALA A 149 -23.63 5.64 86.66
N ASP A 150 -23.01 5.89 87.82
CA ASP A 150 -23.61 5.75 89.17
C ASP A 150 -24.31 4.40 89.44
N TRP A 151 -23.82 3.33 88.77
CA TRP A 151 -24.48 2.03 88.72
C TRP A 151 -24.56 1.30 90.07
N HIS A 152 -23.80 1.76 91.08
CA HIS A 152 -23.69 1.11 92.39
C HIS A 152 -24.95 1.26 93.28
N THR A 153 -25.89 2.12 92.91
CA THR A 153 -27.09 2.40 93.72
C THR A 153 -28.36 1.67 93.27
N ALA A 154 -28.32 0.94 92.15
CA ALA A 154 -29.48 0.22 91.62
C ALA A 154 -29.60 -1.22 92.19
N PRO A 155 -30.79 -1.66 92.65
CA PRO A 155 -31.00 -3.01 93.15
C PRO A 155 -30.76 -4.05 92.05
N THR A 156 -30.13 -5.16 92.42
CA THR A 156 -29.59 -6.23 91.57
C THR A 156 -30.63 -7.08 90.80
N THR A 157 -31.87 -6.59 90.62
CA THR A 157 -32.92 -7.28 89.88
C THR A 157 -33.35 -6.46 88.65
N LEU A 158 -33.37 -7.12 87.50
CA LEU A 158 -33.44 -6.58 86.14
C LEU A 158 -34.58 -5.62 85.73
N PRO A 159 -35.75 -5.43 86.39
CA PRO A 159 -36.82 -4.64 85.75
C PRO A 159 -36.63 -3.11 85.75
N ALA A 160 -35.69 -2.55 86.51
CA ALA A 160 -35.63 -1.09 86.74
C ALA A 160 -34.52 -0.34 85.99
N LEU A 161 -33.65 -1.04 85.25
CA LEU A 161 -32.68 -0.39 84.37
C LEU A 161 -33.32 -0.18 83.00
N GLY A 162 -33.94 0.99 82.80
CA GLY A 162 -34.56 1.35 81.53
C GLY A 162 -33.55 1.33 80.38
N PHE A 163 -34.04 1.06 79.16
CA PHE A 163 -33.29 1.05 77.89
C PHE A 163 -32.24 2.16 77.77
N SER A 164 -32.57 3.36 78.26
CA SER A 164 -31.67 4.52 78.23
C SER A 164 -30.41 4.38 79.08
N ALA A 165 -30.41 3.59 80.15
CA ALA A 165 -29.23 3.38 81.01
C ALA A 165 -28.26 2.38 80.37
N ALA A 166 -28.76 1.28 79.82
CA ALA A 166 -27.94 0.28 79.12
C ALA A 166 -27.27 0.87 77.86
N VAL A 167 -27.99 1.69 77.10
CA VAL A 167 -27.45 2.39 75.92
C VAL A 167 -26.40 3.42 76.31
N ARG A 168 -26.66 4.26 77.33
CA ARG A 168 -25.69 5.25 77.82
C ARG A 168 -24.40 4.60 78.33
N PHE A 169 -24.52 3.49 79.06
CA PHE A 169 -23.37 2.72 79.54
C PHE A 169 -22.55 2.12 78.40
N THR A 170 -23.23 1.51 77.42
CA THR A 170 -22.59 0.92 76.23
C THR A 170 -21.82 1.97 75.43
N ILE A 171 -22.41 3.14 75.21
CA ILE A 171 -21.75 4.26 74.51
C ILE A 171 -20.55 4.76 75.32
N LEU A 172 -20.71 4.98 76.62
CA LEU A 172 -19.64 5.49 77.48
C LEU A 172 -18.45 4.52 77.56
N TYR A 173 -18.70 3.23 77.70
CA TYR A 173 -17.66 2.20 77.67
C TYR A 173 -16.93 2.17 76.31
N SER A 174 -17.66 2.26 75.20
CA SER A 174 -17.07 2.28 73.84
C SER A 174 -16.12 3.45 73.67
N LEU A 175 -16.59 4.65 74.04
CA LEU A 175 -15.81 5.88 73.92
C LEU A 175 -14.54 5.79 74.77
N LEU A 176 -14.66 5.26 75.99
CA LEU A 176 -13.53 5.15 76.89
C LEU A 176 -12.53 4.06 76.47
N HIS A 177 -13.02 2.91 75.95
CA HIS A 177 -12.18 1.86 75.38
C HIS A 177 -11.43 2.37 74.14
N THR A 178 -12.12 3.10 73.26
CA THR A 178 -11.52 3.73 72.08
C THR A 178 -10.50 4.80 72.49
N ALA A 179 -10.79 5.60 73.52
CA ALA A 179 -9.88 6.62 74.04
C ALA A 179 -8.59 6.02 74.65
N LEU A 180 -8.63 4.80 75.18
CA LEU A 180 -7.44 4.08 75.66
C LEU A 180 -6.56 3.53 74.52
N LEU A 181 -7.10 3.41 73.30
CA LEU A 181 -6.33 3.08 72.09
C LEU A 181 -5.56 4.29 71.52
N LEU A 182 -6.00 5.52 71.80
CA LEU A 182 -5.38 6.76 71.29
C LEU A 182 -3.94 7.02 71.80
N PRO A 183 -3.60 6.80 73.08
CA PRO A 183 -2.22 6.94 73.57
C PRO A 183 -1.24 5.93 72.96
N GLU A 184 -1.68 4.70 72.70
CA GLU A 184 -0.87 3.69 71.97
C GLU A 184 -0.55 4.17 70.55
N PHE A 185 -1.53 4.80 69.89
CA PHE A 185 -1.39 5.40 68.57
C PHE A 185 -0.43 6.61 68.57
N ALA A 186 -0.50 7.46 69.59
CA ALA A 186 0.31 8.69 69.71
C ALA A 186 1.79 8.41 70.09
N LEU A 187 2.08 7.33 70.84
CA LEU A 187 3.42 7.01 71.33
C LEU A 187 4.23 6.08 70.41
N GLY A 188 3.66 5.59 69.30
CA GLY A 188 4.42 4.91 68.23
C GLY A 188 5.07 3.57 68.60
N LEU A 189 4.58 2.87 69.63
CA LEU A 189 5.27 1.74 70.25
C LEU A 189 5.25 0.40 69.44
N ARG A 190 4.80 0.37 68.17
CA ARG A 190 4.90 -0.82 67.26
C ARG A 190 5.05 -0.46 65.76
N PRO A 191 5.75 -1.28 64.95
CA PRO A 191 5.94 -1.05 63.50
C PRO A 191 4.68 -1.24 62.61
N ALA A 192 3.52 -1.57 63.18
CA ALA A 192 2.27 -1.86 62.46
C ALA A 192 1.47 -0.60 62.02
N LEU A 193 2.02 0.60 62.17
CA LEU A 193 1.24 1.85 62.13
C LEU A 193 0.88 2.38 60.73
N ARG A 194 1.58 1.99 59.65
CA ARG A 194 1.18 2.43 58.28
C ARG A 194 -0.12 1.79 57.79
N SER A 195 -0.42 0.57 58.25
CA SER A 195 -1.65 -0.14 57.87
C SER A 195 -2.89 0.35 58.64
N ILE A 196 -2.69 0.86 59.86
CA ILE A 196 -3.80 1.30 60.73
C ILE A 196 -4.41 2.61 60.22
N GLN A 197 -3.60 3.55 59.68
CA GLN A 197 -4.09 4.84 59.15
C GLN A 197 -5.11 4.70 58.01
N HIS A 198 -5.01 3.66 57.17
CA HIS A 198 -5.95 3.43 56.06
C HIS A 198 -7.24 2.68 56.45
N ASN A 199 -7.31 2.13 57.67
CA ASN A 199 -8.35 1.16 58.04
C ASN A 199 -9.03 1.46 59.38
N VAL A 200 -8.86 2.68 59.92
CA VAL A 200 -9.55 3.14 61.15
C VAL A 200 -11.06 2.96 61.05
N THR A 201 -11.63 3.21 59.87
CA THR A 201 -13.06 3.04 59.60
C THR A 201 -13.50 1.58 59.71
N THR A 202 -12.73 0.64 59.18
CA THR A 202 -13.03 -0.81 59.24
C THR A 202 -12.92 -1.37 60.65
N LEU A 203 -11.94 -0.91 61.43
CA LEU A 203 -11.75 -1.30 62.82
C LEU A 203 -12.84 -0.73 63.74
N ALA A 204 -13.19 0.55 63.56
CA ALA A 204 -14.32 1.17 64.26
C ALA A 204 -15.65 0.50 63.88
N LEU A 205 -15.85 0.12 62.61
CA LEU A 205 -17.03 -0.61 62.16
C LEU A 205 -17.14 -1.97 62.85
N LEU A 206 -16.02 -2.69 63.04
CA LEU A 206 -16.00 -4.03 63.63
C LEU A 206 -16.44 -4.01 65.11
N GLU A 207 -15.97 -3.03 65.87
CA GLU A 207 -16.37 -2.83 67.26
C GLU A 207 -17.82 -2.34 67.38
N TRP A 208 -18.24 -1.45 66.48
CA TRP A 208 -19.62 -0.94 66.47
C TRP A 208 -20.64 -1.98 66.00
N LEU A 209 -20.28 -2.88 65.08
CA LEU A 209 -21.20 -3.89 64.55
C LEU A 209 -21.70 -4.85 65.65
N ALA A 210 -20.89 -5.09 66.69
CA ALA A 210 -21.26 -5.96 67.81
C ALA A 210 -22.26 -5.29 68.80
N MET A 211 -22.30 -3.96 68.86
CA MET A 211 -23.05 -3.21 69.89
C MET A 211 -24.57 -3.28 69.80
N PRO A 212 -25.20 -3.25 68.61
CA PRO A 212 -26.62 -3.49 68.47
C PRO A 212 -27.04 -4.85 69.04
N PHE A 213 -26.19 -5.88 68.87
CA PHE A 213 -26.47 -7.24 69.35
C PHE A 213 -26.31 -7.35 70.86
N VAL A 214 -25.32 -6.69 71.46
CA VAL A 214 -25.17 -6.61 72.92
C VAL A 214 -26.40 -5.93 73.55
N THR A 215 -26.87 -4.84 72.95
CA THR A 215 -28.05 -4.10 73.42
C THR A 215 -29.34 -4.91 73.21
N ALA A 216 -29.49 -5.58 72.08
CA ALA A 216 -30.63 -6.46 71.80
C ALA A 216 -30.67 -7.67 72.73
N ALA A 217 -29.54 -8.31 73.00
CA ALA A 217 -29.43 -9.40 73.96
C ALA A 217 -29.83 -8.95 75.37
N ALA A 218 -29.41 -7.75 75.79
CA ALA A 218 -29.80 -7.17 77.07
C ALA A 218 -31.31 -6.93 77.20
N LEU A 219 -31.95 -6.43 76.15
CA LEU A 219 -33.40 -6.17 76.13
C LEU A 219 -34.23 -7.45 76.07
N ALA A 220 -33.72 -8.46 75.39
CA ALA A 220 -34.36 -9.77 75.24
C ALA A 220 -34.17 -10.67 76.47
N TYR A 221 -33.21 -10.38 77.34
CA TYR A 221 -32.85 -11.24 78.47
C TYR A 221 -34.00 -11.49 79.46
N PRO A 222 -34.81 -10.50 79.87
CA PRO A 222 -35.91 -10.74 80.82
C PRO A 222 -36.97 -11.71 80.29
N SER A 223 -37.15 -11.78 78.96
CA SER A 223 -38.17 -12.63 78.31
C SER A 223 -37.62 -13.98 77.83
N LEU A 224 -36.36 -14.03 77.40
CA LEU A 224 -35.74 -15.21 76.78
C LEU A 224 -34.66 -15.88 77.63
N GLY A 225 -34.30 -15.29 78.78
CA GLY A 225 -33.34 -15.85 79.73
C GLY A 225 -32.03 -16.25 79.07
N VAL A 226 -31.57 -17.47 79.33
CA VAL A 226 -30.29 -18.01 78.84
C VAL A 226 -30.18 -18.01 77.30
N VAL A 227 -31.30 -18.03 76.55
CA VAL A 227 -31.28 -18.02 75.08
C VAL A 227 -30.72 -16.72 74.50
N SER A 228 -30.86 -15.60 75.22
CA SER A 228 -30.28 -14.31 74.82
C SER A 228 -28.74 -14.31 74.87
N LEU A 229 -28.11 -15.18 75.67
CA LEU A 229 -26.64 -15.37 75.69
C LEU A 229 -26.13 -15.98 74.39
N THR A 230 -26.92 -16.81 73.72
CA THR A 230 -26.55 -17.41 72.43
C THR A 230 -26.34 -16.35 71.34
N PHE A 231 -27.08 -15.23 71.39
CA PHE A 231 -26.87 -14.10 70.48
C PHE A 231 -25.62 -13.29 70.83
N LEU A 232 -25.33 -13.14 72.13
CA LEU A 232 -24.14 -12.44 72.63
C LEU A 232 -22.83 -13.17 72.28
N VAL A 233 -22.89 -14.50 72.21
CA VAL A 233 -21.74 -15.40 72.03
C VAL A 233 -21.61 -15.87 70.57
N GLY A 234 -22.72 -16.24 69.92
CA GLY A 234 -22.72 -16.92 68.63
C GLY A 234 -22.40 -16.02 67.43
N VAL A 235 -22.97 -14.81 67.38
CA VAL A 235 -22.82 -13.90 66.23
C VAL A 235 -21.39 -13.35 66.10
N PRO A 236 -20.72 -12.87 67.17
CA PRO A 236 -19.32 -12.43 67.08
C PRO A 236 -18.39 -13.55 66.63
N THR A 237 -18.67 -14.79 67.03
CA THR A 237 -17.87 -15.97 66.70
C THR A 237 -18.01 -16.37 65.22
N LEU A 238 -19.24 -16.33 64.69
CA LEU A 238 -19.48 -16.58 63.26
C LEU A 238 -18.82 -15.51 62.39
N LEU A 239 -18.90 -14.24 62.81
CA LEU A 239 -18.27 -13.12 62.12
C LEU A 239 -16.73 -13.25 62.11
N THR A 240 -16.15 -13.68 63.24
CA THR A 240 -14.71 -13.99 63.37
C THR A 240 -14.29 -15.08 62.38
N LEU A 241 -15.07 -16.16 62.27
CA LEU A 241 -14.78 -17.29 61.39
C LEU A 241 -14.80 -16.89 59.91
N LEU A 242 -15.84 -16.17 59.47
CA LEU A 242 -16.00 -15.74 58.08
C LEU A 242 -14.90 -14.76 57.64
N LEU A 243 -14.50 -13.84 58.52
CA LEU A 243 -13.46 -12.86 58.23
C LEU A 243 -12.06 -13.49 58.17
N ASN A 244 -11.77 -14.46 59.03
CA ASN A 244 -10.50 -15.18 59.01
C ASN A 244 -10.33 -16.02 57.73
N GLU A 245 -11.39 -16.65 57.25
CA GLU A 245 -11.38 -17.47 56.03
C GLU A 245 -11.18 -16.60 54.77
N SER A 246 -11.88 -15.47 54.67
CA SER A 246 -11.73 -14.52 53.56
C SER A 246 -10.31 -13.96 53.43
N ASN A 247 -9.67 -13.60 54.55
CA ASN A 247 -8.33 -13.02 54.54
C ASN A 247 -7.24 -14.04 54.18
N THR A 248 -7.37 -15.30 54.62
CA THR A 248 -6.43 -16.35 54.23
C THR A 248 -6.49 -16.64 52.74
N MET A 249 -7.68 -16.72 52.15
CA MET A 249 -7.86 -16.89 50.71
C MET A 249 -7.24 -15.75 49.90
N ARG A 250 -7.44 -14.48 50.30
CA ARG A 250 -6.84 -13.32 49.62
C ARG A 250 -5.32 -13.36 49.65
N SER A 251 -4.72 -13.70 50.80
CA SER A 251 -3.25 -13.73 50.93
C SER A 251 -2.58 -14.81 50.08
N ASP A 252 -3.23 -15.97 49.91
CA ASP A 252 -2.74 -17.06 49.05
C ASP A 252 -2.93 -16.72 47.57
N LEU A 253 -4.01 -16.00 47.22
CA LEU A 253 -4.26 -15.52 45.86
C LEU A 253 -3.22 -14.46 45.44
N GLU A 254 -2.90 -13.50 46.32
CA GLU A 254 -1.95 -12.43 46.04
C GLU A 254 -0.52 -12.96 45.87
N ARG A 255 -0.11 -13.96 46.68
CA ARG A 255 1.19 -14.63 46.50
C ARG A 255 1.28 -15.39 45.17
N ARG A 256 0.24 -16.15 44.84
CA ARG A 256 0.18 -16.85 43.54
C ARG A 256 0.20 -15.87 42.37
N ARG A 257 -0.48 -14.73 42.51
CA ARG A 257 -0.45 -13.66 41.52
C ARG A 257 0.96 -13.09 41.38
N GLN A 258 1.65 -12.75 42.47
CA GLN A 258 3.02 -12.20 42.44
C GLN A 258 4.04 -13.17 41.82
N ASP A 259 4.00 -14.46 42.17
CA ASP A 259 4.90 -15.48 41.59
C ASP A 259 4.65 -15.64 40.08
N LEU A 260 3.38 -15.58 39.64
CA LEU A 260 3.02 -15.63 38.21
C LEU A 260 3.39 -14.35 37.46
N THR A 261 3.31 -13.17 38.09
CA THR A 261 3.72 -11.90 37.47
C THR A 261 5.23 -11.87 37.24
N ALA A 262 6.04 -12.25 38.23
CA ALA A 262 7.50 -12.34 38.10
C ALA A 262 7.94 -13.37 37.05
N LEU A 263 7.25 -14.52 36.98
CA LEU A 263 7.49 -15.51 35.93
C LEU A 263 7.14 -14.97 34.54
N ASN A 264 6.04 -14.23 34.40
CA ASN A 264 5.60 -13.70 33.11
C ASN A 264 6.49 -12.55 32.61
N GLU A 265 6.97 -11.66 33.49
CA GLU A 265 7.87 -10.55 33.13
C GLU A 265 9.21 -11.05 32.56
N ILE A 266 9.86 -12.04 33.19
CA ILE A 266 11.11 -12.60 32.66
C ILE A 266 10.83 -13.46 31.41
N SER A 267 9.67 -14.13 31.34
CA SER A 267 9.24 -14.86 30.13
C SER A 267 8.92 -13.93 28.95
N GLU A 268 8.41 -12.71 29.19
CA GLU A 268 8.29 -11.67 28.16
C GLU A 268 9.66 -11.20 27.68
N MET A 269 10.60 -10.93 28.60
CA MET A 269 11.96 -10.53 28.23
C MET A 269 12.66 -11.58 27.37
N MET A 270 12.54 -12.87 27.71
CA MET A 270 13.11 -13.96 26.90
C MET A 270 12.42 -14.09 25.54
N ARG A 271 11.10 -13.84 25.42
CA ARG A 271 10.37 -13.94 24.13
C ARG A 271 10.78 -12.90 23.10
N TYR A 272 11.23 -11.72 23.54
CA TYR A 272 11.63 -10.63 22.65
C TYR A 272 13.15 -10.51 22.46
N SER A 273 13.95 -11.30 23.17
CA SER A 273 15.40 -11.33 23.00
C SER A 273 15.77 -12.16 21.77
N LEU A 274 16.24 -11.49 20.72
CA LEU A 274 16.71 -12.11 19.48
C LEU A 274 18.23 -12.36 19.47
N ASP A 275 18.94 -11.85 20.47
CA ASP A 275 20.37 -12.04 20.67
C ASP A 275 20.65 -13.27 21.56
N LEU A 276 21.48 -14.19 21.06
CA LEU A 276 21.73 -15.47 21.72
C LEU A 276 22.41 -15.29 23.09
N ASP A 277 23.36 -14.36 23.21
CA ASP A 277 24.12 -14.16 24.46
C ASP A 277 23.25 -13.51 25.54
N THR A 278 22.45 -12.52 25.15
CA THR A 278 21.47 -11.88 26.03
C THR A 278 20.43 -12.88 26.52
N LEU A 279 19.92 -13.74 25.63
CA LEU A 279 18.98 -14.79 25.95
C LEU A 279 19.58 -15.80 26.94
N LEU A 280 20.80 -16.27 26.68
CA LEU A 280 21.50 -17.21 27.56
C LEU A 280 21.78 -16.60 28.95
N GLY A 281 22.12 -15.32 29.02
CA GLY A 281 22.24 -14.57 30.28
C GLY A 281 20.92 -14.49 31.06
N ALA A 282 19.80 -14.30 30.36
CA ALA A 282 18.46 -14.32 30.96
C ALA A 282 18.10 -15.73 31.49
N VAL A 283 18.38 -16.79 30.71
CA VAL A 283 18.21 -18.18 31.14
C VAL A 283 19.03 -18.46 32.40
N GLN A 284 20.29 -18.00 32.44
CA GLN A 284 21.16 -18.12 33.62
C GLN A 284 20.52 -17.50 34.86
N SER A 285 20.09 -16.24 34.75
CA SER A 285 19.47 -15.50 35.85
C SER A 285 18.21 -16.22 36.36
N GLN A 286 17.38 -16.72 35.44
CA GLN A 286 16.11 -17.34 35.78
C GLN A 286 16.25 -18.73 36.42
N VAL A 287 17.13 -19.59 35.88
CA VAL A 287 17.43 -20.89 36.49
C VAL A 287 18.03 -20.71 37.89
N SER A 288 18.93 -19.73 38.06
CA SER A 288 19.54 -19.40 39.35
C SER A 288 18.51 -18.88 40.36
N ALA A 289 17.59 -18.01 39.94
CA ALA A 289 16.56 -17.43 40.81
C ALA A 289 15.51 -18.45 41.27
N LEU A 290 15.04 -19.31 40.36
CA LEU A 290 13.97 -20.28 40.63
C LEU A 290 14.47 -21.51 41.38
N MET A 291 15.62 -22.05 41.00
CA MET A 291 16.12 -23.32 41.56
C MET A 291 17.19 -23.13 42.65
N LYS A 292 17.74 -21.92 42.84
CA LYS A 292 18.83 -21.62 43.80
C LYS A 292 20.04 -22.54 43.61
N MET A 293 20.45 -22.74 42.36
CA MET A 293 21.55 -23.62 41.99
C MET A 293 22.69 -22.84 41.34
N ASP A 294 23.93 -23.20 41.71
CA ASP A 294 25.14 -22.54 41.23
C ASP A 294 25.83 -23.31 40.08
N ASN A 295 25.28 -24.46 39.64
CA ASN A 295 25.81 -25.21 38.50
C ASN A 295 24.72 -25.67 37.54
N PHE A 296 24.84 -25.26 36.28
CA PHE A 296 23.97 -25.66 35.19
C PHE A 296 24.65 -25.38 33.84
N TYR A 297 24.15 -25.95 32.76
CA TYR A 297 24.63 -25.64 31.41
C TYR A 297 23.50 -25.79 30.38
N VAL A 298 23.67 -25.08 29.26
CA VAL A 298 22.91 -25.23 28.03
C VAL A 298 23.84 -25.84 26.99
N ALA A 299 23.45 -26.99 26.45
CA ALA A 299 24.12 -27.62 25.33
C ALA A 299 23.24 -27.48 24.08
N LEU A 300 23.77 -26.97 22.97
CA LEU A 300 23.07 -26.88 21.70
C LEU A 300 23.51 -28.01 20.78
N PHE A 301 22.58 -28.56 20.02
CA PHE A 301 22.80 -29.66 19.10
C PHE A 301 22.77 -29.18 17.65
N ASP A 302 23.89 -29.35 16.95
CA ASP A 302 23.97 -29.19 15.50
C ASP A 302 23.71 -30.54 14.84
N GLU A 303 22.53 -30.67 14.25
CA GLU A 303 22.07 -31.88 13.58
C GLU A 303 22.90 -32.21 12.33
N ARG A 304 23.41 -31.20 11.60
CA ARG A 304 24.21 -31.40 10.38
C ARG A 304 25.58 -31.96 10.72
N LYS A 305 26.23 -31.38 11.74
CA LYS A 305 27.57 -31.81 12.17
C LYS A 305 27.54 -32.98 13.15
N SER A 306 26.37 -33.32 13.72
CA SER A 306 26.23 -34.28 14.83
C SER A 306 27.10 -33.93 16.04
N HIS A 307 27.25 -32.63 16.32
CA HIS A 307 28.08 -32.10 17.39
C HIS A 307 27.25 -31.31 18.42
N LEU A 308 27.74 -31.30 19.67
CA LEU A 308 27.22 -30.49 20.76
C LEU A 308 28.17 -29.33 21.03
N SER A 309 27.61 -28.12 21.11
CA SER A 309 28.29 -26.93 21.61
C SER A 309 27.73 -26.54 22.98
N TYR A 310 28.53 -25.83 23.77
CA TYR A 310 28.17 -25.41 25.13
C TYR A 310 28.27 -23.88 25.23
N PRO A 311 27.31 -23.15 24.64
CA PRO A 311 27.37 -21.68 24.66
C PRO A 311 27.18 -21.11 26.07
N LEU A 312 26.60 -21.89 27.00
CA LEU A 312 26.51 -21.51 28.40
C LEU A 312 26.83 -22.71 29.30
N ALA A 313 27.91 -22.63 30.07
CA ALA A 313 28.20 -23.56 31.14
C ALA A 313 28.59 -22.80 32.39
N VAL A 314 27.86 -23.00 33.48
CA VAL A 314 28.11 -22.33 34.77
C VAL A 314 28.50 -23.38 35.78
N LYS A 315 29.67 -23.17 36.41
CA LYS A 315 30.21 -24.04 37.46
C LYS A 315 30.56 -23.18 38.67
N ARG A 316 29.97 -23.49 39.82
CA ARG A 316 30.13 -22.77 41.10
C ARG A 316 29.85 -21.27 40.97
N GLY A 317 28.85 -20.89 40.17
CA GLY A 317 28.45 -19.50 39.93
C GLY A 317 29.27 -18.76 38.88
N HIS A 318 30.29 -19.37 38.28
CA HIS A 318 31.13 -18.76 37.25
C HIS A 318 30.91 -19.40 35.88
N THR A 319 30.81 -18.58 34.84
CA THR A 319 30.72 -19.03 33.44
C THR A 319 32.04 -19.64 32.97
N GLN A 320 31.96 -20.75 32.26
CA GLN A 320 33.08 -21.50 31.69
C GLN A 320 32.86 -21.76 30.21
N THR A 321 33.94 -21.80 29.44
CA THR A 321 33.92 -22.22 28.03
C THR A 321 34.28 -23.69 27.94
N TRP A 322 33.38 -24.51 27.43
CA TRP A 322 33.62 -25.95 27.19
C TRP A 322 33.76 -26.22 25.69
N PRO A 323 34.69 -27.08 25.25
CA PRO A 323 34.88 -27.38 23.84
C PRO A 323 33.68 -28.12 23.25
N ALA A 324 33.39 -27.86 21.98
CA ALA A 324 32.42 -28.63 21.22
C ALA A 324 32.88 -30.09 21.08
N ARG A 325 31.93 -31.02 21.08
CA ARG A 325 32.23 -32.46 21.00
C ARG A 325 31.16 -33.22 20.20
N PRO A 326 31.49 -34.37 19.58
CA PRO A 326 30.49 -35.24 18.98
C PRO A 326 29.60 -35.93 20.04
N LEU A 327 28.45 -36.47 19.61
CA LEU A 327 27.61 -37.34 20.42
C LEU A 327 28.34 -38.65 20.74
N ALA A 328 28.44 -38.99 22.03
CA ALA A 328 29.16 -40.16 22.56
C ALA A 328 28.35 -40.93 23.63
N ASP A 329 27.01 -40.88 23.51
CA ASP A 329 26.02 -41.54 24.39
C ASP A 329 26.10 -41.19 25.88
N ARG A 330 26.49 -39.94 26.18
CA ARG A 330 26.50 -39.37 27.54
C ARG A 330 25.09 -38.96 28.02
N LEU A 331 24.94 -38.57 29.29
CA LEU A 331 23.64 -38.14 29.84
C LEU A 331 22.96 -37.03 29.02
N THR A 332 23.71 -35.99 28.62
CA THR A 332 23.22 -34.91 27.75
C THR A 332 22.70 -35.47 26.41
N ASP A 333 23.46 -36.39 25.83
CA ASP A 333 23.19 -37.01 24.52
C ASP A 333 21.92 -37.86 24.59
N ARG A 334 21.71 -38.57 25.71
CA ARG A 334 20.48 -39.35 25.96
C ARG A 334 19.26 -38.48 26.12
N VAL A 335 19.36 -37.33 26.80
CA VAL A 335 18.25 -36.35 26.87
C VAL A 335 17.87 -35.88 25.46
N ILE A 336 18.86 -35.58 24.61
CA ILE A 336 18.63 -35.10 23.25
C ILE A 336 18.02 -36.20 22.36
N LYS A 337 18.60 -37.40 22.38
CA LYS A 337 18.12 -38.56 21.58
C LYS A 337 16.73 -39.03 22.00
N GLN A 338 16.45 -39.06 23.31
CA GLN A 338 15.19 -39.60 23.83
C GLN A 338 14.09 -38.54 23.97
N ARG A 339 14.40 -37.25 23.76
CA ARG A 339 13.48 -36.11 23.95
C ARG A 339 12.72 -36.16 25.29
N ARG A 340 13.36 -36.63 26.36
CA ARG A 340 12.74 -36.76 27.69
C ARG A 340 13.66 -36.27 28.78
N ALA A 341 13.05 -35.72 29.83
CA ALA A 341 13.76 -35.34 31.04
C ALA A 341 14.34 -36.58 31.74
N ILE A 342 15.56 -36.45 32.25
CA ILE A 342 16.25 -37.47 33.03
C ILE A 342 16.60 -36.84 34.39
N LEU A 343 16.09 -37.45 35.46
CA LEU A 343 16.28 -37.03 36.85
C LEU A 343 17.07 -38.11 37.60
N LEU A 344 18.28 -37.78 38.03
CA LEU A 344 19.09 -38.59 38.95
C LEU A 344 19.04 -37.92 40.32
N ALA A 345 18.09 -38.38 41.14
CA ALA A 345 17.64 -37.66 42.34
C ALA A 345 18.60 -37.78 43.53
N HIS A 346 19.32 -38.91 43.66
CA HIS A 346 20.25 -39.17 44.77
C HIS A 346 21.43 -40.01 44.26
N ASP A 347 22.65 -39.70 44.69
CA ASP A 347 23.87 -40.45 44.35
C ASP A 347 24.01 -40.69 42.83
N ALA A 348 23.86 -39.60 42.06
CA ALA A 348 23.86 -39.64 40.61
C ALA A 348 25.12 -40.30 40.02
N TYR A 349 26.25 -40.25 40.73
CA TYR A 349 27.47 -40.96 40.39
C TYR A 349 27.27 -42.48 40.25
N LYS A 350 26.59 -43.11 41.21
CA LYS A 350 26.32 -44.55 41.21
C LYS A 350 25.31 -44.92 40.12
N GLU A 351 24.24 -44.13 39.99
CA GLU A 351 23.25 -44.34 38.92
C GLU A 351 23.86 -44.16 37.53
N MET A 352 24.79 -43.22 37.32
CA MET A 352 25.50 -43.07 36.04
C MET A 352 26.36 -44.30 35.69
N ALA A 353 27.03 -44.89 36.69
CA ALA A 353 27.82 -46.10 36.53
C ALA A 353 26.93 -47.32 36.20
N ASP A 354 25.76 -47.44 36.83
CA ASP A 354 24.81 -48.52 36.61
C ASP A 354 24.18 -48.49 35.20
N ILE A 355 24.05 -47.31 34.58
CA ILE A 355 23.47 -47.13 33.24
C ILE A 355 24.55 -46.98 32.13
N GLY A 356 25.81 -47.27 32.47
CA GLY A 356 26.94 -47.37 31.54
C GLY A 356 27.42 -46.04 30.94
N VAL A 357 27.19 -44.91 31.61
CA VAL A 357 27.61 -43.58 31.14
C VAL A 357 29.03 -43.26 31.66
N PRO A 358 29.96 -42.78 30.82
CA PRO A 358 31.30 -42.38 31.28
C PRO A 358 31.22 -41.29 32.35
N VAL A 359 31.82 -41.52 33.51
CA VAL A 359 31.82 -40.60 34.66
C VAL A 359 33.16 -39.85 34.71
N GLY A 360 33.11 -38.53 34.91
CA GLY A 360 34.31 -37.69 35.06
C GLY A 360 34.94 -37.75 36.45
N ASP A 361 36.07 -37.05 36.64
CA ASP A 361 36.88 -37.07 37.87
C ASP A 361 36.21 -36.44 39.10
N GLU A 362 35.13 -35.65 38.91
CA GLU A 362 34.39 -35.00 40.00
C GLU A 362 33.04 -35.71 40.27
N LEU A 363 32.80 -36.04 41.54
CA LEU A 363 31.57 -36.70 42.01
C LEU A 363 30.35 -35.76 41.95
N ILE A 364 29.44 -36.02 41.00
CA ILE A 364 28.13 -35.36 40.92
C ILE A 364 27.12 -36.15 41.76
N PHE A 365 26.49 -35.50 42.75
CA PHE A 365 25.56 -36.17 43.68
C PHE A 365 24.10 -36.13 43.22
N ALA A 366 23.71 -35.10 42.45
CA ALA A 366 22.39 -34.98 41.85
C ALA A 366 22.51 -34.29 40.48
N TRP A 367 21.76 -34.77 39.49
CA TRP A 367 21.75 -34.24 38.13
C TRP A 367 20.33 -34.30 37.54
N LEU A 368 19.92 -33.23 36.87
CA LEU A 368 18.63 -33.14 36.19
C LEU A 368 18.85 -32.48 34.83
N GLY A 369 18.56 -33.21 33.75
CA GLY A 369 18.62 -32.70 32.39
C GLY A 369 17.26 -32.77 31.71
N VAL A 370 16.89 -31.71 31.01
CA VAL A 370 15.65 -31.61 30.23
C VAL A 370 15.96 -31.25 28.78
N PRO A 371 15.16 -31.75 27.81
CA PRO A 371 15.39 -31.45 26.41
C PRO A 371 14.99 -29.99 26.12
N LEU A 372 15.83 -29.30 25.35
CA LEU A 372 15.43 -28.09 24.67
C LEU A 372 14.94 -28.52 23.28
N ALA A 373 13.63 -28.61 23.11
CA ALA A 373 13.03 -29.14 21.91
C ALA A 373 11.74 -28.40 21.59
N THR A 374 11.51 -28.22 20.29
CA THR A 374 10.22 -27.79 19.74
C THR A 374 9.55 -28.98 19.07
N PRO A 375 8.28 -28.88 18.65
CA PRO A 375 7.62 -29.97 17.94
C PRO A 375 8.39 -30.46 16.71
N ALA A 376 9.11 -29.56 16.04
CA ALA A 376 9.89 -29.84 14.83
C ALA A 376 11.22 -30.55 15.13
N ARG A 377 12.06 -30.00 16.01
CA ARG A 377 13.44 -30.48 16.22
C ARG A 377 13.92 -30.38 17.67
N THR A 378 14.96 -31.14 18.01
CA THR A 378 15.63 -31.02 19.31
C THR A 378 16.77 -30.03 19.17
N LEU A 379 16.67 -28.86 19.81
CA LEU A 379 17.69 -27.83 19.78
C LEU A 379 18.87 -28.15 20.70
N GLY A 380 18.65 -28.93 21.76
CA GLY A 380 19.69 -29.19 22.75
C GLY A 380 19.20 -29.74 24.09
N CYS A 381 19.94 -29.44 25.15
CA CYS A 381 19.64 -29.85 26.52
C CYS A 381 20.00 -28.74 27.53
N LEU A 382 19.07 -28.46 28.44
CA LEU A 382 19.32 -27.66 29.64
C LEU A 382 19.49 -28.61 30.82
N ALA A 383 20.58 -28.50 31.56
CA ALA A 383 20.82 -29.38 32.70
C ALA A 383 21.34 -28.62 33.92
N VAL A 384 20.88 -29.03 35.09
CA VAL A 384 21.29 -28.52 36.40
C VAL A 384 21.92 -29.65 37.21
N TYR A 385 22.92 -29.35 38.05
CA TYR A 385 23.64 -30.37 38.78
C TYR A 385 24.27 -29.85 40.08
N SER A 386 24.55 -30.76 41.02
CA SER A 386 25.13 -30.43 42.33
C SER A 386 26.26 -31.35 42.74
N TYR A 387 27.35 -30.75 43.24
CA TYR A 387 28.49 -31.42 43.87
C TYR A 387 28.35 -31.55 45.39
N ARG A 388 27.27 -31.05 46.00
CA ARG A 388 27.11 -31.08 47.46
C ARG A 388 26.61 -32.45 47.91
N PRO A 389 27.31 -33.14 48.84
CA PRO A 389 26.81 -34.39 49.42
C PRO A 389 25.44 -34.19 50.08
N GLY A 390 24.46 -35.04 49.73
CA GLY A 390 23.08 -34.96 50.23
C GLY A 390 22.15 -33.99 49.49
N ALA A 391 22.62 -33.33 48.41
CA ALA A 391 21.73 -32.62 47.50
C ALA A 391 20.83 -33.61 46.77
N SER A 392 19.56 -33.26 46.59
CA SER A 392 18.59 -34.05 45.83
C SER A 392 17.70 -33.13 44.99
N PHE A 393 17.29 -33.63 43.82
CA PHE A 393 16.27 -33.00 42.99
C PHE A 393 14.98 -33.80 43.11
N THR A 394 13.87 -33.08 43.24
CA THR A 394 12.53 -33.65 43.36
C THR A 394 11.81 -33.65 42.01
N GLN A 395 10.70 -34.38 41.93
CA GLN A 395 9.83 -34.34 40.76
C GLN A 395 9.22 -32.93 40.53
N ALA A 396 9.05 -32.13 41.59
CA ALA A 396 8.64 -30.73 41.46
C ALA A 396 9.72 -29.87 40.79
N ASP A 397 11.01 -30.13 41.10
CA ASP A 397 12.13 -29.45 40.45
C ASP A 397 12.21 -29.79 38.95
N GLN A 398 11.90 -31.04 38.60
CA GLN A 398 11.76 -31.46 37.20
C GLN A 398 10.60 -30.76 36.49
N GLU A 399 9.41 -30.65 37.11
CA GLU A 399 8.25 -29.93 36.53
C GLU A 399 8.59 -28.46 36.23
N VAL A 400 9.30 -27.79 37.14
CA VAL A 400 9.76 -26.40 36.96
C VAL A 400 10.75 -26.28 35.81
N LEU A 401 11.79 -27.14 35.79
CA LEU A 401 12.83 -27.06 34.76
C LEU A 401 12.30 -27.44 33.36
N VAL A 402 11.37 -28.39 33.26
CA VAL A 402 10.69 -28.72 31.98
C VAL A 402 9.88 -27.53 31.47
N THR A 403 9.17 -26.83 32.37
CA THR A 403 8.38 -25.65 31.99
C THR A 403 9.30 -24.52 31.47
N LEU A 404 10.41 -24.27 32.18
CA LEU A 404 11.41 -23.30 31.75
C LEU A 404 12.05 -23.71 30.41
N ALA A 405 12.44 -24.97 30.26
CA ALA A 405 13.04 -25.48 29.02
C ALA A 405 12.09 -25.35 27.82
N SER A 406 10.78 -25.57 28.01
CA SER A 406 9.81 -25.36 26.92
C SER A 406 9.75 -23.90 26.48
N GLN A 407 9.82 -22.95 27.40
CA GLN A 407 9.81 -21.51 27.07
C GLN A 407 11.14 -21.08 26.43
N VAL A 408 12.25 -21.53 26.99
CA VAL A 408 13.61 -21.29 26.46
C VAL A 408 13.75 -21.88 25.06
N SER A 409 13.17 -23.05 24.78
CA SER A 409 13.25 -23.69 23.46
C SER A 409 12.66 -22.82 22.35
N VAL A 410 11.51 -22.18 22.61
CA VAL A 410 10.87 -21.29 21.63
C VAL A 410 11.70 -20.03 21.40
N ALA A 411 12.17 -19.40 22.47
CA ALA A 411 12.99 -18.20 22.38
C ALA A 411 14.34 -18.46 21.70
N LEU A 412 14.98 -19.59 22.04
CA LEU A 412 16.24 -20.05 21.46
C LEU A 412 16.09 -20.40 19.97
N GLU A 413 14.99 -21.05 19.57
CA GLU A 413 14.71 -21.29 18.13
C GLU A 413 14.57 -19.97 17.37
N ASN A 414 13.85 -19.00 17.93
CA ASN A 414 13.69 -17.69 17.31
C ASN A 414 15.01 -16.92 17.20
N ALA A 415 15.85 -16.92 18.25
CA ALA A 415 17.16 -16.28 18.22
C ALA A 415 18.11 -16.93 17.19
N LEU A 416 18.12 -18.27 17.10
CA LEU A 416 18.90 -19.00 16.10
C LEU A 416 18.41 -18.71 14.67
N LEU A 417 17.08 -18.71 14.44
CA LEU A 417 16.50 -18.37 13.14
C LEU A 417 16.74 -16.92 12.74
N PHE A 418 16.67 -15.98 13.69
CA PHE A 418 16.94 -14.57 13.43
C PHE A 418 18.42 -14.34 13.06
N THR A 419 19.34 -14.99 13.76
CA THR A 419 20.78 -14.93 13.45
C THR A 419 21.07 -15.50 12.06
N GLU A 420 20.43 -16.61 11.69
CA GLU A 420 20.53 -17.20 10.35
C GLU A 420 19.94 -16.27 9.27
N ALA A 421 18.77 -15.70 9.52
CA ALA A 421 18.12 -14.75 8.60
C ALA A 421 18.94 -13.47 8.41
N GLN A 422 19.53 -12.93 9.48
CA GLN A 422 20.35 -11.72 9.43
C GLN A 422 21.66 -11.97 8.65
N ASN A 423 22.29 -13.13 8.88
CA ASN A 423 23.47 -13.53 8.12
C ASN A 423 23.14 -13.70 6.62
N ARG A 424 21.99 -14.31 6.31
CA ARG A 424 21.52 -14.48 4.92
C ARG A 424 21.17 -13.14 4.26
N ALA A 425 20.58 -12.20 5.00
CA ALA A 425 20.27 -10.86 4.51
C ALA A 425 21.54 -10.07 4.17
N ARG A 426 22.57 -10.09 5.05
CA ARG A 426 23.86 -9.43 4.77
C ARG A 426 24.56 -10.02 3.55
N GLN A 427 24.50 -11.34 3.37
CA GLN A 427 25.06 -12.01 2.19
C GLN A 427 24.35 -11.57 0.90
N LEU A 428 23.01 -11.49 0.93
CA LEU A 428 22.21 -11.02 -0.21
C LEU A 428 22.43 -9.53 -0.53
N GLU A 429 22.61 -8.68 0.48
CA GLU A 429 22.91 -7.26 0.31
C GLU A 429 24.26 -7.04 -0.38
N ALA A 430 25.31 -7.74 0.07
CA ALA A 430 26.64 -7.67 -0.55
C ALA A 430 26.62 -8.15 -2.01
N LEU A 431 25.88 -9.23 -2.31
CA LEU A 431 25.67 -9.72 -3.67
C LEU A 431 24.90 -8.73 -4.55
N ASN A 432 23.83 -8.11 -4.03
CA ASN A 432 23.04 -7.16 -4.80
C ASN A 432 23.82 -5.89 -5.18
N ILE A 433 24.64 -5.37 -4.26
CA ILE A 433 25.49 -4.20 -4.53
C ILE A 433 26.49 -4.51 -5.65
N THR A 434 27.20 -5.64 -5.55
CA THR A 434 28.17 -6.07 -6.58
C THR A 434 27.49 -6.38 -7.92
N SER A 435 26.32 -7.03 -7.91
CA SER A 435 25.52 -7.29 -9.11
C SER A 435 25.06 -5.99 -9.80
N ALA A 436 24.70 -4.97 -9.02
CA ALA A 436 24.31 -3.66 -9.55
C ALA A 436 25.49 -2.93 -10.20
N THR A 437 26.69 -3.03 -9.62
CA THR A 437 27.92 -2.45 -10.21
C THR A 437 28.29 -3.16 -11.51
N ILE A 438 28.24 -4.48 -11.56
CA ILE A 438 28.56 -5.29 -12.76
C ILE A 438 27.56 -4.99 -13.89
N SER A 439 26.29 -4.79 -13.57
CA SER A 439 25.24 -4.52 -14.57
C SER A 439 25.20 -3.06 -15.07
N ALA A 440 25.98 -2.15 -14.47
CA ALA A 440 25.94 -0.73 -14.79
C ALA A 440 26.76 -0.35 -16.03
N SER A 441 27.79 -1.13 -16.41
CA SER A 441 28.60 -0.87 -17.60
C SER A 441 28.15 -1.73 -18.78
N LEU A 442 28.11 -1.13 -19.96
CA LEU A 442 27.87 -1.81 -21.24
C LEU A 442 29.18 -2.08 -22.00
N ASN A 443 30.32 -1.69 -21.44
CA ASN A 443 31.63 -1.93 -22.04
C ASN A 443 32.16 -3.30 -21.59
N LEU A 444 32.30 -4.22 -22.54
CA LEU A 444 32.76 -5.59 -22.29
C LEU A 444 34.06 -5.65 -21.45
N ASN A 445 35.04 -4.78 -21.73
CA ASN A 445 36.32 -4.80 -21.01
C ASN A 445 36.17 -4.36 -19.54
N GLU A 446 35.33 -3.35 -19.27
CA GLU A 446 35.04 -2.89 -17.91
C GLU A 446 34.22 -3.92 -17.14
N VAL A 447 33.26 -4.56 -17.80
CA VAL A 447 32.43 -5.63 -17.24
C VAL A 447 33.32 -6.82 -16.84
N PHE A 448 34.24 -7.26 -17.69
CA PHE A 448 35.16 -8.37 -17.36
C PHE A 448 36.10 -8.03 -16.19
N ALA A 449 36.66 -6.82 -16.18
CA ALA A 449 37.51 -6.36 -15.08
C ALA A 449 36.74 -6.33 -13.75
N THR A 450 35.52 -5.80 -13.76
CA THR A 450 34.66 -5.71 -12.58
C THR A 450 34.25 -7.09 -12.07
N ILE A 451 33.86 -8.02 -12.95
CA ILE A 451 33.47 -9.39 -12.58
C ILE A 451 34.64 -10.13 -11.92
N THR A 452 35.85 -10.07 -12.49
CA THR A 452 37.01 -10.76 -11.92
C THR A 452 37.50 -10.14 -10.61
N GLU A 453 37.29 -8.84 -10.41
CA GLU A 453 37.52 -8.17 -9.12
C GLU A 453 36.50 -8.61 -8.07
N SER A 454 35.21 -8.46 -8.37
CA SER A 454 34.13 -8.77 -7.43
C SER A 454 34.07 -10.25 -7.07
N VAL A 455 34.35 -11.17 -8.00
CA VAL A 455 34.38 -12.61 -7.67
C VAL A 455 35.49 -12.92 -6.67
N SER A 456 36.65 -12.26 -6.80
CA SER A 456 37.78 -12.45 -5.88
C SER A 456 37.42 -11.98 -4.47
N GLU A 457 36.70 -10.85 -4.35
CA GLU A 457 36.22 -10.33 -3.07
C GLU A 457 35.14 -11.21 -2.42
N VAL A 458 34.18 -11.70 -3.19
CA VAL A 458 33.06 -12.53 -2.69
C VAL A 458 33.52 -13.93 -2.29
N SER A 459 34.47 -14.50 -3.03
CA SER A 459 34.92 -15.89 -2.86
C SER A 459 36.15 -16.07 -1.96
N ARG A 460 36.78 -14.97 -1.54
CA ARG A 460 38.13 -14.97 -0.90
C ARG A 460 39.22 -15.61 -1.77
N GLY A 461 38.96 -15.84 -3.06
CA GLY A 461 39.97 -16.24 -4.03
C GLY A 461 40.95 -15.11 -4.30
N GLN A 462 42.21 -15.46 -4.57
CA GLN A 462 43.26 -14.46 -4.80
C GLN A 462 43.32 -14.02 -6.27
N ARG A 463 42.73 -14.79 -7.19
CA ARG A 463 42.78 -14.54 -8.65
C ARG A 463 41.47 -14.99 -9.30
N GLY A 464 41.19 -14.42 -10.48
CA GLY A 464 40.01 -14.78 -11.27
C GLY A 464 40.26 -14.67 -12.77
N ALA A 465 39.56 -15.46 -13.58
CA ALA A 465 39.66 -15.44 -15.03
C ALA A 465 38.29 -15.70 -15.70
N ILE A 466 38.05 -15.04 -16.83
CA ILE A 466 36.83 -15.21 -17.64
C ILE A 466 37.21 -15.78 -18.99
N PHE A 467 36.58 -16.89 -19.34
CA PHE A 467 36.72 -17.59 -20.61
C PHE A 467 35.37 -17.58 -21.34
N LEU A 468 35.33 -17.09 -22.57
CA LEU A 468 34.11 -17.09 -23.41
C LEU A 468 34.28 -17.98 -24.64
N LEU A 469 33.17 -18.57 -25.09
CA LEU A 469 33.13 -19.33 -26.33
C LEU A 469 33.33 -18.39 -27.54
N ASP A 470 34.17 -18.83 -28.48
CA ASP A 470 34.31 -18.21 -29.79
C ASP A 470 33.03 -18.37 -30.64
N ASP A 471 32.89 -17.57 -31.71
CA ASP A 471 31.72 -17.57 -32.60
C ASP A 471 31.49 -18.93 -33.30
N THR A 472 32.50 -19.79 -33.37
CA THR A 472 32.39 -21.16 -33.88
C THR A 472 31.93 -22.19 -32.84
N GLU A 473 31.82 -21.78 -31.56
CA GLU A 473 31.51 -22.61 -30.39
C GLU A 473 32.44 -23.83 -30.13
N GLN A 474 33.57 -23.92 -30.84
CA GLN A 474 34.51 -25.04 -30.71
C GLN A 474 35.69 -24.74 -29.77
N GLU A 475 35.97 -23.47 -29.55
CA GLU A 475 37.11 -23.00 -28.76
C GLU A 475 36.65 -21.97 -27.73
N VAL A 476 37.40 -21.88 -26.63
CA VAL A 476 37.17 -20.95 -25.54
C VAL A 476 38.35 -20.00 -25.45
N VAL A 477 38.08 -18.71 -25.44
CA VAL A 477 39.07 -17.64 -25.42
C VAL A 477 39.13 -17.04 -24.02
N LEU A 478 40.34 -16.95 -23.46
CA LEU A 478 40.58 -16.19 -22.23
C LEU A 478 40.54 -14.69 -22.55
N LEU A 479 39.47 -14.01 -22.14
CA LEU A 479 39.30 -12.57 -22.42
C LEU A 479 39.89 -11.69 -21.32
N HIS A 480 39.87 -12.17 -20.08
CA HIS A 480 40.41 -11.41 -18.96
C HIS A 480 40.89 -12.33 -17.84
N GLY A 481 42.08 -12.04 -17.30
CA GLY A 481 42.65 -12.73 -16.15
C GLY A 481 43.26 -11.73 -15.17
N ARG A 482 42.87 -11.82 -13.90
CA ARG A 482 43.36 -10.98 -12.79
C ARG A 482 44.23 -11.81 -11.87
N GLY A 483 45.45 -11.32 -11.61
CA GLY A 483 46.42 -11.95 -10.71
C GLY A 483 47.16 -13.17 -11.27
N ILE A 484 47.04 -13.42 -12.58
CA ILE A 484 47.71 -14.50 -13.32
C ILE A 484 48.70 -13.88 -14.31
N SER A 485 49.89 -14.47 -14.48
CA SER A 485 50.96 -13.89 -15.31
C SER A 485 50.58 -13.76 -16.80
N GLU A 486 51.14 -12.75 -17.49
CA GLU A 486 50.96 -12.60 -18.95
C GLU A 486 51.46 -13.83 -19.73
N ALA A 487 52.47 -14.54 -19.20
CA ALA A 487 53.00 -15.74 -19.84
C ALA A 487 51.96 -16.86 -19.83
N PHE A 488 51.25 -17.04 -18.71
CA PHE A 488 50.14 -17.97 -18.61
C PHE A 488 48.97 -17.55 -19.51
N GLN A 489 48.59 -16.26 -19.49
CA GLN A 489 47.51 -15.75 -20.34
C GLN A 489 47.79 -15.95 -21.83
N LYS A 490 49.02 -15.68 -22.29
CA LYS A 490 49.42 -15.92 -23.70
C LYS A 490 49.47 -17.40 -24.06
N LYS A 491 49.91 -18.26 -23.13
CA LYS A 491 50.00 -19.71 -23.36
C LYS A 491 48.62 -20.37 -23.44
N HIS A 492 47.68 -19.90 -22.62
CA HIS A 492 46.33 -20.45 -22.47
C HIS A 492 45.23 -19.52 -23.03
N HIS A 493 45.57 -18.64 -23.96
CA HIS A 493 44.62 -17.68 -24.56
C HIS A 493 43.49 -18.36 -25.33
N LEU A 494 43.74 -19.55 -25.84
CA LEU A 494 42.81 -20.35 -26.64
C LEU A 494 42.83 -21.79 -26.15
N VAL A 495 41.66 -22.30 -25.75
CA VAL A 495 41.49 -23.61 -25.15
C VAL A 495 40.40 -24.36 -25.93
N ARG A 496 40.67 -25.58 -26.40
CA ARG A 496 39.63 -26.37 -27.07
C ARG A 496 38.54 -26.77 -26.09
N ARG A 497 37.28 -26.75 -26.54
CA ARG A 497 36.11 -27.07 -25.71
C ARG A 497 36.12 -28.50 -25.16
N ASP A 498 36.78 -29.44 -25.85
CA ASP A 498 36.96 -30.84 -25.47
C ASP A 498 38.16 -31.11 -24.56
N SER A 499 38.88 -30.05 -24.13
CA SER A 499 40.00 -30.18 -23.22
C SER A 499 39.52 -30.28 -21.76
N GLY A 500 40.28 -30.97 -20.91
CA GLY A 500 39.97 -31.10 -19.48
C GLY A 500 39.85 -29.76 -18.72
N LEU A 501 40.36 -28.65 -19.30
CA LEU A 501 40.25 -27.27 -18.82
C LEU A 501 38.85 -26.66 -19.01
N ALA A 502 38.05 -27.18 -19.95
CA ALA A 502 36.71 -26.68 -20.27
C ALA A 502 35.60 -27.63 -19.80
N ARG A 503 35.90 -28.54 -18.86
CA ARG A 503 34.96 -29.58 -18.38
C ARG A 503 33.63 -29.02 -17.84
N THR A 504 33.67 -27.82 -17.27
CA THR A 504 32.47 -27.07 -16.82
C THR A 504 31.53 -26.73 -17.97
N LEU A 505 32.03 -26.57 -19.19
CA LEU A 505 31.21 -26.36 -20.38
C LEU A 505 30.51 -27.65 -20.83
N GLU A 506 31.15 -28.81 -20.67
CA GLU A 506 30.55 -30.10 -21.02
C GLU A 506 29.43 -30.50 -20.05
N THR A 507 29.64 -30.29 -18.75
CA THR A 507 28.69 -30.71 -17.71
C THR A 507 27.60 -29.67 -17.45
N GLY A 508 27.86 -28.39 -17.77
CA GLY A 508 27.00 -27.27 -17.39
C GLY A 508 26.91 -27.06 -15.87
N GLN A 509 27.78 -27.69 -15.09
CA GLN A 509 27.81 -27.61 -13.62
C GLN A 509 29.18 -27.11 -13.12
N PRO A 510 29.23 -26.45 -11.95
CA PRO A 510 30.49 -26.03 -11.35
C PRO A 510 31.49 -27.18 -11.20
N THR A 511 32.74 -26.97 -11.62
CA THR A 511 33.84 -27.92 -11.43
C THR A 511 34.78 -27.39 -10.37
N LEU A 512 35.01 -28.18 -9.31
CA LEU A 512 35.79 -27.77 -8.15
C LEU A 512 36.99 -28.70 -7.98
N GLN A 513 38.18 -28.12 -7.80
CA GLN A 513 39.41 -28.86 -7.49
C GLN A 513 39.98 -28.39 -6.15
N PRO A 514 39.64 -29.06 -5.01
CA PRO A 514 40.07 -28.70 -3.65
C PRO A 514 41.58 -28.66 -3.42
N ASP A 515 42.33 -29.54 -4.10
CA ASP A 515 43.79 -29.58 -4.06
C ASP A 515 44.28 -30.12 -5.41
N ILE A 516 44.91 -29.26 -6.20
CA ILE A 516 45.43 -29.58 -7.55
C ILE A 516 46.45 -30.72 -7.48
N ARG A 517 47.25 -30.82 -6.40
CA ARG A 517 48.29 -31.84 -6.25
C ARG A 517 47.73 -33.25 -6.07
N LYS A 518 46.45 -33.36 -5.70
CA LYS A 518 45.71 -34.62 -5.57
C LYS A 518 44.94 -34.98 -6.85
N ALA A 519 44.89 -34.08 -7.83
CA ALA A 519 44.27 -34.33 -9.11
C ALA A 519 45.13 -35.27 -9.97
N GLN A 520 44.51 -35.90 -10.96
CA GLN A 520 45.26 -36.64 -11.97
C GLN A 520 46.11 -35.66 -12.79
N SER A 521 47.41 -35.93 -12.93
CA SER A 521 48.36 -35.03 -13.61
C SER A 521 47.92 -34.72 -15.04
N GLN A 522 47.74 -33.43 -15.32
CA GLN A 522 47.46 -32.87 -16.64
C GLN A 522 48.39 -31.67 -16.87
N PRO A 523 48.89 -31.45 -18.11
CA PRO A 523 49.91 -30.43 -18.39
C PRO A 523 49.56 -29.00 -17.94
N TYR A 524 48.28 -28.63 -17.90
CA TYR A 524 47.84 -27.30 -17.48
C TYR A 524 47.87 -27.10 -15.95
N LEU A 525 47.75 -28.18 -15.17
CA LEU A 525 47.79 -28.12 -13.71
C LEU A 525 49.21 -27.79 -13.22
N ASP A 526 50.23 -28.23 -13.95
CA ASP A 526 51.63 -27.89 -13.68
C ASP A 526 51.90 -26.39 -13.92
N ASP A 527 51.27 -25.81 -14.96
CA ASP A 527 51.33 -24.37 -15.22
C ASP A 527 50.61 -23.57 -14.12
N LEU A 528 49.46 -24.04 -13.62
CA LEU A 528 48.75 -23.41 -12.50
C LEU A 528 49.55 -23.48 -11.19
N LEU A 529 50.21 -24.60 -10.90
CA LEU A 529 51.11 -24.73 -9.76
C LEU A 529 52.32 -23.79 -9.88
N ALA A 530 52.83 -23.54 -11.09
CA ALA A 530 53.90 -22.57 -11.33
C ALA A 530 53.44 -21.11 -11.08
N GLU A 531 52.15 -20.82 -11.23
CA GLU A 531 51.51 -19.54 -10.86
C GLU A 531 51.18 -19.42 -9.35
N GLY A 532 51.47 -20.47 -8.57
CA GLY A 532 51.19 -20.55 -7.13
C GLY A 532 49.79 -21.03 -6.76
N VAL A 533 48.99 -21.45 -7.74
CA VAL A 533 47.60 -21.90 -7.51
C VAL A 533 47.58 -23.34 -7.00
N HIS A 534 46.84 -23.57 -5.91
CA HIS A 534 46.70 -24.88 -5.28
C HIS A 534 45.27 -25.43 -5.31
N ALA A 535 44.27 -24.59 -5.55
CA ALA A 535 42.87 -25.00 -5.76
C ALA A 535 42.16 -24.04 -6.73
N TYR A 536 41.10 -24.51 -7.39
CA TYR A 536 40.29 -23.68 -8.28
C TYR A 536 38.82 -24.10 -8.31
N ALA A 537 37.96 -23.16 -8.70
CA ALA A 537 36.54 -23.34 -8.93
C ALA A 537 36.14 -22.74 -10.28
N ASP A 538 35.69 -23.58 -11.22
CA ASP A 538 35.17 -23.17 -12.51
C ASP A 538 33.64 -23.13 -12.47
N LEU A 539 33.07 -22.00 -12.86
CA LEU A 539 31.65 -21.70 -12.76
C LEU A 539 31.08 -21.42 -14.16
N PRO A 540 30.02 -22.11 -14.60
CA PRO A 540 29.49 -21.92 -15.95
C PRO A 540 28.79 -20.56 -16.06
N LEU A 541 29.14 -19.80 -17.10
CA LEU A 541 28.43 -18.57 -17.46
C LEU A 541 27.30 -18.92 -18.44
N THR A 542 26.11 -19.17 -17.91
CA THR A 542 24.95 -19.62 -18.69
C THR A 542 23.83 -18.61 -18.62
N THR A 543 23.26 -18.26 -19.76
CA THR A 543 22.03 -17.45 -19.88
C THR A 543 20.90 -18.33 -20.44
N PRO A 544 19.64 -17.88 -20.42
CA PRO A 544 18.54 -18.60 -21.06
C PRO A 544 18.74 -18.84 -22.57
N GLU A 545 19.58 -18.04 -23.21
CA GLU A 545 19.85 -18.06 -24.66
C GLU A 545 20.97 -19.03 -25.03
N GLY A 546 21.80 -19.43 -24.07
CA GLY A 546 22.91 -20.34 -24.32
C GLY A 546 24.02 -20.24 -23.27
N GLN A 547 25.02 -21.10 -23.42
CA GLN A 547 26.23 -21.05 -22.61
C GLN A 547 27.20 -20.04 -23.23
N LEU A 548 27.62 -19.04 -22.47
CA LEU A 548 28.54 -18.01 -22.93
C LEU A 548 30.00 -18.41 -22.72
N GLY A 549 30.28 -19.19 -21.68
CA GLY A 549 31.63 -19.48 -21.25
C GLY A 549 31.70 -19.96 -19.80
N TYR A 550 32.82 -19.72 -19.12
CA TYR A 550 32.98 -20.01 -17.70
C TYR A 550 33.86 -18.97 -17.00
N LEU A 551 33.62 -18.80 -15.70
CA LEU A 551 34.35 -17.96 -14.78
C LEU A 551 35.14 -18.84 -13.82
N THR A 552 36.45 -18.65 -13.75
CA THR A 552 37.32 -19.39 -12.84
C THR A 552 37.79 -18.52 -11.69
N VAL A 553 37.76 -19.08 -10.48
CA VAL A 553 38.36 -18.51 -9.27
C VAL A 553 39.53 -19.40 -8.84
N TYR A 554 40.68 -18.80 -8.55
CA TYR A 554 41.87 -19.53 -8.11
C TYR A 554 42.28 -19.18 -6.68
N TYR A 555 42.80 -20.19 -5.99
CA TYR A 555 43.21 -20.12 -4.59
C TYR A 555 44.68 -20.51 -4.42
N ASP A 556 45.42 -19.76 -3.61
CA ASP A 556 46.84 -20.00 -3.30
C ASP A 556 47.06 -21.17 -2.33
N GLU A 557 46.02 -21.58 -1.60
CA GLU A 557 46.05 -22.70 -0.66
C GLU A 557 44.97 -23.74 -1.02
N PRO A 558 45.12 -25.01 -0.59
CA PRO A 558 44.07 -26.01 -0.73
C PRO A 558 42.77 -25.56 -0.04
N GLN A 559 41.64 -25.70 -0.72
CA GLN A 559 40.35 -25.16 -0.27
C GLN A 559 39.33 -26.28 -0.02
N VAL A 560 38.53 -26.14 1.04
CA VAL A 560 37.36 -27.00 1.28
C VAL A 560 36.12 -26.21 0.88
N PHE A 561 35.50 -26.60 -0.23
CA PHE A 561 34.28 -25.94 -0.72
C PHE A 561 33.05 -26.45 0.02
N GLU A 562 32.43 -25.60 0.83
CA GLU A 562 31.13 -25.88 1.46
C GLU A 562 29.98 -25.64 0.46
N ASN A 563 28.84 -26.31 0.63
CA ASN A 563 27.70 -26.19 -0.29
C ASN A 563 27.20 -24.74 -0.39
N GLU A 564 27.21 -24.01 0.73
CA GLU A 564 26.84 -22.61 0.80
C GLU A 564 27.77 -21.71 -0.05
N GLU A 565 29.07 -22.02 -0.12
CA GLU A 565 30.06 -21.30 -0.94
C GLU A 565 29.84 -21.58 -2.43
N ILE A 566 29.50 -22.82 -2.79
CA ILE A 566 29.20 -23.22 -4.17
C ILE A 566 27.93 -22.51 -4.66
N GLU A 567 26.88 -22.44 -3.83
CA GLU A 567 25.62 -21.77 -4.16
C GLU A 567 25.83 -20.26 -4.35
N LEU A 568 26.65 -19.65 -3.48
CA LEU A 568 27.05 -18.24 -3.58
C LEU A 568 27.79 -17.95 -4.89
N LEU A 569 28.83 -18.73 -5.18
CA LEU A 569 29.63 -18.61 -6.41
C LEU A 569 28.81 -18.84 -7.67
N SER A 570 27.91 -19.83 -7.65
CA SER A 570 27.02 -20.13 -8.78
C SER A 570 26.03 -19.00 -9.04
N THR A 571 25.49 -18.40 -7.97
CA THR A 571 24.59 -17.24 -8.07
C THR A 571 25.33 -16.04 -8.66
N PHE A 572 26.56 -15.79 -8.22
CA PHE A 572 27.40 -14.74 -8.78
C PHE A 572 27.71 -14.98 -10.27
N ALA A 573 28.07 -16.21 -10.64
CA ALA A 573 28.35 -16.58 -12.04
C ALA A 573 27.12 -16.39 -12.94
N LEU A 574 25.91 -16.66 -12.45
CA LEU A 574 24.68 -16.39 -13.20
C LEU A 574 24.50 -14.88 -13.47
N GLN A 575 24.73 -14.03 -12.47
CA GLN A 575 24.64 -12.57 -12.64
C GLN A 575 25.73 -12.04 -13.60
N ALA A 576 26.95 -12.56 -13.47
CA ALA A 576 28.04 -12.27 -14.38
C ALA A 576 27.70 -12.68 -15.83
N ALA A 577 27.08 -13.84 -16.02
CA ALA A 577 26.65 -14.31 -17.34
C ALA A 577 25.61 -13.38 -17.98
N LEU A 578 24.63 -12.91 -17.20
CA LEU A 578 23.62 -11.96 -17.68
C LEU A 578 24.24 -10.62 -18.07
N ALA A 579 25.15 -10.08 -17.26
CA ALA A 579 25.83 -8.82 -17.57
C ALA A 579 26.71 -8.92 -18.83
N VAL A 580 27.48 -10.00 -18.96
CA VAL A 580 28.29 -10.27 -20.16
C VAL A 580 27.40 -10.45 -21.39
N GLY A 581 26.29 -11.18 -21.27
CA GLY A 581 25.30 -11.35 -22.34
C GLY A 581 24.72 -10.01 -22.80
N ASN A 582 24.28 -9.17 -21.87
CA ASN A 582 23.71 -7.85 -22.16
C ASN A 582 24.74 -6.92 -22.84
N ALA A 583 25.97 -6.88 -22.33
CA ALA A 583 27.04 -6.07 -22.93
C ALA A 583 27.40 -6.55 -24.35
N ARG A 584 27.43 -7.87 -24.59
CA ARG A 584 27.67 -8.44 -25.93
C ARG A 584 26.54 -8.11 -26.90
N GLN A 585 25.28 -8.24 -26.48
CA GLN A 585 24.12 -7.89 -27.31
C GLN A 585 24.09 -6.40 -27.66
N TYR A 586 24.39 -5.52 -26.70
CA TYR A 586 24.44 -4.08 -26.94
C TYR A 586 25.52 -3.69 -27.96
N ALA A 587 26.73 -4.26 -27.81
CA ALA A 587 27.82 -4.03 -28.76
C ALA A 587 27.47 -4.48 -30.19
N GLN A 588 26.75 -5.60 -30.34
CA GLN A 588 26.28 -6.09 -31.64
C GLN A 588 25.18 -5.18 -32.23
N ALA A 589 24.25 -4.71 -31.39
CA ALA A 589 23.17 -3.82 -31.81
C ALA A 589 23.72 -2.45 -32.27
N ASP A 590 24.68 -1.88 -31.55
CA ASP A 590 25.32 -0.60 -31.90
C ASP A 590 26.05 -0.67 -33.25
N GLN A 591 26.80 -1.75 -33.49
CA GLN A 591 27.44 -1.99 -34.79
C GLN A 591 26.43 -2.18 -35.93
N ALA A 592 25.31 -2.85 -35.67
CA ALA A 592 24.23 -3.01 -36.65
C ALA A 592 23.54 -1.67 -36.96
N LEU A 593 23.33 -0.84 -35.94
CA LEU A 593 22.76 0.51 -36.08
C LEU A 593 23.69 1.43 -36.87
N ALA A 594 25.00 1.41 -36.59
CA ALA A 594 25.99 2.20 -37.30
C ALA A 594 26.03 1.87 -38.81
N ARG A 595 25.99 0.57 -39.16
CA ARG A 595 25.89 0.13 -40.56
C ARG A 595 24.60 0.61 -41.24
N ARG A 596 23.48 0.55 -40.51
CA ARG A 596 22.17 0.95 -41.03
C ARG A 596 22.02 2.47 -41.15
N ALA A 597 22.64 3.24 -40.25
CA ALA A 597 22.71 4.69 -40.32
C ALA A 597 23.50 5.17 -41.54
N GLU A 598 24.63 4.53 -41.87
CA GLU A 598 25.39 4.87 -43.07
C GLU A 598 24.61 4.55 -44.36
N GLN A 599 23.90 3.41 -44.38
CA GLN A 599 22.99 3.08 -45.49
C GLN A 599 21.85 4.09 -45.64
N LEU A 600 21.24 4.53 -44.54
CA LEU A 600 20.17 5.53 -44.57
C LEU A 600 20.68 6.92 -44.97
N ARG A 601 21.88 7.31 -44.53
CA ARG A 601 22.53 8.57 -44.92
C ARG A 601 22.77 8.63 -46.44
N MET A 602 23.22 7.52 -47.02
CA MET A 602 23.39 7.37 -48.48
C MET A 602 22.05 7.49 -49.23
N LEU A 603 21.00 6.82 -48.73
CA LEU A 603 19.65 6.90 -49.31
C LEU A 603 19.02 8.30 -49.14
N GLU A 604 19.30 9.00 -48.04
CA GLU A 604 18.81 10.36 -47.78
C GLU A 604 19.40 11.37 -48.78
N ILE A 605 20.67 11.23 -49.14
CA ILE A 605 21.33 12.07 -50.16
C ILE A 605 20.66 11.86 -51.53
N ILE A 606 20.42 10.61 -51.92
CA ILE A 606 19.72 10.26 -53.17
C ILE A 606 18.25 10.75 -53.14
N GLY A 607 17.56 10.60 -52.01
CA GLY A 607 16.17 11.04 -51.83
C GLY A 607 15.97 12.56 -51.81
N ARG A 608 16.92 13.32 -51.25
CA ARG A 608 16.88 14.79 -51.28
C ARG A 608 17.11 15.35 -52.67
N GLN A 609 17.97 14.73 -53.48
CA GLN A 609 18.22 15.17 -54.85
C GLN A 609 17.05 14.82 -55.80
N ASN A 610 16.23 13.80 -55.49
CA ASN A 610 15.00 13.47 -56.21
C ASN A 610 13.86 14.50 -56.09
N SER A 611 13.95 15.46 -55.16
CA SER A 611 12.85 16.40 -54.85
C SER A 611 12.95 17.75 -55.57
N ALA A 612 14.09 18.07 -56.19
CA ALA A 612 14.23 19.26 -57.02
C ALA A 612 14.05 18.85 -58.49
N ALA A 613 13.09 19.46 -59.17
CA ALA A 613 12.84 19.29 -60.60
C ALA A 613 14.10 19.61 -61.43
N LEU A 614 14.97 18.64 -61.58
CA LEU A 614 16.12 18.67 -62.47
C LEU A 614 15.75 17.91 -63.74
N ARG A 615 16.34 18.34 -64.85
CA ARG A 615 16.19 17.70 -66.15
C ARG A 615 16.67 16.25 -66.00
N SER A 616 15.94 15.31 -66.58
CA SER A 616 16.19 13.85 -66.51
C SER A 616 17.69 13.49 -66.63
N ASP A 617 18.43 14.26 -67.43
CA ASP A 617 19.84 14.04 -67.76
C ASP A 617 20.82 14.27 -66.59
N ASP A 618 20.55 15.21 -65.68
CA ASP A 618 21.43 15.52 -64.53
C ASP A 618 21.44 14.39 -63.50
N LEU A 619 20.30 13.72 -63.34
CA LEU A 619 20.12 12.62 -62.40
C LEU A 619 20.81 11.33 -62.88
N PHE A 620 20.75 11.02 -64.18
CA PHE A 620 21.45 9.87 -64.73
C PHE A 620 22.97 10.01 -64.61
N SER A 621 23.48 11.23 -64.78
CA SER A 621 24.91 11.53 -64.62
C SER A 621 25.37 11.29 -63.17
N LEU A 622 24.61 11.78 -62.20
CA LEU A 622 24.88 11.60 -60.79
C LEU A 622 24.85 10.13 -60.34
N LEU A 623 23.85 9.36 -60.78
CA LEU A 623 23.73 7.93 -60.46
C LEU A 623 24.92 7.13 -61.01
N LEU A 624 25.39 7.49 -62.20
CA LEU A 624 26.56 6.88 -62.82
C LEU A 624 27.85 7.24 -62.06
N GLU A 625 28.03 8.51 -61.67
CA GLU A 625 29.20 8.95 -60.87
C GLU A 625 29.33 8.16 -59.55
N TYR A 626 28.23 7.95 -58.83
CA TYR A 626 28.25 7.14 -57.60
C TYR A 626 28.58 5.67 -57.86
N ALA A 627 28.07 5.09 -58.95
CA ALA A 627 28.39 3.73 -59.33
C ALA A 627 29.90 3.58 -59.63
N LEU A 628 30.49 4.58 -60.29
CA LEU A 628 31.93 4.63 -60.59
C LEU A 628 32.78 4.82 -59.32
N GLU A 629 32.41 5.73 -58.42
CA GLU A 629 33.16 6.00 -57.19
C GLU A 629 33.19 4.78 -56.25
N PHE A 630 32.04 4.12 -56.06
CA PHE A 630 31.94 2.98 -55.16
C PHE A 630 32.71 1.76 -55.67
N THR A 631 32.62 1.49 -56.97
CA THR A 631 33.29 0.35 -57.62
C THR A 631 34.72 0.67 -58.08
N ARG A 632 35.16 1.93 -57.95
CA ARG A 632 36.43 2.46 -58.47
C ARG A 632 36.64 2.19 -59.96
N SER A 633 35.55 2.10 -60.71
CA SER A 633 35.59 1.85 -62.14
C SER A 633 36.02 3.11 -62.90
N PRO A 634 37.00 3.03 -63.82
CA PRO A 634 37.40 4.16 -64.65
C PRO A 634 36.40 4.46 -65.78
N TRP A 635 35.56 3.48 -66.16
CA TRP A 635 34.60 3.60 -67.25
C TRP A 635 33.20 3.19 -66.84
N GLY A 636 32.20 3.90 -67.36
CA GLY A 636 30.82 3.48 -67.22
C GLY A 636 29.83 4.30 -68.01
N ALA A 637 28.67 3.69 -68.28
CA ALA A 637 27.57 4.30 -69.01
C ALA A 637 26.22 3.89 -68.42
N LEU A 638 25.25 4.81 -68.51
CA LEU A 638 23.84 4.57 -68.23
C LEU A 638 23.05 4.81 -69.52
N VAL A 639 22.31 3.79 -69.93
CA VAL A 639 21.56 3.80 -71.20
C VAL A 639 20.10 3.43 -70.99
N LEU A 640 19.18 4.03 -71.76
CA LEU A 640 17.75 3.74 -71.72
C LEU A 640 17.26 3.06 -73.01
N TYR A 641 16.35 2.11 -72.89
CA TYR A 641 15.85 1.32 -74.01
C TYR A 641 14.70 2.03 -74.75
N ASN A 642 14.86 2.28 -76.05
CA ASN A 642 13.80 2.79 -76.89
C ASN A 642 13.17 1.66 -77.73
N ALA A 643 12.00 1.18 -77.29
CA ALA A 643 11.30 0.07 -77.94
C ALA A 643 10.82 0.36 -79.37
N GLY A 644 10.62 1.64 -79.74
CA GLY A 644 10.18 2.02 -81.09
C GLY A 644 11.29 2.01 -82.14
N ARG A 645 12.56 2.09 -81.70
CA ARG A 645 13.76 2.10 -82.56
C ARG A 645 14.71 0.93 -82.32
N GLU A 646 14.44 0.08 -81.31
CA GLU A 646 15.27 -1.05 -80.87
C GLU A 646 16.74 -0.70 -80.56
N VAL A 647 16.98 0.50 -80.02
CA VAL A 647 18.32 0.99 -79.64
C VAL A 647 18.38 1.42 -78.18
N PHE A 648 19.58 1.41 -77.60
CA PHE A 648 19.86 2.01 -76.30
C PHE A 648 20.30 3.46 -76.49
N GLU A 649 19.53 4.40 -75.96
CA GLU A 649 19.90 5.82 -75.93
C GLU A 649 20.82 6.09 -74.75
N VAL A 650 22.00 6.67 -75.00
CA VAL A 650 22.95 7.01 -73.94
C VAL A 650 22.43 8.23 -73.19
N LYS A 651 22.30 8.12 -71.87
CA LYS A 651 21.85 9.22 -71.00
C LYS A 651 22.95 9.79 -70.13
N ALA A 652 23.94 8.97 -69.77
CA ALA A 652 25.16 9.41 -69.12
C ALA A 652 26.31 8.46 -69.49
N GLN A 653 27.52 9.00 -69.60
CA GLN A 653 28.73 8.21 -69.84
C GLN A 653 29.95 8.93 -69.23
N VAL A 654 30.91 8.16 -68.73
CA VAL A 654 32.15 8.69 -68.14
C VAL A 654 33.32 7.80 -68.56
N GLY A 655 34.43 8.44 -68.97
CA GLY A 655 35.72 7.80 -69.24
C GLY A 655 35.94 7.27 -70.67
N TYR A 656 34.88 7.10 -71.48
CA TYR A 656 35.02 6.62 -72.87
C TYR A 656 35.62 7.68 -73.80
N GLN A 657 36.36 7.25 -74.84
CA GLN A 657 37.06 8.15 -75.77
C GLN A 657 36.15 8.78 -76.85
N MET A 658 35.01 8.16 -77.15
CA MET A 658 34.01 8.68 -78.10
C MET A 658 32.65 8.79 -77.39
N GLU A 659 31.98 9.93 -77.57
CA GLU A 659 30.60 10.12 -77.11
C GLU A 659 29.62 9.63 -78.20
N GLU A 660 28.89 8.55 -77.94
CA GLU A 660 27.81 8.08 -78.84
C GLU A 660 26.43 8.45 -78.28
N ASP A 661 25.51 8.91 -79.14
CA ASP A 661 24.12 9.25 -78.74
C ASP A 661 23.24 8.00 -78.55
N SER A 662 23.61 6.89 -79.20
CA SER A 662 22.86 5.63 -79.13
C SER A 662 23.73 4.44 -79.49
N ILE A 663 23.51 3.32 -78.79
CA ILE A 663 24.20 2.05 -78.99
C ILE A 663 23.19 1.04 -79.56
N ASP A 664 23.61 0.23 -80.53
CA ASP A 664 22.79 -0.86 -81.08
C ASP A 664 22.51 -1.89 -79.98
N GLY A 665 21.24 -1.97 -79.57
CA GLY A 665 20.88 -2.32 -78.19
C GLY A 665 20.81 -3.81 -77.88
N MET A 666 21.30 -4.68 -78.77
CA MET A 666 21.11 -6.12 -78.64
C MET A 666 22.37 -6.95 -78.93
N GLN A 667 23.55 -6.34 -78.96
CA GLN A 667 24.79 -7.07 -79.20
C GLN A 667 25.69 -7.06 -77.95
N GLY A 668 26.57 -8.05 -77.88
CA GLY A 668 27.54 -8.24 -76.81
C GLY A 668 27.00 -8.51 -75.40
N ILE A 669 27.87 -8.40 -74.39
CA ILE A 669 27.56 -8.63 -72.95
C ILE A 669 26.40 -7.74 -72.49
N THR A 670 26.39 -6.47 -72.89
CA THR A 670 25.30 -5.51 -72.60
C THR A 670 23.96 -5.97 -73.17
N GLY A 671 23.93 -6.45 -74.42
CA GLY A 671 22.74 -7.04 -75.03
C GLY A 671 22.31 -8.38 -74.41
N ARG A 672 23.27 -9.19 -73.94
CA ARG A 672 23.00 -10.42 -73.19
C ARG A 672 22.27 -10.13 -71.89
N VAL A 673 22.75 -9.15 -71.11
CA VAL A 673 22.09 -8.71 -69.87
C VAL A 673 20.72 -8.09 -70.16
N ALA A 674 20.55 -7.33 -71.25
CA ALA A 674 19.25 -6.80 -71.67
C ALA A 674 18.21 -7.91 -71.95
N ARG A 675 18.61 -8.96 -72.68
CA ARG A 675 17.73 -10.10 -73.02
C ARG A 675 17.39 -10.94 -71.81
N ASN A 676 18.40 -11.27 -71.01
CA ASN A 676 18.25 -12.16 -69.86
C ASN A 676 17.63 -11.45 -68.66
N ARG A 677 17.77 -10.12 -68.58
CA ARG A 677 17.31 -9.28 -67.47
C ARG A 677 17.92 -9.66 -66.13
N THR A 678 19.11 -10.23 -66.17
CA THR A 678 19.86 -10.67 -65.00
C THR A 678 21.17 -9.88 -64.92
N PRO A 679 21.48 -9.25 -63.78
CA PRO A 679 22.76 -8.57 -63.61
C PRO A 679 23.92 -9.57 -63.69
N GLU A 680 25.04 -9.15 -64.28
CA GLU A 680 26.15 -10.03 -64.59
C GLU A 680 27.50 -9.35 -64.30
N ILE A 681 28.43 -10.10 -63.70
CA ILE A 681 29.84 -9.74 -63.63
C ILE A 681 30.61 -10.66 -64.58
N VAL A 682 31.39 -10.07 -65.47
CA VAL A 682 32.31 -10.77 -66.35
C VAL A 682 33.73 -10.40 -65.93
N ASN A 683 34.36 -11.31 -65.19
CA ASN A 683 35.68 -11.09 -64.60
C ASN A 683 36.83 -10.99 -65.61
N ASN A 684 36.67 -11.62 -66.78
CA ASN A 684 37.62 -11.51 -67.89
C ASN A 684 36.85 -11.42 -69.21
N VAL A 685 36.71 -10.20 -69.73
CA VAL A 685 35.95 -9.97 -70.97
C VAL A 685 36.69 -10.43 -72.22
N THR A 686 38.03 -10.50 -72.20
CA THR A 686 38.83 -10.86 -73.40
C THR A 686 38.64 -12.31 -73.86
N VAL A 687 38.10 -13.16 -72.99
CA VAL A 687 37.76 -14.57 -73.29
C VAL A 687 36.26 -14.79 -73.47
N ASP A 688 35.43 -13.76 -73.28
CA ASP A 688 33.98 -13.83 -73.46
C ASP A 688 33.64 -13.64 -74.96
N PRO A 689 32.92 -14.58 -75.60
CA PRO A 689 32.60 -14.51 -77.03
C PRO A 689 31.65 -13.35 -77.38
N ASP A 690 30.93 -12.80 -76.40
CA ASP A 690 30.05 -11.65 -76.57
C ASP A 690 30.74 -10.33 -76.17
N PHE A 691 32.05 -10.32 -75.91
CA PHE A 691 32.73 -9.06 -75.60
C PHE A 691 32.83 -8.16 -76.84
N LEU A 692 32.29 -6.95 -76.70
CA LEU A 692 32.41 -5.87 -77.68
C LEU A 692 33.29 -4.80 -77.08
N ASP A 693 34.47 -4.65 -77.65
CA ASP A 693 35.47 -3.70 -77.19
C ASP A 693 35.16 -2.29 -77.67
N VAL A 694 34.64 -1.47 -76.75
CA VAL A 694 34.32 -0.06 -76.97
C VAL A 694 35.39 0.88 -76.39
N THR A 695 36.41 0.35 -75.70
CA THR A 695 37.50 1.12 -75.08
C THR A 695 38.83 1.04 -75.85
N GLY A 696 38.89 0.25 -76.93
CA GLY A 696 40.09 0.13 -77.77
C GLY A 696 41.13 -0.86 -77.22
N GLY A 697 40.69 -1.84 -76.42
CA GLY A 697 41.48 -2.97 -75.94
C GLY A 697 41.85 -2.87 -74.47
N GLU A 698 41.29 -1.89 -73.76
CA GLU A 698 41.68 -1.57 -72.39
C GLU A 698 40.78 -2.24 -71.34
N THR A 699 39.55 -2.64 -71.68
CA THR A 699 38.64 -3.31 -70.73
C THR A 699 39.06 -4.76 -70.50
N ALA A 700 39.27 -5.13 -69.24
CA ALA A 700 39.58 -6.49 -68.81
C ALA A 700 38.44 -7.14 -68.02
N SER A 701 37.60 -6.38 -67.34
CA SER A 701 36.42 -6.86 -66.62
C SER A 701 35.24 -5.90 -66.78
N GLN A 702 34.01 -6.43 -66.69
CA GLN A 702 32.78 -5.67 -66.89
C GLN A 702 31.71 -6.09 -65.89
N LEU A 703 31.00 -5.10 -65.32
CA LEU A 703 29.81 -5.28 -64.49
C LEU A 703 28.64 -4.61 -65.20
N THR A 704 27.57 -5.36 -65.46
CA THR A 704 26.39 -4.83 -66.14
C THR A 704 25.11 -5.18 -65.41
N VAL A 705 24.28 -4.17 -65.15
CA VAL A 705 23.06 -4.27 -64.35
C VAL A 705 21.88 -3.70 -65.12
N PRO A 706 20.75 -4.43 -65.23
CA PRO A 706 19.58 -3.93 -65.92
C PRO A 706 18.72 -3.03 -65.02
N ILE A 707 18.22 -1.94 -65.60
CA ILE A 707 17.22 -1.05 -65.00
C ILE A 707 15.84 -1.59 -65.38
N ILE A 708 15.13 -2.17 -64.42
CA ILE A 708 13.86 -2.88 -64.66
C ILE A 708 12.77 -2.30 -63.78
N HIS A 709 11.59 -2.07 -64.37
CA HIS A 709 10.38 -1.78 -63.61
C HIS A 709 9.25 -2.72 -64.02
N LYS A 710 8.62 -3.40 -63.05
CA LYS A 710 7.48 -4.33 -63.27
C LYS A 710 7.71 -5.31 -64.43
N ASN A 711 8.90 -5.88 -64.50
CA ASN A 711 9.31 -6.83 -65.53
C ASN A 711 9.41 -6.23 -66.96
N SER A 712 9.51 -4.91 -67.08
CA SER A 712 9.86 -4.19 -68.32
C SER A 712 11.29 -3.65 -68.22
N LEU A 713 12.09 -3.88 -69.25
CA LEU A 713 13.43 -3.30 -69.36
C LEU A 713 13.29 -1.81 -69.68
N LEU A 714 13.84 -0.96 -68.83
CA LEU A 714 13.89 0.48 -69.05
C LEU A 714 15.27 0.93 -69.54
N GLY A 715 16.34 0.22 -69.18
CA GLY A 715 17.71 0.61 -69.48
C GLY A 715 18.76 -0.30 -68.84
N LEU A 716 20.02 0.11 -68.85
CA LEU A 716 21.15 -0.61 -68.26
C LEU A 716 22.16 0.37 -67.64
N ILE A 717 22.89 -0.10 -66.63
CA ILE A 717 24.11 0.51 -66.10
C ILE A 717 25.27 -0.44 -66.43
N VAL A 718 26.29 0.09 -67.09
CA VAL A 718 27.49 -0.65 -67.53
C VAL A 718 28.71 -0.02 -66.88
N LEU A 719 29.53 -0.81 -66.20
CA LEU A 719 30.79 -0.40 -65.60
C LEU A 719 31.92 -1.29 -66.12
N GLU A 720 33.07 -0.70 -66.44
CA GLU A 720 34.20 -1.39 -67.06
C GLU A 720 35.51 -1.03 -66.36
N SER A 721 36.43 -2.00 -66.26
CA SER A 721 37.73 -1.86 -65.61
C SER A 721 38.85 -2.54 -66.41
N PRO A 722 40.08 -1.98 -66.43
CA PRO A 722 41.24 -2.59 -67.06
C PRO A 722 41.90 -3.69 -66.21
N VAL A 723 41.39 -3.93 -65.00
CA VAL A 723 41.87 -4.98 -64.10
C VAL A 723 40.95 -6.20 -64.21
N PRO A 724 41.50 -7.42 -64.46
CA PRO A 724 40.72 -8.65 -64.40
C PRO A 724 40.28 -8.96 -62.96
N ASP A 725 39.11 -9.60 -62.79
CA ASP A 725 38.54 -9.97 -61.47
C ASP A 725 38.33 -8.78 -60.50
N GLU A 726 38.13 -7.56 -61.01
CA GLU A 726 38.01 -6.35 -60.17
C GLU A 726 36.70 -6.32 -59.35
N TYR A 727 35.61 -6.86 -59.89
CA TYR A 727 34.27 -6.70 -59.29
C TYR A 727 33.87 -7.85 -58.36
N THR A 728 33.26 -7.47 -57.24
CA THR A 728 32.75 -8.36 -56.19
C THR A 728 31.22 -8.45 -56.17
N GLN A 729 30.70 -9.48 -55.53
CA GLN A 729 29.25 -9.64 -55.34
C GLN A 729 28.62 -8.51 -54.51
N SER A 730 29.40 -7.86 -53.63
CA SER A 730 28.94 -6.72 -52.84
C SER A 730 28.76 -5.48 -53.71
N GLU A 731 29.66 -5.25 -54.66
CA GLU A 731 29.57 -4.16 -55.63
C GLU A 731 28.42 -4.37 -56.61
N LEU A 732 28.22 -5.59 -57.11
CA LEU A 732 27.02 -5.94 -57.88
C LEU A 732 25.73 -5.60 -57.13
N SER A 733 25.67 -5.99 -55.86
CA SER A 733 24.47 -5.75 -55.03
C SER A 733 24.20 -4.26 -54.85
N PHE A 734 25.24 -3.43 -54.76
CA PHE A 734 25.11 -1.99 -54.67
C PHE A 734 24.63 -1.36 -55.99
N VAL A 735 25.21 -1.75 -57.12
CA VAL A 735 24.83 -1.23 -58.44
C VAL A 735 23.40 -1.65 -58.82
N VAL A 736 22.94 -2.84 -58.41
CA VAL A 736 21.53 -3.26 -58.50
C VAL A 736 20.60 -2.30 -57.76
N GLN A 737 20.97 -1.88 -56.54
CA GLN A 737 20.17 -0.91 -55.79
C GLN A 737 20.12 0.47 -56.48
N LEU A 738 21.22 0.92 -57.10
CA LEU A 738 21.23 2.14 -57.90
C LEU A 738 20.36 2.02 -59.15
N ALA A 739 20.36 0.86 -59.82
CA ALA A 739 19.50 0.59 -60.97
C ALA A 739 18.00 0.61 -60.59
N ASP A 740 17.63 0.11 -59.42
CA ASP A 740 16.25 0.21 -58.92
C ASP A 740 15.83 1.68 -58.69
N GLN A 741 16.74 2.52 -58.20
CA GLN A 741 16.47 3.96 -58.04
C GLN A 741 16.33 4.67 -59.40
N ALA A 742 17.18 4.32 -60.38
CA ALA A 742 17.08 4.83 -61.74
C ALA A 742 15.72 4.46 -62.38
N ALA A 743 15.24 3.24 -62.14
CA ALA A 743 13.96 2.77 -62.65
C ALA A 743 12.78 3.60 -62.12
N LEU A 744 12.82 3.96 -60.83
CA LEU A 744 11.81 4.82 -60.21
C LEU A 744 11.84 6.25 -60.76
N ALA A 745 13.03 6.80 -60.98
CA ALA A 745 13.18 8.16 -61.53
C ALA A 745 12.61 8.28 -62.96
N VAL A 746 12.89 7.30 -63.82
CA VAL A 746 12.33 7.22 -65.19
C VAL A 746 10.80 7.15 -65.15
N GLN A 747 10.24 6.34 -64.25
CA GLN A 747 8.79 6.19 -64.10
C GLN A 747 8.11 7.48 -63.61
N ASN A 748 8.74 8.21 -62.68
CA ASN A 748 8.20 9.44 -62.14
C ASN A 748 8.12 10.54 -63.21
N ALA A 749 9.09 10.61 -64.12
CA ALA A 749 9.08 11.56 -65.23
C ALA A 749 7.89 11.33 -66.18
N ASP A 750 7.61 10.09 -66.58
CA ASP A 750 6.47 9.75 -67.46
C ASP A 750 5.11 10.04 -66.79
N LEU A 751 4.99 9.73 -65.49
CA LEU A 751 3.78 10.00 -64.72
C LEU A 751 3.50 11.51 -64.59
N TYR A 752 4.54 12.33 -64.47
CA TYR A 752 4.41 13.78 -64.36
C TYR A 752 3.83 14.41 -65.64
N ASP A 753 4.31 13.98 -66.81
CA ASP A 753 3.80 14.46 -68.10
C ASP A 753 2.33 14.08 -68.33
N GLN A 754 1.93 12.87 -67.94
CA GLN A 754 0.53 12.44 -67.99
C GLN A 754 -0.34 13.25 -67.03
N ALA A 755 0.17 13.57 -65.84
CA ALA A 755 -0.52 14.40 -64.86
C ALA A 755 -0.77 15.82 -65.39
N GLN A 756 0.20 16.43 -66.09
CA GLN A 756 0.05 17.76 -66.69
C GLN A 756 -1.08 17.83 -67.73
N ARG A 757 -1.22 16.81 -68.59
CA ARG A 757 -2.34 16.77 -69.56
C ARG A 757 -3.70 16.66 -68.88
N ARG A 758 -3.79 15.80 -67.85
CA ARG A 758 -5.00 15.68 -67.03
C ARG A 758 -5.34 16.99 -66.33
N LEU A 759 -4.34 17.74 -65.86
CA LEU A 759 -4.56 19.05 -65.23
C LEU A 759 -5.21 20.05 -66.19
N HIS A 760 -4.88 20.04 -67.48
CA HIS A 760 -5.49 20.92 -68.47
C HIS A 760 -6.97 20.58 -68.70
N GLU A 761 -7.29 19.30 -68.90
CA GLU A 761 -8.68 18.82 -69.03
C GLU A 761 -9.48 19.11 -67.75
N GLN A 762 -8.86 18.89 -66.60
CA GLN A 762 -9.43 19.20 -65.29
C GLN A 762 -9.64 20.70 -65.09
N ALA A 763 -8.81 21.58 -65.67
CA ALA A 763 -8.99 23.02 -65.59
C ALA A 763 -10.25 23.48 -66.34
N THR A 764 -10.53 22.93 -67.52
CA THR A 764 -11.77 23.21 -68.27
C THR A 764 -13.01 22.66 -67.54
N LEU A 765 -12.91 21.45 -67.00
CA LEU A 765 -13.93 20.87 -66.12
C LEU A 765 -14.19 21.73 -64.89
N ASN A 766 -13.12 22.17 -64.21
CA ASN A 766 -13.20 23.02 -63.04
C ASN A 766 -13.86 24.36 -63.38
N MET A 767 -13.60 24.95 -64.54
CA MET A 767 -14.23 26.20 -64.98
C MET A 767 -15.75 26.06 -65.16
N VAL A 768 -16.22 24.97 -65.77
CA VAL A 768 -17.66 24.68 -65.90
C VAL A 768 -18.26 24.34 -64.54
N SER A 769 -17.56 23.52 -63.74
CA SER A 769 -17.96 23.19 -62.38
C SER A 769 -18.00 24.40 -61.46
N THR A 770 -17.13 25.41 -61.58
CA THR A 770 -17.16 26.61 -60.72
C THR A 770 -18.36 27.49 -61.03
N ARG A 771 -18.75 27.61 -62.30
CA ARG A 771 -19.98 28.32 -62.66
C ARG A 771 -21.24 27.62 -62.16
N LEU A 772 -21.26 26.28 -62.19
CA LEU A 772 -22.43 25.49 -61.79
C LEU A 772 -22.51 25.21 -60.28
N ALA A 773 -21.38 24.96 -59.61
CA ALA A 773 -21.33 24.62 -58.18
C ALA A 773 -21.56 25.82 -57.24
N GLY A 774 -21.45 27.05 -57.76
CA GLY A 774 -21.65 28.27 -56.96
C GLY A 774 -23.11 28.59 -56.65
N SER A 775 -24.08 27.86 -57.23
CA SER A 775 -25.50 28.12 -57.01
C SER A 775 -26.22 26.90 -56.46
N GLN A 776 -26.89 27.07 -55.32
CA GLN A 776 -27.81 26.08 -54.74
C GLN A 776 -29.25 26.32 -55.21
N ASP A 777 -29.46 27.35 -56.02
CA ASP A 777 -30.75 27.72 -56.58
C ASP A 777 -30.92 26.97 -57.90
N LEU A 778 -31.89 26.04 -57.90
CA LEU A 778 -32.21 25.18 -59.02
C LEU A 778 -32.38 25.98 -60.32
N ASN A 779 -33.01 27.16 -60.27
CA ASN A 779 -33.28 27.98 -61.46
C ASN A 779 -31.99 28.54 -62.07
N ARG A 780 -31.05 28.98 -61.23
CA ARG A 780 -29.77 29.53 -61.70
C ARG A 780 -28.87 28.47 -62.33
N ILE A 781 -28.93 27.23 -61.82
CA ILE A 781 -28.21 26.10 -62.41
C ILE A 781 -28.78 25.81 -63.81
N LEU A 782 -30.11 25.76 -63.93
CA LEU A 782 -30.79 25.51 -65.22
C LEU A 782 -30.40 26.56 -66.26
N ASP A 783 -30.43 27.85 -65.91
CA ASP A 783 -30.04 28.94 -66.81
C ASP A 783 -28.56 28.84 -67.25
N ALA A 784 -27.66 28.56 -66.31
CA ALA A 784 -26.23 28.45 -66.60
C ALA A 784 -25.89 27.26 -67.50
N VAL A 785 -26.60 26.13 -67.35
CA VAL A 785 -26.45 24.95 -68.22
C VAL A 785 -26.96 25.26 -69.63
N VAL A 786 -28.13 25.88 -69.78
CA VAL A 786 -28.66 26.29 -71.11
C VAL A 786 -27.68 27.25 -71.79
N GLN A 787 -27.19 28.27 -71.08
CA GLN A 787 -26.30 29.28 -71.63
C GLN A 787 -24.95 28.70 -72.07
N THR A 788 -24.38 27.78 -71.28
CA THR A 788 -23.10 27.12 -71.59
C THR A 788 -23.25 26.14 -72.75
N MET A 789 -24.35 25.39 -72.77
CA MET A 789 -24.68 24.51 -73.88
C MET A 789 -24.81 25.30 -75.19
N SER A 790 -25.49 26.45 -75.12
CA SER A 790 -25.70 27.32 -76.28
C SER A 790 -24.40 27.93 -76.82
N ALA A 791 -23.47 28.31 -75.93
CA ALA A 791 -22.16 28.83 -76.31
C ALA A 791 -21.21 27.76 -76.88
N THR A 792 -21.26 26.53 -76.37
CA THR A 792 -20.40 25.43 -76.82
C THR A 792 -20.79 24.91 -78.20
N LEU A 793 -22.09 24.85 -78.48
CA LEU A 793 -22.65 24.34 -79.73
C LEU A 793 -22.90 25.43 -80.78
N ASP A 794 -22.68 26.70 -80.43
CA ASP A 794 -23.10 27.88 -81.21
C ASP A 794 -24.56 27.80 -81.70
N SER A 795 -25.45 27.34 -80.81
CA SER A 795 -26.86 27.08 -81.14
C SER A 795 -27.68 28.38 -81.22
N HIS A 796 -28.68 28.42 -82.10
CA HIS A 796 -29.62 29.56 -82.21
C HIS A 796 -30.72 29.54 -81.14
N LEU A 797 -31.09 28.36 -80.66
CA LEU A 797 -32.14 28.12 -79.66
C LEU A 797 -31.76 26.90 -78.82
N ALA A 798 -31.88 26.98 -77.50
CA ALA A 798 -31.65 25.84 -76.61
C ALA A 798 -32.62 25.87 -75.41
N GLY A 799 -32.99 24.70 -74.90
CA GLY A 799 -33.83 24.59 -73.71
C GLY A 799 -33.58 23.31 -72.91
N ILE A 800 -33.80 23.39 -71.60
CA ILE A 800 -33.75 22.27 -70.66
C ILE A 800 -35.15 21.86 -70.26
N TYR A 801 -35.39 20.56 -70.35
CA TYR A 801 -36.61 19.91 -69.89
C TYR A 801 -36.30 18.97 -68.74
N LEU A 802 -37.10 19.00 -67.67
CA LEU A 802 -37.00 18.04 -66.57
C LEU A 802 -38.18 17.07 -66.59
N TRP A 803 -37.96 15.88 -66.04
CA TRP A 803 -38.99 14.85 -65.95
C TRP A 803 -40.03 15.19 -64.88
N ASP A 804 -41.31 15.26 -65.26
CA ASP A 804 -42.45 15.41 -64.34
C ASP A 804 -43.14 14.05 -64.14
N GLU A 805 -42.92 13.43 -62.97
CA GLU A 805 -43.53 12.14 -62.61
C GLU A 805 -45.06 12.19 -62.55
N GLY A 806 -45.67 13.33 -62.25
CA GLY A 806 -47.11 13.45 -62.10
C GLY A 806 -47.87 13.50 -63.43
N ARG A 807 -47.20 13.90 -64.52
CA ARG A 807 -47.78 14.05 -65.86
C ARG A 807 -47.16 13.11 -66.91
N GLU A 808 -46.11 12.37 -66.55
CA GLU A 808 -45.31 11.50 -67.43
C GLU A 808 -44.81 12.20 -68.72
N VAL A 809 -44.44 13.48 -68.60
CA VAL A 809 -43.91 14.31 -69.69
C VAL A 809 -42.65 15.04 -69.27
N PHE A 810 -41.84 15.45 -70.25
CA PHE A 810 -40.74 16.37 -70.04
C PHE A 810 -41.28 17.80 -70.06
N ALA A 811 -41.17 18.52 -68.95
CA ALA A 811 -41.64 19.90 -68.81
C ALA A 811 -40.48 20.88 -69.00
N LEU A 812 -40.66 21.89 -69.84
CA LEU A 812 -39.65 22.93 -70.08
C LEU A 812 -39.43 23.73 -68.78
N GLN A 813 -38.18 23.84 -68.36
CA GLN A 813 -37.81 24.58 -67.13
C GLN A 813 -37.01 25.85 -67.43
N ALA A 814 -36.19 25.84 -68.47
CA ALA A 814 -35.40 27.01 -68.90
C ALA A 814 -35.17 26.96 -70.41
N SER A 815 -35.16 28.13 -71.06
CA SER A 815 -34.88 28.26 -72.50
C SER A 815 -34.08 29.52 -72.79
N MET A 816 -33.34 29.50 -73.91
CA MET A 816 -32.56 30.64 -74.37
C MET A 816 -32.54 30.69 -75.91
N THR A 817 -32.80 31.88 -76.45
CA THR A 817 -32.77 32.17 -77.88
C THR A 817 -31.67 33.19 -78.17
N ARG A 818 -30.81 32.92 -79.15
CA ARG A 818 -29.65 33.76 -79.50
C ARG A 818 -29.86 34.64 -80.75
N SER A 819 -30.87 34.35 -81.56
CA SER A 819 -31.20 35.08 -82.80
C SER A 819 -32.67 35.49 -82.80
N GLU A 820 -32.96 36.79 -82.96
CA GLU A 820 -34.34 37.33 -83.03
C GLU A 820 -35.08 36.94 -84.32
N ASP A 821 -34.34 36.57 -85.38
CA ASP A 821 -34.89 36.19 -86.68
C ASP A 821 -35.31 34.71 -86.78
N PHE A 822 -35.19 33.94 -85.69
CA PHE A 822 -35.55 32.51 -85.65
C PHE A 822 -37.06 32.32 -85.43
N PRO A 823 -37.82 31.72 -86.37
CA PRO A 823 -39.29 31.80 -86.39
C PRO A 823 -40.04 30.79 -85.51
N GLY A 824 -39.45 30.27 -84.42
CA GLY A 824 -40.05 29.19 -83.63
C GLY A 824 -39.84 29.28 -82.11
N GLU A 825 -40.86 28.92 -81.33
CA GLU A 825 -40.83 28.77 -79.87
C GLU A 825 -40.71 27.29 -79.47
N LEU A 826 -40.02 27.03 -78.35
CA LEU A 826 -39.91 25.67 -77.79
C LEU A 826 -41.24 25.23 -77.17
N PRO A 827 -41.68 23.97 -77.37
CA PRO A 827 -42.89 23.43 -76.72
C PRO A 827 -42.77 23.47 -75.19
N GLU A 828 -43.85 23.81 -74.48
CA GLU A 828 -43.89 23.79 -73.01
C GLU A 828 -43.73 22.38 -72.43
N THR A 829 -44.20 21.36 -73.16
CA THR A 829 -44.07 19.96 -72.77
C THR A 829 -43.68 19.10 -73.96
N LEU A 830 -42.88 18.08 -73.69
CA LEU A 830 -42.46 17.07 -74.65
C LEU A 830 -42.90 15.70 -74.18
N ALA A 831 -43.73 15.04 -74.99
CA ALA A 831 -44.10 13.65 -74.77
C ALA A 831 -42.92 12.73 -75.17
N PRO A 832 -42.61 11.68 -74.40
CA PRO A 832 -41.54 10.72 -74.73
C PRO A 832 -41.68 10.12 -76.15
N ALA A 833 -42.93 9.90 -76.59
CA ALA A 833 -43.25 9.38 -77.92
C ALA A 833 -42.85 10.31 -79.08
N ALA A 834 -42.72 11.62 -78.84
CA ALA A 834 -42.32 12.60 -79.86
C ALA A 834 -40.80 12.62 -80.12
N LEU A 835 -40.01 11.99 -79.24
CA LEU A 835 -38.55 11.89 -79.31
C LEU A 835 -38.08 10.47 -79.72
N ASP A 836 -39.02 9.59 -80.07
CA ASP A 836 -38.81 8.16 -80.30
C ASP A 836 -38.11 7.45 -79.11
N ILE A 837 -38.37 7.94 -77.89
CA ILE A 837 -37.84 7.41 -76.63
C ILE A 837 -38.89 6.43 -76.07
N PRO A 838 -38.60 5.12 -75.92
CA PRO A 838 -39.53 4.18 -75.31
C PRO A 838 -39.82 4.60 -73.86
N THR A 839 -41.09 4.65 -73.46
CA THR A 839 -41.50 4.94 -72.08
C THR A 839 -40.82 3.95 -71.13
N GLY A 840 -39.91 4.46 -70.28
CA GLY A 840 -39.12 3.65 -69.34
C GLY A 840 -37.78 3.09 -69.84
N ALA A 841 -37.33 3.41 -71.05
CA ALA A 841 -36.00 3.01 -71.53
C ALA A 841 -34.94 4.10 -71.33
N ARG A 842 -33.72 3.68 -70.97
CA ARG A 842 -32.53 4.55 -70.88
C ARG A 842 -32.30 5.26 -72.22
N MET A 843 -32.17 6.59 -72.21
CA MET A 843 -31.56 7.28 -73.34
C MET A 843 -30.12 6.80 -73.49
N ALA A 844 -29.78 6.22 -74.65
CA ALA A 844 -28.39 5.91 -74.97
C ALA A 844 -27.56 7.19 -74.84
N THR A 845 -26.34 7.09 -74.30
CA THR A 845 -25.45 8.23 -74.02
C THR A 845 -25.03 9.02 -75.26
N GLY A 846 -25.47 8.60 -76.45
CA GLY A 846 -25.33 9.31 -77.72
C GLY A 846 -26.35 10.43 -77.86
N GLY A 847 -25.89 11.68 -78.02
CA GLY A 847 -26.80 12.77 -78.35
C GLY A 847 -27.59 12.45 -79.62
N LEU A 848 -28.92 12.55 -79.57
CA LEU A 848 -29.75 12.31 -80.75
C LEU A 848 -29.59 13.49 -81.71
N ASN A 849 -29.25 13.19 -82.95
CA ASN A 849 -29.15 14.16 -84.04
C ASN A 849 -30.37 13.98 -84.95
N ILE A 850 -31.27 14.94 -84.92
CA ILE A 850 -32.54 14.91 -85.67
C ILE A 850 -32.42 15.91 -86.82
N SER A 851 -32.54 15.41 -88.06
CA SER A 851 -32.49 16.19 -89.30
C SER A 851 -33.76 16.00 -90.14
N HIS A 852 -34.04 16.95 -91.02
CA HIS A 852 -35.22 16.96 -91.92
C HIS A 852 -35.35 15.73 -92.84
N GLU A 853 -34.31 14.91 -92.98
CA GLU A 853 -34.30 13.70 -93.84
C GLU A 853 -34.87 12.45 -93.15
N GLN A 854 -35.08 12.47 -91.82
CA GLN A 854 -35.69 11.36 -91.07
C GLN A 854 -37.22 11.49 -91.08
N THR A 855 -37.93 10.61 -91.82
CA THR A 855 -39.39 10.64 -91.95
C THR A 855 -40.11 9.88 -90.83
N GLY A 856 -40.80 10.61 -89.96
CA GLY A 856 -41.70 10.09 -88.92
C GLY A 856 -41.66 10.93 -87.63
N VAL A 857 -42.83 11.36 -87.15
CA VAL A 857 -43.16 12.03 -85.84
C VAL A 857 -42.34 13.29 -85.42
N ALA A 858 -41.18 13.57 -86.02
CA ALA A 858 -40.21 14.58 -85.60
C ALA A 858 -40.35 15.97 -86.26
N THR A 859 -41.48 16.29 -86.92
CA THR A 859 -41.71 17.61 -87.50
C THR A 859 -41.98 18.70 -86.44
N ALA A 860 -42.41 18.33 -85.23
CA ALA A 860 -42.68 19.28 -84.15
C ALA A 860 -41.41 19.86 -83.48
N LEU A 861 -40.26 19.18 -83.63
CA LEU A 861 -38.98 19.58 -83.04
C LEU A 861 -38.08 20.34 -84.02
N LEU A 862 -38.40 20.34 -85.31
CA LEU A 862 -37.65 21.05 -86.36
C LEU A 862 -38.37 22.38 -86.65
N LEU A 863 -37.91 23.43 -85.98
CA LEU A 863 -38.51 24.78 -86.06
C LEU A 863 -38.11 25.57 -87.33
N CYS A 864 -37.26 24.99 -88.19
CA CYS A 864 -36.70 25.63 -89.37
C CYS A 864 -36.17 24.58 -90.37
N GLU A 865 -36.36 24.78 -91.68
CA GLU A 865 -35.93 23.85 -92.75
C GLU A 865 -34.41 23.71 -92.88
N THR A 866 -33.64 24.68 -92.38
CA THR A 866 -32.17 24.75 -92.45
C THR A 866 -31.47 24.46 -91.12
N CYS A 867 -32.19 23.89 -90.15
CA CYS A 867 -31.71 23.65 -88.79
C CYS A 867 -31.72 22.17 -88.42
N ARG A 868 -30.84 21.77 -87.49
CA ARG A 868 -30.79 20.44 -86.86
C ARG A 868 -31.05 20.55 -85.37
N ALA A 869 -31.75 19.58 -84.81
CA ALA A 869 -31.96 19.49 -83.37
C ALA A 869 -31.00 18.45 -82.76
N LEU A 870 -30.26 18.86 -81.74
CA LEU A 870 -29.36 18.04 -80.94
C LEU A 870 -29.95 17.85 -79.55
N VAL A 871 -30.13 16.60 -79.13
CA VAL A 871 -30.69 16.25 -77.82
C VAL A 871 -29.61 15.61 -76.96
N PHE A 872 -29.37 16.17 -75.77
CA PHE A 872 -28.43 15.64 -74.79
C PHE A 872 -29.17 15.23 -73.52
N PRO A 873 -29.08 13.97 -73.06
CA PRO A 873 -29.71 13.56 -71.81
C PRO A 873 -29.01 14.20 -70.60
N LEU A 874 -29.79 14.65 -69.63
CA LEU A 874 -29.30 15.01 -68.29
C LEU A 874 -29.37 13.78 -67.39
N ASN A 875 -28.34 12.93 -67.51
CA ASN A 875 -28.25 11.69 -66.73
C ASN A 875 -27.38 11.89 -65.50
N ALA A 876 -27.91 11.50 -64.35
CA ALA A 876 -27.17 11.42 -63.10
C ALA A 876 -27.17 9.96 -62.62
N GLY A 877 -26.06 9.25 -62.87
CA GLY A 877 -25.96 7.81 -62.63
C GLY A 877 -26.91 7.00 -63.54
N SER A 878 -27.81 6.22 -62.92
CA SER A 878 -28.81 5.39 -63.64
C SER A 878 -30.13 6.10 -63.92
N GLN A 879 -30.28 7.35 -63.47
CA GLN A 879 -31.52 8.11 -63.54
C GLN A 879 -31.40 9.25 -64.57
N THR A 880 -32.38 9.35 -65.45
CA THR A 880 -32.52 10.49 -66.38
C THR A 880 -33.34 11.55 -65.67
N LEU A 881 -32.71 12.66 -65.32
CA LEU A 881 -33.37 13.79 -64.64
C LEU A 881 -34.13 14.66 -65.65
N GLY A 882 -33.68 14.66 -66.90
CA GLY A 882 -34.18 15.55 -67.94
C GLY A 882 -33.40 15.41 -69.24
N LEU A 883 -33.58 16.39 -70.13
CA LEU A 883 -32.86 16.51 -71.39
C LEU A 883 -32.61 17.97 -71.76
N VAL A 884 -31.56 18.21 -72.54
CA VAL A 884 -31.27 19.49 -73.18
C VAL A 884 -31.52 19.35 -74.68
N LEU A 885 -32.32 20.25 -75.23
CA LEU A 885 -32.60 20.34 -76.65
C LEU A 885 -31.90 21.60 -77.19
N ALA A 886 -31.09 21.48 -78.23
CA ALA A 886 -30.39 22.61 -78.87
C ALA A 886 -30.50 22.56 -80.40
N HIS A 887 -30.81 23.70 -81.02
CA HIS A 887 -30.92 23.84 -82.47
C HIS A 887 -29.66 24.49 -83.06
N ALA A 888 -29.00 23.77 -83.96
CA ALA A 888 -27.77 24.20 -84.65
C ALA A 888 -27.98 24.34 -86.17
N PRO A 889 -27.18 25.16 -86.88
CA PRO A 889 -27.27 25.30 -88.34
C PRO A 889 -26.95 23.99 -89.09
N ALA A 890 -27.61 23.71 -90.22
CA ALA A 890 -27.44 22.45 -90.96
C ALA A 890 -26.03 22.20 -91.57
N ASN A 891 -25.16 23.21 -91.64
CA ASN A 891 -23.86 23.11 -92.33
C ASN A 891 -22.72 22.48 -91.50
N THR A 892 -22.96 22.11 -90.24
CA THR A 892 -21.98 21.43 -89.37
C THR A 892 -22.27 19.91 -89.32
N GLN A 893 -21.33 19.10 -89.81
CA GLN A 893 -21.22 17.68 -89.45
C GLN A 893 -20.20 17.55 -88.31
N PRO A 894 -20.63 17.49 -87.03
CA PRO A 894 -19.68 17.38 -85.92
C PRO A 894 -18.98 16.02 -85.92
N LYS A 895 -17.66 16.01 -85.74
CA LYS A 895 -16.89 14.78 -85.52
C LYS A 895 -17.19 14.21 -84.12
N ALA A 896 -16.88 12.94 -83.89
CA ALA A 896 -17.11 12.30 -82.58
C ALA A 896 -16.42 13.07 -81.44
N ASP A 897 -15.24 13.63 -81.70
CA ASP A 897 -14.48 14.41 -80.72
C ASP A 897 -15.13 15.77 -80.40
N ASP A 898 -15.84 16.38 -81.35
CA ASP A 898 -16.51 17.68 -81.18
C ASP A 898 -17.76 17.59 -80.30
N LEU A 899 -18.32 16.39 -80.14
CA LEU A 899 -19.49 16.12 -79.29
C LEU A 899 -19.12 15.81 -77.83
N ASN A 900 -17.83 15.65 -77.51
CA ASN A 900 -17.39 15.33 -76.16
C ASN A 900 -17.62 16.49 -75.18
N LEU A 901 -17.35 17.73 -75.61
CA LEU A 901 -17.52 18.90 -74.74
C LEU A 901 -19.00 19.15 -74.37
N PRO A 902 -19.97 19.17 -75.32
CA PRO A 902 -21.40 19.30 -75.00
C PRO A 902 -21.93 18.17 -74.12
N ARG A 903 -21.49 16.93 -74.34
CA ARG A 903 -21.84 15.79 -73.48
C ARG A 903 -21.34 15.99 -72.05
N LEU A 904 -20.13 16.52 -71.92
CA LEU A 904 -19.53 16.83 -70.63
C LEU A 904 -20.32 17.94 -69.91
N VAL A 905 -20.76 18.97 -70.63
CA VAL A 905 -21.62 20.04 -70.08
C VAL A 905 -22.97 19.50 -69.63
N ALA A 906 -23.61 18.62 -70.42
CA ALA A 906 -24.87 17.97 -70.03
C ALA A 906 -24.70 17.07 -68.78
N ALA A 907 -23.62 16.28 -68.73
CA ALA A 907 -23.31 15.44 -67.57
C ALA A 907 -23.02 16.27 -66.31
N GLN A 908 -22.25 17.35 -66.43
CA GLN A 908 -21.97 18.28 -65.32
C GLN A 908 -23.23 19.02 -64.87
N GLY A 909 -24.10 19.43 -65.81
CA GLY A 909 -25.40 20.01 -65.50
C GLY A 909 -26.31 19.06 -64.74
N ALA A 910 -26.38 17.79 -65.16
CA ALA A 910 -27.16 16.76 -64.47
C ALA A 910 -26.65 16.49 -63.06
N LEU A 911 -25.32 16.43 -62.87
CA LEU A 911 -24.69 16.29 -61.56
C LEU A 911 -24.95 17.51 -60.66
N ALA A 912 -24.88 18.73 -61.21
CA ALA A 912 -25.16 19.95 -60.45
C ALA A 912 -26.63 20.00 -59.98
N LEU A 913 -27.57 19.60 -60.84
CA LEU A 913 -28.99 19.48 -60.47
C LEU A 913 -29.21 18.40 -59.38
N GLN A 914 -28.56 17.24 -59.51
CA GLN A 914 -28.62 16.18 -58.48
C GLN A 914 -28.02 16.64 -57.15
N ASN A 915 -26.89 17.35 -57.18
CA ASN A 915 -26.24 17.89 -56.00
C ASN A 915 -27.12 18.93 -55.30
N ALA A 916 -27.80 19.80 -56.05
CA ALA A 916 -28.74 20.77 -55.46
C ALA A 916 -29.89 20.07 -54.71
N TRP A 917 -30.43 18.99 -55.27
CA TRP A 917 -31.44 18.17 -54.60
C TRP A 917 -30.88 17.44 -53.37
N LEU A 918 -29.73 16.78 -53.47
CA LEU A 918 -29.10 16.09 -52.34
C LEU A 918 -28.68 17.04 -51.22
N PHE A 919 -28.21 18.25 -51.55
CA PHE A 919 -27.82 19.25 -50.56
C PHE A 919 -29.01 19.72 -49.72
N SER A 920 -30.20 19.84 -50.33
CA SER A 920 -31.45 20.13 -49.62
C SER A 920 -31.77 19.01 -48.60
N ASP A 921 -31.64 17.75 -49.00
CA ASP A 921 -31.89 16.60 -48.12
C ASP A 921 -30.86 16.48 -46.99
N VAL A 922 -29.57 16.65 -47.29
CA VAL A 922 -28.48 16.60 -46.30
C VAL A 922 -28.59 17.73 -45.29
N SER A 923 -28.95 18.94 -45.72
CA SER A 923 -29.15 20.09 -44.83
C SER A 923 -30.25 19.78 -43.80
N GLN A 924 -31.36 19.17 -44.24
CA GLN A 924 -32.44 18.76 -43.34
C GLN A 924 -32.01 17.64 -42.35
N GLY A 925 -31.12 16.74 -42.78
CA GLY A 925 -30.53 15.71 -41.92
C GLY A 925 -29.57 16.28 -40.86
N ARG A 926 -28.74 17.27 -41.25
CA ARG A 926 -27.81 17.97 -40.34
C ARG A 926 -28.56 18.68 -39.20
N ASP A 927 -29.63 19.41 -39.52
CA ASP A 927 -30.42 20.15 -38.53
C ASP A 927 -30.99 19.23 -37.44
N ARG A 928 -31.33 17.98 -37.79
CA ARG A 928 -31.79 16.97 -36.82
C ARG A 928 -30.67 16.48 -35.90
N LEU A 929 -29.47 16.28 -36.42
CA LEU A 929 -28.32 15.82 -35.62
C LEU A 929 -27.88 16.89 -34.62
N GLU A 930 -27.90 18.17 -35.04
CA GLU A 930 -27.60 19.33 -34.20
C GLU A 930 -28.56 19.44 -33.01
N ALA A 931 -29.84 19.17 -33.22
CA ALA A 931 -30.83 19.13 -32.13
C ALA A 931 -30.55 18.03 -31.09
N VAL A 932 -30.06 16.85 -31.51
CA VAL A 932 -29.71 15.74 -30.60
C VAL A 932 -28.47 16.07 -29.78
N LEU A 933 -27.42 16.58 -30.41
CA LEU A 933 -26.16 16.91 -29.74
C LEU A 933 -26.33 18.04 -28.71
N ASN A 934 -27.27 18.97 -28.95
CA ASN A 934 -27.60 20.04 -28.01
C ASN A 934 -28.45 19.57 -26.81
N ALA A 935 -29.06 18.39 -26.86
CA ALA A 935 -29.82 17.83 -25.74
C ALA A 935 -28.94 17.08 -24.72
N VAL A 936 -27.75 16.65 -25.11
CA VAL A 936 -26.78 15.98 -24.22
C VAL A 936 -26.16 17.04 -23.32
N GLY A 937 -26.28 16.91 -21.99
CA GLY A 937 -25.78 17.90 -21.02
C GLY A 937 -24.25 18.00 -20.87
N GLU A 938 -23.48 17.44 -21.80
CA GLU A 938 -22.02 17.39 -21.81
C GLU A 938 -21.47 18.21 -22.99
N GLY A 939 -20.28 18.80 -22.83
CA GLY A 939 -19.62 19.54 -23.91
C GLY A 939 -19.09 18.58 -24.97
N VAL A 940 -19.62 18.64 -26.19
CA VAL A 940 -19.19 17.78 -27.30
C VAL A 940 -18.58 18.65 -28.38
N LEU A 941 -17.34 18.32 -28.73
CA LEU A 941 -16.63 18.89 -29.87
C LEU A 941 -16.26 17.77 -30.86
N MET A 942 -16.36 18.08 -32.14
CA MET A 942 -15.72 17.28 -33.18
C MET A 942 -14.59 18.10 -33.76
N VAL A 943 -13.44 17.48 -33.90
CA VAL A 943 -12.22 18.06 -34.45
C VAL A 943 -11.75 17.20 -35.60
N ASN A 944 -11.32 17.80 -36.70
CA ASN A 944 -10.72 17.05 -37.81
C ASN A 944 -9.27 16.64 -37.48
N ALA A 945 -8.62 15.90 -38.39
CA ALA A 945 -7.25 15.41 -38.22
C ALA A 945 -6.20 16.54 -38.05
N GLU A 946 -6.50 17.77 -38.46
CA GLU A 946 -5.64 18.95 -38.31
C GLU A 946 -5.96 19.79 -37.06
N GLY A 947 -6.94 19.38 -36.26
CA GLY A 947 -7.28 20.06 -35.00
C GLY A 947 -8.19 21.26 -35.16
N ARG A 948 -8.90 21.38 -36.28
CA ARG A 948 -9.96 22.36 -36.49
C ARG A 948 -11.29 21.83 -35.96
N ILE A 949 -11.96 22.63 -35.14
CA ILE A 949 -13.28 22.29 -34.59
C ILE A 949 -14.31 22.35 -35.71
N THR A 950 -14.89 21.20 -36.05
CA THR A 950 -15.93 21.06 -37.07
C THR A 950 -17.33 21.12 -36.47
N LEU A 951 -17.47 20.78 -35.18
CA LEU A 951 -18.73 20.83 -34.46
C LEU A 951 -18.48 21.20 -33.00
N ALA A 952 -19.36 22.03 -32.43
CA ALA A 952 -19.45 22.28 -31.00
C ALA A 952 -20.92 22.40 -30.62
N ASN A 953 -21.34 21.76 -29.52
CA ASN A 953 -22.70 21.86 -29.01
C ASN A 953 -22.85 22.98 -27.96
N HIS A 954 -24.08 23.31 -27.59
CA HIS A 954 -24.38 24.41 -26.66
C HIS A 954 -23.74 24.29 -25.25
N PRO A 955 -23.62 23.09 -24.65
CA PRO A 955 -22.80 22.91 -23.44
C PRO A 955 -21.33 23.31 -23.61
N ALA A 956 -20.71 23.12 -24.79
CA ALA A 956 -19.33 23.57 -25.05
C ALA A 956 -19.19 25.10 -25.09
N GLU A 957 -20.22 25.80 -25.59
CA GLU A 957 -20.34 27.27 -25.50
C GLU A 957 -20.49 27.73 -24.04
N THR A 958 -21.29 27.00 -23.24
CA THR A 958 -21.48 27.31 -21.81
C THR A 958 -20.19 27.14 -21.00
N LEU A 959 -19.34 26.19 -21.37
CA LEU A 959 -18.05 25.93 -20.72
C LEU A 959 -16.98 26.99 -21.03
N THR A 960 -16.97 27.54 -22.26
CA THR A 960 -15.94 28.49 -22.72
C THR A 960 -16.39 29.94 -22.68
N GLY A 961 -17.69 30.21 -22.63
CA GLY A 961 -18.28 31.54 -22.85
C GLY A 961 -18.13 32.05 -24.29
N LEU A 962 -17.61 31.24 -25.20
CA LEU A 962 -17.48 31.57 -26.61
C LEU A 962 -18.68 31.02 -27.38
N SER A 963 -19.23 31.82 -28.28
CA SER A 963 -20.34 31.35 -29.10
C SER A 963 -19.95 30.15 -29.95
N ILE A 964 -20.91 29.28 -30.25
CA ILE A 964 -20.69 28.12 -31.13
C ILE A 964 -20.05 28.55 -32.46
N HIS A 965 -20.42 29.71 -33.00
CA HIS A 965 -19.86 30.26 -34.23
C HIS A 965 -18.39 30.72 -34.10
N ALA A 966 -17.95 31.11 -32.89
CA ALA A 966 -16.55 31.43 -32.63
C ALA A 966 -15.70 30.16 -32.38
N LEU A 967 -16.32 29.10 -31.87
CA LEU A 967 -15.69 27.80 -31.64
C LEU A 967 -15.54 27.01 -32.95
N THR A 968 -16.63 26.88 -33.70
CA THR A 968 -16.65 26.15 -34.97
C THR A 968 -15.85 26.90 -36.04
N GLY A 969 -14.99 26.17 -36.74
CA GLY A 969 -14.07 26.72 -37.73
C GLY A 969 -12.75 27.22 -37.15
N SER A 970 -12.62 27.42 -35.83
CA SER A 970 -11.35 27.77 -35.20
C SER A 970 -10.46 26.53 -35.02
N THR A 971 -9.14 26.70 -35.14
CA THR A 971 -8.20 25.64 -34.78
C THR A 971 -8.04 25.59 -33.26
N LEU A 972 -7.93 24.40 -32.68
CA LEU A 972 -7.71 24.24 -31.24
C LEU A 972 -6.56 25.12 -30.74
N ALA A 973 -5.46 25.23 -31.49
CA ALA A 973 -4.30 26.06 -31.14
C ALA A 973 -4.55 27.58 -31.17
N GLU A 974 -5.53 28.03 -31.97
CA GLU A 974 -5.85 29.46 -32.18
C GLU A 974 -6.87 29.99 -31.18
N LEU A 975 -7.58 29.09 -30.48
CA LEU A 975 -8.53 29.48 -29.45
C LEU A 975 -7.83 30.29 -28.34
N PRO A 976 -8.54 31.22 -27.71
CA PRO A 976 -8.05 31.90 -26.51
C PRO A 976 -7.51 30.89 -25.50
N ALA A 977 -6.42 31.22 -24.82
CA ALA A 977 -5.78 30.32 -23.86
C ALA A 977 -6.77 29.83 -22.80
N GLU A 978 -7.71 30.68 -22.38
CA GLU A 978 -8.79 30.31 -21.44
C GLU A 978 -9.74 29.25 -22.02
N ALA A 979 -10.13 29.37 -23.29
CA ALA A 979 -11.00 28.39 -23.95
C ALA A 979 -10.29 27.05 -24.21
N ARG A 980 -8.99 27.08 -24.57
CA ARG A 980 -8.15 25.87 -24.64
C ARG A 980 -8.06 25.16 -23.30
N ALA A 981 -7.85 25.94 -22.22
CA ALA A 981 -7.81 25.41 -20.87
C ALA A 981 -9.17 24.83 -20.44
N ALA A 982 -10.29 25.42 -20.86
CA ALA A 982 -11.63 24.91 -20.59
C ALA A 982 -11.89 23.55 -21.24
N PHE A 983 -11.26 23.28 -22.38
CA PHE A 983 -11.29 21.97 -23.06
C PHE A 983 -10.19 21.00 -22.61
N GLY A 984 -9.33 21.43 -21.68
CA GLY A 984 -8.23 20.63 -21.15
C GLY A 984 -7.16 20.35 -22.21
N LEU A 985 -6.97 21.22 -23.20
CA LEU A 985 -6.06 21.04 -24.34
C LEU A 985 -4.95 22.10 -24.34
N PRO A 986 -3.89 21.94 -23.52
CA PRO A 986 -2.69 22.78 -23.63
C PRO A 986 -1.92 22.47 -24.93
N ASP A 987 -0.99 23.36 -25.33
CA ASP A 987 -0.32 23.31 -26.64
C ASP A 987 0.39 21.99 -26.96
N ASP A 988 0.94 21.34 -25.92
CA ASP A 988 1.66 20.07 -26.07
C ASP A 988 0.70 18.89 -26.30
N GLU A 989 -0.48 18.93 -25.69
CA GLU A 989 -1.51 17.89 -25.87
C GLU A 989 -2.25 18.03 -27.19
N ILE A 990 -2.39 19.25 -27.70
CA ILE A 990 -2.90 19.47 -29.06
C ILE A 990 -1.98 18.76 -30.05
N LYS A 991 -0.66 18.86 -29.91
CA LYS A 991 0.28 18.14 -30.79
C LYS A 991 0.16 16.62 -30.67
N ALA A 992 -0.04 16.10 -29.47
CA ALA A 992 -0.21 14.67 -29.23
C ALA A 992 -1.54 14.14 -29.79
N LEU A 993 -2.63 14.88 -29.62
CA LEU A 993 -3.95 14.52 -30.18
C LEU A 993 -3.92 14.46 -31.70
N LEU A 994 -3.14 15.33 -32.35
CA LEU A 994 -3.02 15.37 -33.80
C LEU A 994 -2.02 14.36 -34.38
N ALA A 995 -1.39 13.53 -33.53
CA ALA A 995 -0.62 12.40 -34.00
C ALA A 995 -1.55 11.29 -34.54
N PRO A 996 -1.15 10.54 -35.59
CA PRO A 996 -1.98 9.49 -36.16
C PRO A 996 -2.28 8.39 -35.12
N PRO A 997 -3.55 8.00 -34.92
CA PRO A 997 -3.93 6.99 -33.93
C PRO A 997 -3.43 5.59 -34.34
N ALA A 998 -2.91 4.82 -33.38
CA ALA A 998 -2.27 3.51 -33.60
C ALA A 998 -3.23 2.33 -33.92
N GLY A 999 -4.44 2.60 -34.42
CA GLY A 999 -5.46 1.62 -34.83
C GLY A 999 -6.74 1.62 -33.99
N ARG A 1000 -7.75 0.82 -34.40
CA ARG A 1000 -9.10 0.74 -33.79
C ARG A 1000 -9.17 0.24 -32.34
N ALA A 1001 -8.06 -0.24 -31.77
CA ALA A 1001 -8.03 -0.90 -30.46
C ALA A 1001 -7.85 0.04 -29.26
N ASP A 1002 -7.64 1.34 -29.50
CA ASP A 1002 -7.39 2.29 -28.42
C ASP A 1002 -8.69 2.60 -27.67
N ARG A 1003 -8.72 2.30 -26.37
CA ARG A 1003 -9.84 2.72 -25.51
C ARG A 1003 -9.83 4.24 -25.44
N PRO A 1004 -11.00 4.91 -25.46
CA PRO A 1004 -11.05 6.36 -25.37
C PRO A 1004 -10.34 6.84 -24.11
N ALA A 1005 -9.28 7.63 -24.30
CA ALA A 1005 -8.44 8.11 -23.21
C ALA A 1005 -9.21 9.16 -22.41
N ARG A 1006 -9.47 8.85 -21.14
CA ARG A 1006 -10.09 9.75 -20.18
C ARG A 1006 -9.00 10.47 -19.40
N GLN A 1007 -9.01 11.80 -19.47
CA GLN A 1007 -8.05 12.63 -18.77
C GLN A 1007 -8.80 13.69 -17.95
N PRO A 1008 -8.78 13.58 -16.61
CA PRO A 1008 -9.33 14.59 -15.75
C PRO A 1008 -8.38 15.80 -15.65
N TYR A 1009 -8.95 17.01 -15.65
CA TYR A 1009 -8.22 18.26 -15.50
C TYR A 1009 -9.05 19.25 -14.68
N ALA A 1010 -8.37 20.17 -14.00
CA ALA A 1010 -9.02 21.24 -13.25
C ALA A 1010 -9.13 22.49 -14.13
N HIS A 1011 -10.32 23.09 -14.17
CA HIS A 1011 -10.53 24.37 -14.84
C HIS A 1011 -11.41 25.27 -13.97
N HIS A 1012 -10.87 26.42 -13.55
CA HIS A 1012 -11.47 27.29 -12.53
C HIS A 1012 -11.84 26.53 -11.24
N GLN A 1013 -13.12 26.55 -10.84
CA GLN A 1013 -13.66 25.85 -9.65
C GLN A 1013 -14.27 24.48 -9.99
N ARG A 1014 -14.06 23.98 -11.22
CA ARG A 1014 -14.63 22.71 -11.69
C ARG A 1014 -13.53 21.70 -12.00
N PHE A 1015 -13.85 20.43 -11.80
CA PHE A 1015 -13.06 19.31 -12.32
C PHE A 1015 -13.79 18.75 -13.51
N LEU A 1016 -13.12 18.74 -14.65
CA LEU A 1016 -13.67 18.28 -15.91
C LEU A 1016 -12.91 17.03 -16.34
N GLU A 1017 -13.59 16.11 -17.02
CA GLU A 1017 -13.00 14.93 -17.63
C GLU A 1017 -13.11 15.07 -19.14
N ARG A 1018 -11.95 15.06 -19.81
CA ARG A 1018 -11.88 15.02 -21.27
C ARG A 1018 -11.79 13.57 -21.72
N THR A 1019 -12.73 13.17 -22.58
CA THR A 1019 -12.65 11.91 -23.32
C THR A 1019 -12.38 12.22 -24.78
N THR A 1020 -11.29 11.67 -25.32
CA THR A 1020 -10.95 11.80 -26.74
C THR A 1020 -11.10 10.45 -27.42
N ALA A 1021 -11.85 10.42 -28.52
CA ALA A 1021 -12.09 9.21 -29.29
C ALA A 1021 -11.88 9.48 -30.78
N PRO A 1022 -11.06 8.69 -31.49
CA PRO A 1022 -10.90 8.83 -32.92
C PRO A 1022 -12.20 8.41 -33.61
N VAL A 1023 -12.68 9.25 -34.54
CA VAL A 1023 -13.81 8.92 -35.39
C VAL A 1023 -13.27 8.28 -36.65
N TRP A 1024 -13.72 7.08 -36.96
CA TRP A 1024 -13.27 6.35 -38.14
C TRP A 1024 -14.27 6.53 -39.29
N GLY A 1025 -13.75 6.71 -40.50
CA GLY A 1025 -14.52 6.62 -41.73
C GLY A 1025 -14.87 5.18 -42.07
N LEU A 1026 -15.65 5.02 -43.15
CA LEU A 1026 -16.08 3.72 -43.68
C LEU A 1026 -14.93 2.78 -44.07
N HIS A 1027 -13.71 3.30 -44.23
CA HIS A 1027 -12.51 2.58 -44.66
C HIS A 1027 -11.40 2.53 -43.61
N ASP A 1028 -11.72 2.68 -42.32
CA ASP A 1028 -10.72 2.64 -41.24
C ASP A 1028 -9.73 3.82 -41.19
N ASP A 1029 -10.03 4.91 -41.89
CA ASP A 1029 -9.26 6.16 -41.78
C ASP A 1029 -9.78 7.04 -40.62
N PRO A 1030 -8.90 7.68 -39.83
CA PRO A 1030 -9.34 8.59 -38.78
C PRO A 1030 -9.82 9.91 -39.39
N LEU A 1031 -11.13 10.15 -39.36
CA LEU A 1031 -11.77 11.41 -39.77
C LEU A 1031 -11.45 12.57 -38.80
N GLY A 1032 -10.91 12.25 -37.64
CA GLY A 1032 -10.57 13.21 -36.59
C GLY A 1032 -10.95 12.64 -35.23
N TRP A 1033 -11.27 13.54 -34.30
CA TRP A 1033 -11.53 13.20 -32.91
C TRP A 1033 -12.87 13.77 -32.46
N VAL A 1034 -13.61 12.98 -31.69
CA VAL A 1034 -14.69 13.49 -30.86
C VAL A 1034 -14.12 13.70 -29.46
N ILE A 1035 -14.28 14.92 -28.96
CA ILE A 1035 -13.87 15.33 -27.62
C ILE A 1035 -15.15 15.56 -26.82
N VAL A 1036 -15.33 14.77 -25.78
CA VAL A 1036 -16.42 14.91 -24.83
C VAL A 1036 -15.86 15.43 -23.52
N ILE A 1037 -16.47 16.48 -23.00
CA ILE A 1037 -16.08 17.16 -21.76
C ILE A 1037 -17.22 17.01 -20.79
N ARG A 1038 -16.93 16.25 -19.74
CA ARG A 1038 -17.86 15.92 -18.67
C ARG A 1038 -17.48 16.65 -17.41
N ASP A 1039 -18.46 17.27 -16.75
CA ASP A 1039 -18.24 17.89 -15.43
C ASP A 1039 -18.24 16.80 -14.36
N ILE A 1040 -17.05 16.52 -13.80
CA ILE A 1040 -16.82 15.54 -12.73
C ILE A 1040 -16.53 16.22 -11.38
N THR A 1041 -16.88 17.51 -11.23
CA THR A 1041 -16.55 18.31 -10.04
C THR A 1041 -16.96 17.62 -8.74
N GLU A 1042 -18.18 17.10 -8.69
CA GLU A 1042 -18.70 16.40 -7.51
C GLU A 1042 -17.94 15.09 -7.23
N GLU A 1043 -17.70 14.27 -8.26
CA GLU A 1043 -16.96 13.00 -8.14
C GLU A 1043 -15.50 13.21 -7.74
N HIS A 1044 -14.85 14.22 -8.31
CA HIS A 1044 -13.47 14.57 -7.98
C HIS A 1044 -13.33 15.16 -6.58
N GLN A 1045 -14.27 16.02 -6.14
CA GLN A 1045 -14.30 16.50 -4.75
C GLN A 1045 -14.49 15.36 -3.75
N LEU A 1046 -15.28 14.35 -4.10
CA LEU A 1046 -15.50 13.17 -3.28
C LEU A 1046 -14.25 12.27 -3.20
N ASN A 1047 -13.56 12.07 -4.31
CA ASN A 1047 -12.29 11.35 -4.36
C ASN A 1047 -11.15 12.12 -3.65
N GLN A 1048 -11.01 13.43 -3.88
CA GLN A 1048 -10.05 14.27 -3.15
C GLN A 1048 -10.34 14.28 -1.66
N ALA A 1049 -11.61 14.36 -1.23
CA ALA A 1049 -11.95 14.27 0.18
C ALA A 1049 -11.48 12.92 0.76
N ARG A 1050 -11.67 11.82 0.04
CA ARG A 1050 -11.19 10.49 0.44
C ARG A 1050 -9.66 10.39 0.49
N ASP A 1051 -8.96 10.93 -0.50
CA ASP A 1051 -7.51 10.88 -0.58
C ASP A 1051 -6.86 11.80 0.46
N LEU A 1052 -7.38 13.02 0.64
CA LEU A 1052 -6.98 13.95 1.70
C LEU A 1052 -7.23 13.36 3.09
N ILE A 1053 -8.34 12.64 3.29
CA ILE A 1053 -8.60 11.89 4.52
C ILE A 1053 -7.51 10.84 4.72
N THR A 1054 -7.19 10.06 3.70
CA THR A 1054 -6.20 8.98 3.80
C THR A 1054 -4.79 9.53 4.06
N GLU A 1055 -4.38 10.59 3.36
CA GLU A 1055 -3.07 11.21 3.48
C GLU A 1055 -2.92 11.97 4.82
N THR A 1056 -3.95 12.72 5.25
CA THR A 1056 -3.93 13.45 6.52
C THR A 1056 -4.03 12.52 7.73
N LEU A 1057 -4.86 11.45 7.67
CA LEU A 1057 -4.91 10.42 8.71
C LEU A 1057 -3.55 9.74 8.88
N VAL A 1058 -2.92 9.37 7.76
CA VAL A 1058 -1.59 8.77 7.78
C VAL A 1058 -0.58 9.73 8.38
N HIS A 1059 -0.60 11.01 8.01
CA HIS A 1059 0.32 12.02 8.53
C HIS A 1059 0.12 12.28 10.04
N ASP A 1060 -1.12 12.46 10.49
CA ASP A 1060 -1.44 12.81 11.87
C ASP A 1060 -1.37 11.63 12.84
N LEU A 1061 -1.43 10.39 12.33
CA LEU A 1061 -1.07 9.19 13.10
C LEU A 1061 0.44 8.93 13.08
N ARG A 1062 1.12 9.17 11.94
CA ARG A 1062 2.57 8.95 11.78
C ARG A 1062 3.40 9.84 12.69
N SER A 1063 2.99 11.09 12.91
CA SER A 1063 3.73 12.04 13.76
C SER A 1063 3.82 11.62 15.24
N PRO A 1064 2.71 11.30 15.94
CA PRO A 1064 2.79 10.82 17.32
C PRO A 1064 3.38 9.40 17.41
N ILE A 1065 3.12 8.50 16.44
CA ILE A 1065 3.76 7.17 16.40
C ILE A 1065 5.28 7.31 16.23
N GLY A 1066 5.72 8.19 15.33
CA GLY A 1066 7.13 8.50 15.13
C GLY A 1066 7.75 9.11 16.39
N THR A 1067 7.02 9.98 17.10
CA THR A 1067 7.50 10.53 18.38
C THR A 1067 7.65 9.44 19.46
N VAL A 1068 6.69 8.51 19.57
CA VAL A 1068 6.81 7.35 20.46
C VAL A 1068 8.02 6.50 20.05
N GLN A 1069 8.18 6.23 18.76
CA GLN A 1069 9.28 5.44 18.22
C GLN A 1069 10.64 6.09 18.48
N THR A 1070 10.81 7.38 18.18
CA THR A 1070 12.05 8.14 18.45
C THR A 1070 12.31 8.23 19.95
N THR A 1071 11.28 8.39 20.79
CA THR A 1071 11.47 8.44 22.25
C THR A 1071 11.88 7.08 22.81
N LEU A 1072 11.35 5.98 22.26
CA LEU A 1072 11.77 4.61 22.58
C LEU A 1072 13.21 4.34 22.08
N GLN A 1073 13.60 4.86 20.92
CA GLN A 1073 14.97 4.79 20.40
C GLN A 1073 15.94 5.59 21.27
N LEU A 1074 15.59 6.81 21.67
CA LEU A 1074 16.40 7.63 22.59
C LEU A 1074 16.49 6.99 23.99
N LEU A 1075 15.41 6.34 24.46
CA LEU A 1075 15.44 5.53 25.68
C LEU A 1075 16.40 4.34 25.53
N GLN A 1076 16.40 3.65 24.38
CA GLN A 1076 17.34 2.57 24.07
C GLN A 1076 18.79 3.05 24.02
N GLU A 1077 19.09 4.19 23.38
CA GLU A 1077 20.44 4.76 23.32
C GLU A 1077 20.93 5.27 24.69
N SER A 1078 20.03 5.77 25.54
CA SER A 1078 20.38 6.27 26.87
C SER A 1078 20.51 5.18 27.94
N LEU A 1079 20.05 3.95 27.67
CA LEU A 1079 20.26 2.79 28.55
C LEU A 1079 21.74 2.32 28.55
N ASP A 1080 22.56 2.81 27.61
CA ASP A 1080 24.00 2.58 27.56
C ASP A 1080 24.83 3.63 28.33
N ALA A 1081 24.23 4.69 28.87
CA ALA A 1081 24.93 5.75 29.61
C ALA A 1081 24.49 5.86 31.09
N GLU A 1082 25.45 5.80 32.03
CA GLU A 1082 25.28 5.75 33.50
C GLU A 1082 24.54 6.94 34.17
N THR A 1083 23.83 7.79 33.43
CA THR A 1083 23.12 8.96 33.98
C THR A 1083 21.72 9.09 33.38
N GLY A 1084 20.66 8.67 34.08
CA GLY A 1084 19.34 8.60 33.42
C GLY A 1084 18.04 8.68 34.22
N ASP A 1085 18.02 8.99 35.53
CA ASP A 1085 16.74 8.89 36.27
C ASP A 1085 15.72 10.00 35.89
N ASP A 1086 16.18 11.18 35.46
CA ASP A 1086 15.30 12.29 35.04
C ASP A 1086 15.01 12.28 33.52
N PHE A 1087 15.95 11.79 32.70
CA PHE A 1087 15.78 11.67 31.24
C PHE A 1087 14.81 10.54 30.88
N THR A 1088 14.96 9.37 31.50
CA THR A 1088 14.09 8.21 31.29
C THR A 1088 12.64 8.53 31.67
N ARG A 1089 12.43 9.22 32.81
CA ARG A 1089 11.10 9.62 33.28
C ARG A 1089 10.44 10.66 32.37
N LYS A 1090 11.22 11.62 31.84
CA LYS A 1090 10.73 12.60 30.86
C LYS A 1090 10.38 11.95 29.53
N SER A 1091 11.21 11.04 29.03
CA SER A 1091 10.98 10.28 27.80
C SER A 1091 9.75 9.36 27.92
N LEU A 1092 9.61 8.63 29.02
CA LEU A 1092 8.41 7.82 29.27
C LEU A 1092 7.14 8.69 29.33
N GLY A 1093 7.21 9.84 30.02
CA GLY A 1093 6.10 10.80 30.05
C GLY A 1093 5.79 11.45 28.69
N ILE A 1094 6.75 11.54 27.77
CA ILE A 1094 6.52 11.97 26.38
C ILE A 1094 5.82 10.87 25.58
N ALA A 1095 6.24 9.61 25.75
CA ALA A 1095 5.61 8.46 25.10
C ALA A 1095 4.16 8.25 25.57
N GLU A 1096 3.89 8.31 26.87
CA GLU A 1096 2.53 8.18 27.44
C GLU A 1096 1.59 9.27 26.92
N ARG A 1097 2.06 10.53 26.85
CA ARG A 1097 1.26 11.65 26.32
C ARG A 1097 1.01 11.52 24.82
N SER A 1098 1.96 10.99 24.06
CA SER A 1098 1.79 10.75 22.62
C SER A 1098 0.82 9.59 22.35
N LEU A 1099 0.87 8.52 23.15
CA LEU A 1099 -0.06 7.40 23.06
C LEU A 1099 -1.49 7.80 23.45
N ALA A 1100 -1.66 8.56 24.53
CA ALA A 1100 -2.94 9.11 24.93
C ALA A 1100 -3.54 10.01 23.84
N ARG A 1101 -2.71 10.82 23.17
CA ARG A 1101 -3.13 11.69 22.06
C ARG A 1101 -3.64 10.90 20.85
N VAL A 1102 -2.97 9.81 20.48
CA VAL A 1102 -3.41 8.92 19.38
C VAL A 1102 -4.76 8.28 19.70
N LEU A 1103 -4.92 7.74 20.91
CA LEU A 1103 -6.17 7.13 21.34
C LEU A 1103 -7.33 8.13 21.33
N THR A 1104 -7.12 9.37 21.78
CA THR A 1104 -8.12 10.43 21.70
C THR A 1104 -8.46 10.79 20.24
N LEU A 1105 -7.48 10.83 19.34
CA LEU A 1105 -7.69 11.11 17.91
C LEU A 1105 -8.55 10.01 17.26
N VAL A 1106 -8.20 8.74 17.48
CA VAL A 1106 -8.91 7.58 16.93
C VAL A 1106 -10.35 7.53 17.44
N ASN A 1107 -10.56 7.70 18.74
CA ASN A 1107 -11.92 7.70 19.31
C ASN A 1107 -12.75 8.87 18.78
N SER A 1108 -12.15 10.06 18.61
CA SER A 1108 -12.86 11.22 18.06
C SER A 1108 -13.26 11.01 16.59
N LEU A 1109 -12.42 10.35 15.79
CA LEU A 1109 -12.74 9.98 14.40
C LEU A 1109 -13.87 8.96 14.32
N LEU A 1110 -13.86 7.94 15.20
CA LEU A 1110 -14.93 6.94 15.27
C LEU A 1110 -16.27 7.58 15.67
N ASP A 1111 -16.26 8.51 16.61
CA ASP A 1111 -17.47 9.23 17.04
C ASP A 1111 -18.02 10.11 15.91
N ILE A 1112 -17.16 10.86 15.22
CA ILE A 1112 -17.54 11.68 14.06
C ILE A 1112 -18.10 10.82 12.93
N SER A 1113 -17.47 9.69 12.62
CA SER A 1113 -17.94 8.76 11.59
C SER A 1113 -19.31 8.18 11.92
N ARG A 1114 -19.59 7.91 13.20
CA ARG A 1114 -20.89 7.39 13.63
C ARG A 1114 -22.00 8.45 13.57
N LEU A 1115 -21.68 9.69 13.95
CA LEU A 1115 -22.59 10.84 13.89
C LEU A 1115 -22.96 11.21 12.45
N GLU A 1116 -21.99 11.24 11.52
CA GLU A 1116 -22.26 11.54 10.11
C GLU A 1116 -23.04 10.44 9.39
N ALA A 1117 -22.82 9.17 9.75
CA ALA A 1117 -23.57 8.06 9.20
C ALA A 1117 -25.00 7.95 9.75
N GLY A 1118 -25.42 8.84 10.66
CA GLY A 1118 -26.71 8.78 11.35
C GLY A 1118 -26.87 7.52 12.23
N SER A 1119 -25.78 6.83 12.53
CA SER A 1119 -25.75 5.52 13.20
C SER A 1119 -25.56 5.61 14.73
N MET A 1120 -25.44 6.82 15.26
CA MET A 1120 -25.30 7.05 16.70
C MET A 1120 -26.67 7.16 17.36
N ASP A 1121 -27.04 6.17 18.18
CA ASP A 1121 -28.26 6.20 18.98
C ASP A 1121 -28.15 7.25 20.09
N LEU A 1122 -28.85 8.38 19.93
CA LEU A 1122 -28.91 9.44 20.95
C LEU A 1122 -29.73 8.98 22.16
N ARG A 1123 -29.16 9.10 23.36
CA ARG A 1123 -29.89 8.82 24.61
C ARG A 1123 -30.53 10.09 25.12
N LEU A 1124 -31.63 10.50 24.47
CA LEU A 1124 -32.34 11.72 24.81
C LEU A 1124 -33.05 11.59 26.17
N GLU A 1125 -32.58 12.33 27.17
CA GLU A 1125 -33.17 12.44 28.49
C GLU A 1125 -33.57 13.89 28.81
N THR A 1126 -34.59 14.09 29.63
CA THR A 1126 -34.99 15.43 30.06
C THR A 1126 -34.06 15.88 31.20
N ALA A 1127 -33.10 16.74 30.89
CA ALA A 1127 -32.06 17.19 31.83
C ALA A 1127 -32.05 18.72 32.00
N ALA A 1128 -31.62 19.18 33.17
CA ALA A 1128 -31.35 20.59 33.42
C ALA A 1128 -29.93 20.96 32.95
N LEU A 1129 -29.79 22.10 32.25
CA LEU A 1129 -28.49 22.54 31.73
C LEU A 1129 -27.52 23.04 32.81
N THR A 1130 -28.04 23.57 33.92
CA THR A 1130 -27.23 24.14 35.01
C THR A 1130 -26.20 23.15 35.58
N PRO A 1131 -26.57 21.93 36.03
CA PRO A 1131 -25.60 20.97 36.55
C PRO A 1131 -24.57 20.54 35.50
N LEU A 1132 -24.96 20.44 34.22
CA LEU A 1132 -24.04 20.07 33.13
C LEU A 1132 -22.94 21.12 32.90
N VAL A 1133 -23.29 22.40 32.99
CA VAL A 1133 -22.33 23.50 32.86
C VAL A 1133 -21.44 23.60 34.09
N GLU A 1134 -21.99 23.42 35.29
CA GLU A 1134 -21.21 23.39 36.54
C GLU A 1134 -20.18 22.27 36.54
N GLU A 1135 -20.56 21.07 36.09
CA GLU A 1135 -19.66 19.93 35.93
C GLU A 1135 -18.53 20.22 34.92
N ALA A 1136 -18.87 20.76 33.74
CA ALA A 1136 -17.88 21.09 32.71
C ALA A 1136 -16.90 22.19 33.16
N LEU A 1137 -17.39 23.20 33.89
CA LEU A 1137 -16.54 24.25 34.47
C LEU A 1137 -15.66 23.71 35.61
N ALA A 1138 -16.17 22.81 36.45
CA ALA A 1138 -15.40 22.17 37.51
C ALA A 1138 -14.26 21.31 36.95
N GLU A 1139 -14.49 20.60 35.84
CA GLU A 1139 -13.47 19.82 35.13
C GLU A 1139 -12.33 20.71 34.62
N MET A 1140 -12.66 21.91 34.14
CA MET A 1140 -11.70 22.85 33.54
C MET A 1140 -11.04 23.81 34.55
N ALA A 1141 -11.54 23.85 35.80
CA ALA A 1141 -11.07 24.79 36.84
C ALA A 1141 -9.61 24.56 37.28
N GLY A 1142 -9.09 23.34 37.13
CA GLY A 1142 -7.67 23.03 37.39
C GLY A 1142 -6.76 23.68 36.35
N THR A 1143 -7.00 23.39 35.07
CA THR A 1143 -6.27 23.92 33.92
C THR A 1143 -6.33 25.44 33.85
N ALA A 1144 -7.48 26.04 34.14
CA ALA A 1144 -7.64 27.49 34.15
C ALA A 1144 -6.77 28.17 35.22
N ARG A 1145 -6.65 27.57 36.42
CA ARG A 1145 -5.77 28.08 37.49
C ARG A 1145 -4.30 27.99 37.12
N GLU A 1146 -3.87 26.92 36.46
CA GLU A 1146 -2.49 26.77 35.98
C GLU A 1146 -2.13 27.80 34.90
N LEU A 1147 -3.09 28.18 34.05
CA LEU A 1147 -2.91 29.15 32.97
C LEU A 1147 -3.18 30.61 33.39
N GLY A 1148 -3.55 30.86 34.66
CA GLY A 1148 -3.88 32.20 35.15
C GLY A 1148 -5.13 32.81 34.50
N ILE A 1149 -6.10 32.00 34.08
CA ILE A 1149 -7.34 32.42 33.39
C ILE A 1149 -8.51 32.37 34.37
N THR A 1150 -9.37 33.39 34.36
CA THR A 1150 -10.58 33.43 35.20
C THR A 1150 -11.76 32.80 34.48
N LEU A 1151 -12.43 31.83 35.12
CA LEU A 1151 -13.67 31.21 34.62
C LEU A 1151 -14.88 31.84 35.33
N ASP A 1152 -15.73 32.55 34.57
CA ASP A 1152 -16.97 33.14 35.05
C ASP A 1152 -18.17 32.29 34.65
N ASN A 1153 -18.90 31.78 35.65
CA ASN A 1153 -20.22 31.17 35.44
C ASN A 1153 -21.30 32.25 35.49
N ALA A 1154 -21.71 32.76 34.33
CA ALA A 1154 -22.79 33.76 34.20
C ALA A 1154 -24.14 33.12 33.82
N PHE A 1155 -24.36 31.86 34.21
CA PHE A 1155 -25.56 31.11 33.84
C PHE A 1155 -26.78 31.54 34.66
N PRO A 1156 -27.87 32.02 34.04
CA PRO A 1156 -29.04 32.51 34.77
C PRO A 1156 -29.85 31.37 35.43
N ALA A 1157 -30.41 31.63 36.61
CA ALA A 1157 -31.33 30.72 37.28
C ALA A 1157 -32.70 30.70 36.57
N GLY A 1158 -33.31 29.52 36.40
CA GLY A 1158 -34.69 29.37 35.90
C GLY A 1158 -34.84 28.99 34.41
N LEU A 1159 -33.82 28.42 33.78
CA LEU A 1159 -33.93 27.85 32.43
C LEU A 1159 -34.71 26.52 32.43
N PRO A 1160 -35.51 26.23 31.38
CA PRO A 1160 -36.29 24.99 31.30
C PRO A 1160 -35.39 23.77 31.09
N SER A 1161 -35.83 22.60 31.57
CA SER A 1161 -35.19 21.32 31.22
C SER A 1161 -35.42 20.99 29.75
N ILE A 1162 -34.38 20.47 29.08
CA ILE A 1162 -34.40 20.17 27.63
C ILE A 1162 -34.20 18.66 27.44
N LYS A 1163 -34.82 18.08 26.42
CA LYS A 1163 -34.51 16.71 25.98
C LYS A 1163 -33.19 16.70 25.23
N MET A 1164 -32.16 16.14 25.83
CA MET A 1164 -30.83 16.05 25.24
C MET A 1164 -30.10 14.80 25.71
N ASP A 1165 -29.06 14.39 24.99
CA ASP A 1165 -28.07 13.47 25.52
C ASP A 1165 -27.08 14.27 26.37
N SER A 1166 -27.25 14.21 27.69
CA SER A 1166 -26.41 14.93 28.65
C SER A 1166 -24.92 14.65 28.47
N GLY A 1167 -24.56 13.42 28.09
CA GLY A 1167 -23.17 13.03 27.88
C GLY A 1167 -22.55 13.72 26.66
N LEU A 1168 -23.28 13.74 25.54
CA LEU A 1168 -22.81 14.38 24.31
C LEU A 1168 -22.75 15.91 24.47
N ILE A 1169 -23.77 16.54 25.06
CA ILE A 1169 -23.80 18.00 25.25
C ILE A 1169 -22.76 18.46 26.28
N ARG A 1170 -22.50 17.70 27.35
CA ARG A 1170 -21.39 17.98 28.26
C ARG A 1170 -20.05 17.97 27.52
N ARG A 1171 -19.84 17.00 26.62
CA ARG A 1171 -18.62 16.94 25.79
C ARG A 1171 -18.51 18.12 24.79
N VAL A 1172 -19.63 18.60 24.24
CA VAL A 1172 -19.66 19.84 23.45
C VAL A 1172 -19.16 21.02 24.29
N LEU A 1173 -19.68 21.17 25.51
CA LEU A 1173 -19.26 22.23 26.44
C LEU A 1173 -17.77 22.12 26.80
N THR A 1174 -17.28 20.92 27.15
CA THR A 1174 -15.87 20.69 27.46
C THR A 1174 -14.96 21.03 26.27
N ASN A 1175 -15.34 20.64 25.04
CA ASN A 1175 -14.56 20.96 23.83
C ASN A 1175 -14.51 22.47 23.54
N LEU A 1176 -15.60 23.19 23.75
CA LEU A 1176 -15.64 24.65 23.56
C LEU A 1176 -14.84 25.37 24.65
N LEU A 1177 -14.90 24.91 25.91
CA LEU A 1177 -14.12 25.45 27.03
C LEU A 1177 -12.61 25.17 26.87
N ASP A 1178 -12.24 23.97 26.42
CA ASP A 1178 -10.84 23.62 26.14
C ASP A 1178 -10.27 24.47 24.99
N ASN A 1179 -11.07 24.76 23.95
CA ASN A 1179 -10.69 25.72 22.92
C ASN A 1179 -10.53 27.13 23.50
N ALA A 1180 -11.48 27.62 24.30
CA ALA A 1180 -11.38 28.93 24.94
C ALA A 1180 -10.11 29.06 25.80
N LEU A 1181 -9.78 28.04 26.60
CA LEU A 1181 -8.56 28.00 27.43
C LEU A 1181 -7.28 28.01 26.60
N LYS A 1182 -7.26 27.31 25.46
CA LYS A 1182 -6.10 27.28 24.57
C LYS A 1182 -5.80 28.66 23.99
N PHE A 1183 -6.80 29.41 23.56
CA PHE A 1183 -6.61 30.67 22.83
C PHE A 1183 -6.64 31.93 23.69
N THR A 1184 -7.11 31.82 24.94
CA THR A 1184 -7.05 32.93 25.90
C THR A 1184 -5.61 33.10 26.44
N PRO A 1185 -5.06 34.33 26.49
CA PRO A 1185 -3.77 34.60 27.12
C PRO A 1185 -3.87 34.59 28.66
N GLU A 1186 -2.73 34.50 29.35
CA GLU A 1186 -2.64 34.56 30.81
C GLU A 1186 -3.23 35.90 31.33
N GLY A 1187 -4.05 35.84 32.39
CA GLY A 1187 -4.83 36.98 32.89
C GLY A 1187 -6.14 37.25 32.14
N GLY A 1188 -6.48 36.46 31.11
CA GLY A 1188 -7.72 36.57 30.37
C GLY A 1188 -8.94 35.97 31.09
N HIS A 1189 -10.12 36.17 30.49
CA HIS A 1189 -11.41 35.79 31.06
C HIS A 1189 -12.20 34.91 30.08
N ILE A 1190 -12.79 33.84 30.60
CA ILE A 1190 -13.74 32.99 29.85
C ILE A 1190 -15.07 33.01 30.59
N ARG A 1191 -16.15 33.30 29.88
CA ARG A 1191 -17.51 33.40 30.43
C ARG A 1191 -18.45 32.43 29.74
N VAL A 1192 -19.18 31.64 30.52
CA VAL A 1192 -20.28 30.80 30.02
C VAL A 1192 -21.61 31.47 30.34
N PHE A 1193 -22.47 31.59 29.34
CA PHE A 1193 -23.78 32.22 29.44
C PHE A 1193 -24.82 31.40 28.67
N ALA A 1194 -26.08 31.46 29.08
CA ALA A 1194 -27.19 30.88 28.31
C ALA A 1194 -28.44 31.74 28.40
N ALA A 1195 -29.22 31.78 27.33
CA ALA A 1195 -30.49 32.49 27.27
C ALA A 1195 -31.51 31.76 26.39
N LEU A 1196 -32.80 31.96 26.69
CA LEU A 1196 -33.89 31.59 25.79
C LEU A 1196 -33.92 32.56 24.60
N ALA A 1197 -34.00 32.03 23.39
CA ALA A 1197 -34.11 32.82 22.17
C ALA A 1197 -35.57 32.98 21.71
N GLY A 1198 -35.90 34.15 21.15
CA GLY A 1198 -37.18 34.39 20.47
C GLY A 1198 -38.42 34.11 21.34
N THR A 1199 -39.29 33.22 20.87
CA THR A 1199 -40.57 32.83 21.49
C THR A 1199 -40.43 31.82 22.64
N GLY A 1200 -39.21 31.45 23.03
CA GLY A 1200 -38.92 30.48 24.11
C GLY A 1200 -38.84 29.03 23.64
N ASP A 1201 -38.67 28.80 22.34
CA ASP A 1201 -38.60 27.49 21.70
C ASP A 1201 -37.17 26.90 21.62
N ARG A 1202 -36.14 27.75 21.77
CA ARG A 1202 -34.72 27.35 21.74
C ARG A 1202 -33.94 27.98 22.90
N VAL A 1203 -32.98 27.25 23.44
CA VAL A 1203 -31.98 27.77 24.39
C VAL A 1203 -30.65 27.91 23.67
N ILE A 1204 -30.08 29.11 23.70
CA ILE A 1204 -28.76 29.42 23.18
C ILE A 1204 -27.76 29.39 24.34
N LEU A 1205 -26.74 28.56 24.22
CA LEU A 1205 -25.59 28.53 25.11
C LEU A 1205 -24.41 29.21 24.40
N SER A 1206 -23.63 29.97 25.15
CA SER A 1206 -22.48 30.69 24.63
C SER A 1206 -21.26 30.59 25.54
N VAL A 1207 -20.11 30.32 24.95
CA VAL A 1207 -18.79 30.37 25.60
C VAL A 1207 -18.04 31.54 24.98
N SER A 1208 -17.75 32.56 25.79
CA SER A 1208 -17.04 33.77 25.39
C SER A 1208 -15.62 33.74 25.93
N ASP A 1209 -14.64 34.08 25.10
CA ASP A 1209 -13.23 34.19 25.46
C ASP A 1209 -12.65 35.58 25.13
N SER A 1210 -11.57 35.95 25.82
CA SER A 1210 -10.82 37.21 25.58
C SER A 1210 -9.53 36.98 24.77
N GLY A 1211 -9.52 36.00 23.86
CA GLY A 1211 -8.40 35.64 22.99
C GLY A 1211 -8.31 36.48 21.71
N PRO A 1212 -7.59 36.02 20.67
CA PRO A 1212 -7.41 36.79 19.43
C PRO A 1212 -8.68 36.85 18.54
N GLY A 1213 -9.73 36.07 18.85
CA GLY A 1213 -10.93 35.96 18.04
C GLY A 1213 -10.75 35.11 16.77
N VAL A 1214 -11.85 34.92 16.02
CA VAL A 1214 -11.87 34.18 14.74
C VAL A 1214 -12.08 35.16 13.58
N PRO A 1215 -11.16 35.23 12.59
CA PRO A 1215 -11.34 36.10 11.44
C PRO A 1215 -12.59 35.72 10.62
N PRO A 1216 -13.30 36.70 10.02
CA PRO A 1216 -14.59 36.47 9.34
C PRO A 1216 -14.55 35.35 8.29
N GLU A 1217 -13.47 35.28 7.53
CA GLU A 1217 -13.24 34.30 6.47
C GLU A 1217 -13.11 32.85 6.97
N TYR A 1218 -12.76 32.63 8.24
CA TYR A 1218 -12.59 31.28 8.82
C TYR A 1218 -13.76 30.83 9.69
N ARG A 1219 -14.78 31.67 9.95
CA ARG A 1219 -15.87 31.35 10.89
C ARG A 1219 -16.69 30.12 10.50
N GLN A 1220 -16.85 29.86 9.21
CA GLN A 1220 -17.49 28.63 8.70
C GLN A 1220 -16.49 27.48 8.55
N GLU A 1221 -15.24 27.77 8.20
CA GLU A 1221 -14.19 26.77 7.98
C GLU A 1221 -13.77 26.04 9.27
N ILE A 1222 -13.77 26.72 10.42
CA ILE A 1222 -13.33 26.12 11.70
C ILE A 1222 -14.23 24.97 12.19
N PHE A 1223 -15.46 24.85 11.69
CA PHE A 1223 -16.38 23.75 12.03
C PHE A 1223 -16.30 22.58 11.03
N LYS A 1224 -15.56 22.73 9.92
CA LYS A 1224 -15.27 21.62 9.01
C LYS A 1224 -14.19 20.71 9.59
N ARG A 1225 -14.10 19.47 9.09
CA ARG A 1225 -13.09 18.50 9.50
C ARG A 1225 -11.69 19.10 9.30
N PHE A 1226 -10.87 19.07 10.36
CA PHE A 1226 -9.51 19.61 10.36
C PHE A 1226 -9.40 21.13 10.16
N GLY A 1227 -10.50 21.89 10.29
CA GLY A 1227 -10.51 23.34 10.15
C GLY A 1227 -9.61 24.06 11.16
N GLN A 1228 -8.67 24.87 10.69
CA GLN A 1228 -7.76 25.69 11.51
C GLN A 1228 -7.51 27.06 10.84
N THR A 1229 -7.25 28.09 11.65
CA THR A 1229 -6.82 29.41 11.14
C THR A 1229 -5.32 29.41 10.79
N PRO A 1230 -4.90 29.87 9.60
CA PRO A 1230 -3.48 29.97 9.23
C PRO A 1230 -2.75 31.00 10.10
N GLY A 1231 -1.58 30.63 10.65
CA GLY A 1231 -0.67 31.59 11.30
C GLY A 1231 -0.19 31.25 12.72
N THR A 1232 -0.70 30.20 13.38
CA THR A 1232 -0.25 29.82 14.73
C THR A 1232 0.95 28.86 14.69
N ARG A 1233 2.16 29.38 14.40
CA ARG A 1233 3.42 28.65 14.63
C ARG A 1233 3.73 28.62 16.13
N GLY A 1234 3.31 27.57 16.84
CA GLY A 1234 3.66 27.38 18.26
C GLY A 1234 2.82 26.37 19.04
N ARG A 1235 3.16 26.21 20.33
CA ARG A 1235 2.76 25.20 21.34
C ARG A 1235 1.24 25.02 21.61
N LYS A 1236 0.36 25.68 20.86
CA LYS A 1236 -1.11 25.73 21.04
C LYS A 1236 -1.85 25.25 19.78
N ARG A 1237 -1.55 24.04 19.30
CA ARG A 1237 -2.19 23.44 18.11
C ARG A 1237 -3.22 22.38 18.52
N GLY A 1238 -4.48 22.55 18.13
CA GLY A 1238 -5.54 21.57 18.31
C GLY A 1238 -5.59 20.53 17.18
N THR A 1239 -6.33 19.45 17.34
CA THR A 1239 -6.47 18.38 16.32
C THR A 1239 -7.38 18.75 15.16
N GLY A 1240 -8.09 19.88 15.23
CA GLY A 1240 -9.07 20.30 14.22
C GLY A 1240 -10.35 19.44 14.15
N LEU A 1241 -10.49 18.46 15.05
CA LEU A 1241 -11.65 17.53 15.09
C LEU A 1241 -12.70 17.92 16.16
N GLY A 1242 -12.30 18.66 17.19
CA GLY A 1242 -13.17 18.99 18.33
C GLY A 1242 -14.38 19.84 17.96
N LEU A 1243 -14.20 20.87 17.12
CA LEU A 1243 -15.30 21.75 16.67
C LEU A 1243 -16.21 21.05 15.66
N THR A 1244 -15.67 20.16 14.83
CA THR A 1244 -16.46 19.32 13.92
C THR A 1244 -17.38 18.39 14.71
N TYR A 1245 -16.86 17.76 15.77
CA TYR A 1245 -17.68 16.97 16.69
C TYR A 1245 -18.77 17.84 17.34
N CYS A 1246 -18.45 19.06 17.78
CA CYS A 1246 -19.44 19.95 18.38
C CYS A 1246 -20.59 20.27 17.42
N ARG A 1247 -20.28 20.54 16.14
CA ARG A 1247 -21.30 20.79 15.11
C ARG A 1247 -22.18 19.57 14.89
N LEU A 1248 -21.59 18.41 14.63
CA LEU A 1248 -22.35 17.19 14.36
C LEU A 1248 -23.20 16.75 15.56
N ALA A 1249 -22.67 16.88 16.77
CA ALA A 1249 -23.40 16.56 17.99
C ALA A 1249 -24.59 17.51 18.20
N VAL A 1250 -24.41 18.82 17.98
CA VAL A 1250 -25.50 19.81 18.09
C VAL A 1250 -26.55 19.63 17.00
N GLU A 1251 -26.15 19.39 15.75
CA GLU A 1251 -27.04 19.11 14.63
C GLU A 1251 -27.84 17.82 14.84
N ALA A 1252 -27.23 16.77 15.40
CA ALA A 1252 -27.92 15.53 15.76
C ALA A 1252 -29.04 15.76 16.80
N HIS A 1253 -28.93 16.81 17.62
CA HIS A 1253 -29.97 17.24 18.55
C HIS A 1253 -30.98 18.23 17.93
N GLY A 1254 -30.94 18.45 16.62
CA GLY A 1254 -31.79 19.41 15.91
C GLY A 1254 -31.42 20.88 16.18
N GLY A 1255 -30.19 21.12 16.64
CA GLY A 1255 -29.65 22.42 16.97
C GLY A 1255 -28.74 23.01 15.90
N GLU A 1256 -28.18 24.19 16.17
CA GLU A 1256 -27.22 24.90 15.31
C GLU A 1256 -26.06 25.44 16.15
N ILE A 1257 -24.84 25.50 15.60
CA ILE A 1257 -23.64 26.07 16.24
C ILE A 1257 -22.97 27.10 15.32
N TRP A 1258 -22.49 28.21 15.88
CA TRP A 1258 -21.78 29.27 15.15
C TRP A 1258 -20.81 30.04 16.06
N VAL A 1259 -20.05 30.98 15.49
CA VAL A 1259 -19.11 31.84 16.22
C VAL A 1259 -19.27 33.31 15.84
N ASP A 1260 -19.30 34.17 16.85
CA ASP A 1260 -19.35 35.62 16.73
C ASP A 1260 -18.09 36.28 17.32
N SER A 1261 -17.87 37.56 17.01
CA SER A 1261 -16.87 38.38 17.71
C SER A 1261 -17.31 38.66 19.15
N ASN A 1262 -16.37 38.71 20.09
CA ASN A 1262 -16.64 39.14 21.45
C ASN A 1262 -16.98 40.65 21.47
N PRO A 1263 -18.16 41.07 21.97
CA PRO A 1263 -18.52 42.48 22.05
C PRO A 1263 -17.71 43.27 23.09
N ASP A 1264 -17.10 42.60 24.08
CA ASP A 1264 -16.39 43.24 25.20
C ASP A 1264 -14.88 43.42 24.95
N GLY A 1265 -14.33 43.00 23.79
CA GLY A 1265 -12.91 43.11 23.46
C GLY A 1265 -12.43 42.19 22.33
N PRO A 1266 -11.11 42.05 22.08
CA PRO A 1266 -10.59 41.02 21.19
C PRO A 1266 -10.93 39.65 21.79
N GLY A 1267 -11.64 38.80 21.02
CA GLY A 1267 -12.13 37.51 21.50
C GLY A 1267 -13.17 36.87 20.58
N ALA A 1268 -13.52 35.62 20.84
CA ALA A 1268 -14.60 34.90 20.14
C ALA A 1268 -15.73 34.52 21.10
N VAL A 1269 -16.94 34.40 20.56
CA VAL A 1269 -18.12 33.88 21.25
C VAL A 1269 -18.67 32.71 20.47
N PHE A 1270 -18.40 31.51 20.95
CA PHE A 1270 -18.96 30.28 20.38
C PHE A 1270 -20.36 30.08 20.93
N LYS A 1271 -21.36 29.97 20.04
CA LYS A 1271 -22.77 29.85 20.40
C LYS A 1271 -23.36 28.59 19.81
N PHE A 1272 -24.21 27.89 20.56
CA PHE A 1272 -25.03 26.82 20.02
C PHE A 1272 -26.45 26.86 20.58
N ALA A 1273 -27.43 26.50 19.75
CA ALA A 1273 -28.84 26.49 20.06
C ALA A 1273 -29.37 25.06 20.16
N LEU A 1274 -30.14 24.76 21.21
CA LEU A 1274 -30.85 23.48 21.37
C LEU A 1274 -32.37 23.73 21.44
N PRO A 1275 -33.21 22.91 20.79
CA PRO A 1275 -34.66 23.03 20.86
C PRO A 1275 -35.20 22.55 22.21
N VAL A 1276 -36.10 23.31 22.85
CA VAL A 1276 -36.73 22.95 24.14
C VAL A 1276 -37.69 21.76 24.00
N SER A 1277 -38.25 21.58 22.80
CA SER A 1277 -39.08 20.45 22.39
C SER A 1277 -38.51 19.89 21.07
N ALA A 1278 -37.98 18.67 21.08
CA ALA A 1278 -37.55 18.01 19.85
C ALA A 1278 -38.71 17.94 18.85
N ALA A 1279 -38.58 18.63 17.70
CA ALA A 1279 -39.52 18.48 16.60
C ALA A 1279 -39.41 17.03 16.07
N ARG A 1280 -40.57 16.44 15.80
CA ARG A 1280 -40.78 15.01 15.48
C ARG A 1280 -39.88 14.46 14.39
#